data_AF-A0A7K1YZK8-F1
#
_entry.id   AF-A0A7K1YZK8-F1
#
_cell.length_a   1.000
_cell.length_b   1.000
_cell.length_c   1.000
_cell.angle_alpha   90.00
_cell.angle_beta   90.00
_cell.angle_gamma   90.00
#
_symmetry.space_group_name_H-M   'P 1'
#
loop_
_entity.id
_entity.type
_entity.pdbx_description
1 polymer ?
#
loop_
_entity_poly.entity_id
_entity_poly.type
_entity_poly.pdbx_seq_one_letter_code
_entity_poly.pdbx_strand_id
1 'polypeptide(L)'
;MMMRGFLLVGLIALGGIQVQAQGVIDRNHVPSNERVDPLERRRDDIDGNNIRATITNWTQTAQSGTPGDFWYEWPKNTNRRYVALTQFWVGAETTANDGPDAGETVWILDVSDFRGNNTGGSASWTFEPVGGYVNPAGSEYGIAQSDEPSSWPPFWPDKLEDPGDPGWSGSWNGFFGRDIYNADQEFFFKAGDDQYDRYRGTYSPDATDPSRYGLGLVIETRIMAWTQILVDDIIFMIYGVKNDGTEDLDKVGMAIWLADCVAGDCGDDIIFFDLLEDVAFMTDEDGIGDQNFGTDPAGTVGIALLETPGNATDRIDNDGDGSVSDECPANNGECNSPVVPEAFLVGELPSNGIDDNGNGLIDESSVHVPFGTQRGVGYADYIDNDNDGEHGAPLVTQEMVLAASSDQWLRWPPNPRSDPMQQVGGRPVVHLINVTQETVGLPFRDNIDNDDSHVQPSSAYPYLSEPGSPLVTQEMINAAASDPYGRYLIEEAGILLYDLGPEDLGKAYADGLDNDEDGAIDEGIDEGTDEMIDESRADGIDNDQDWILLQNDTGLDGIEFSGDFGDGDGQPTSGAGTNFPGEKNIDVTDVSESDQIGITNVRLFGANTLAIGSASDRFMFFTYLIPGEFDTEQPDPGDNDLTVSSGLFPLKAGQTERISISVQLGIGQEEVLAARDNALDAYQEDYQFAQAPITPEVFAVEGDGRVTLYWDSKSEESDDDFLRSLGLPSKDFEGYRVYRATDPAFLDALQITDGRGNLTFRKPIAQFDLIDGIGGFHPVSINGVSFYMGDDRVSPGEGSNGLAHSYVDSTVTNGVTYYYAVTAYDYGAASANISPTETPVRIRRLADGTIETGRNVVVATPTTPVSGYQEAALENTNGYLPRVRGSTSSRIGYTIIDPRAIREGARYQISFTDTLMSGGRFAQDTITTSTFTLTDLDENRILIRDSDAWRVDSEFPALDDYGTPIGFSLQFFGESLVRINSSVSGWDNDAVFPVVLDPYISPGFTSGQRNPADYQVEVVGPSEGRSTALDVSFFRTLPERPTNVRVYRLDPDGAGGTLKEEVDYAFWDLTGDDFVGATATTPATFSADRERRESDLIIIHESLVGNRGAPQLTWRIGMNFTVEGGTNPSEGDVSTIITRKPFLASDVFEFMTFAPSTSTNNPDSLLSRIRVVPNPYVATNRFEQLNAFSTGRGERAIQFINLPPECTLRIFNVSGRLIRTLHLNEGVNDPASALMNGTIRWDLQSSDALTVSYGVYLYHVEAPTLGETTGTFAIIK
;
A
#
# COMPACT_ATOMS: atom_id res chain seq x y z
N MET A 1 -6.43 21.21 -49.87
CA MET A 1 -6.25 22.56 -50.46
C MET A 1 -6.14 23.55 -49.30
N MET A 2 -4.95 24.15 -49.12
CA MET A 2 -4.54 25.21 -48.15
C MET A 2 -4.62 24.81 -46.66
N MET A 3 -3.54 24.50 -45.93
CA MET A 3 -2.20 25.13 -45.81
C MET A 3 -2.27 26.57 -45.27
N ARG A 4 -1.92 26.75 -44.00
CA ARG A 4 -1.41 28.01 -43.43
C ARG A 4 -0.24 27.68 -42.51
N GLY A 5 0.96 27.89 -43.03
CA GLY A 5 2.18 27.92 -42.25
C GLY A 5 2.38 29.28 -41.59
N PHE A 6 2.99 29.25 -40.42
CA PHE A 6 3.78 30.35 -39.89
C PHE A 6 5.20 29.80 -39.69
N LEU A 7 6.13 30.26 -40.54
CA LEU A 7 7.56 30.20 -40.25
C LEU A 7 7.86 31.25 -39.17
N LEU A 8 8.45 30.83 -38.05
CA LEU A 8 9.29 31.70 -37.23
C LEU A 8 10.70 31.12 -37.25
N VAL A 9 11.62 31.86 -37.88
CA VAL A 9 13.05 31.60 -37.90
C VAL A 9 13.62 32.11 -36.58
N GLY A 10 13.98 31.20 -35.67
CA GLY A 10 14.78 31.48 -34.48
C GLY A 10 16.16 30.84 -34.65
N LEU A 11 17.21 31.65 -34.50
CA LEU A 11 18.60 31.18 -34.47
C LEU A 11 18.76 30.11 -33.39
N ILE A 12 19.06 28.88 -33.79
CA ILE A 12 19.67 27.88 -32.89
C ILE A 12 21.14 28.27 -32.80
N ALA A 13 21.51 28.86 -31.67
CA ALA A 13 22.89 28.78 -31.21
C ALA A 13 23.08 27.31 -30.81
N LEU A 14 23.82 26.57 -31.64
CA LEU A 14 24.41 25.28 -31.26
C LEU A 14 25.41 25.57 -30.13
N GLY A 15 24.92 25.67 -28.90
CA GLY A 15 25.64 25.13 -27.77
C GLY A 15 25.38 23.63 -27.84
N GLY A 16 26.39 22.84 -28.15
CA GLY A 16 26.31 21.41 -27.89
C GLY A 16 26.11 21.27 -26.39
N ILE A 17 24.90 20.87 -26.01
CA ILE A 17 24.71 20.13 -24.78
C ILE A 17 25.38 18.79 -25.13
N GLN A 18 26.50 18.48 -24.50
CA GLN A 18 26.94 17.09 -24.43
C GLN A 18 25.81 16.39 -23.66
N VAL A 19 25.04 15.56 -24.36
CA VAL A 19 24.27 14.51 -23.70
C VAL A 19 25.34 13.54 -23.22
N GLN A 20 25.38 13.30 -21.92
CA GLN A 20 26.24 12.28 -21.33
C GLN A 20 25.59 10.93 -21.67
N ALA A 21 26.38 9.97 -22.14
CA ALA A 21 25.97 8.57 -22.23
C ALA A 21 25.48 8.11 -20.84
N GLN A 22 24.32 7.45 -20.76
CA GLN A 22 23.54 7.30 -19.53
C GLN A 22 23.55 5.84 -19.03
N GLY A 23 24.45 5.50 -18.11
CA GLY A 23 24.56 4.15 -17.54
C GLY A 23 26.01 3.82 -17.17
N VAL A 24 26.94 4.41 -17.93
CA VAL A 24 28.38 4.37 -17.64
C VAL A 24 28.77 5.37 -16.54
N ILE A 25 29.43 4.88 -15.48
CA ILE A 25 30.14 5.74 -14.52
C ILE A 25 31.31 6.45 -15.25
N ASP A 26 31.07 7.67 -15.74
CA ASP A 26 32.06 8.48 -16.46
C ASP A 26 33.27 8.78 -15.56
N ARG A 27 34.48 8.58 -16.11
CA ARG A 27 35.74 9.06 -15.49
C ARG A 27 35.78 10.57 -15.25
N ASN A 28 34.83 11.33 -15.81
CA ASN A 28 34.65 12.77 -15.59
C ASN A 28 33.35 13.10 -14.83
N HIS A 29 32.92 12.25 -13.87
CA HIS A 29 31.80 12.53 -12.99
C HIS A 29 31.77 13.99 -12.52
N VAL A 30 30.60 14.62 -12.61
CA VAL A 30 30.38 15.99 -12.19
C VAL A 30 29.65 15.95 -10.84
N PRO A 31 30.33 16.30 -9.74
CA PRO A 31 29.71 16.38 -8.42
C PRO A 31 28.41 17.17 -8.40
N SER A 32 27.43 16.65 -7.67
CA SER A 32 26.14 17.31 -7.49
C SER A 32 26.26 18.65 -6.73
N ASN A 33 25.18 19.45 -6.78
CA ASN A 33 25.04 20.64 -5.94
C ASN A 33 24.47 20.34 -4.54
N GLU A 34 24.28 19.06 -4.19
CA GLU A 34 23.72 18.66 -2.90
C GLU A 34 24.69 18.99 -1.76
N ARG A 35 24.21 19.66 -0.72
CA ARG A 35 25.02 20.10 0.44
C ARG A 35 24.26 19.89 1.72
N VAL A 36 24.97 19.56 2.79
CA VAL A 36 24.33 19.34 4.08
C VAL A 36 23.92 20.62 4.78
N ASP A 37 22.75 20.57 5.42
CA ASP A 37 22.24 21.60 6.31
C ASP A 37 21.86 20.98 7.67
N PRO A 38 22.71 21.10 8.70
CA PRO A 38 22.40 20.62 10.05
C PRO A 38 21.13 21.23 10.67
N LEU A 39 20.60 22.35 10.13
CA LEU A 39 19.30 22.90 10.56
C LEU A 39 18.12 22.06 10.08
N GLU A 40 18.34 21.18 9.11
CA GLU A 40 17.37 20.22 8.60
C GLU A 40 17.40 18.89 9.33
N ARG A 41 18.16 18.74 10.44
CA ARG A 41 18.04 17.57 11.33
C ARG A 41 16.58 17.39 11.77
N ARG A 42 16.00 16.24 11.44
CA ARG A 42 14.65 15.79 11.79
C ARG A 42 14.70 14.37 12.30
N ARG A 43 13.69 14.03 13.08
CA ARG A 43 13.47 12.67 13.57
C ARG A 43 12.02 12.29 13.42
N ASP A 44 11.74 11.03 13.25
CA ASP A 44 10.37 10.53 13.24
C ASP A 44 10.34 9.10 13.73
N ASP A 45 9.16 8.51 13.86
CA ASP A 45 9.05 7.14 14.34
C ASP A 45 8.58 6.21 13.20
N ILE A 46 9.36 5.18 12.91
CA ILE A 46 8.86 4.06 12.12
C ILE A 46 7.88 3.28 12.99
N ASP A 47 6.71 2.98 12.45
CA ASP A 47 5.66 2.22 13.13
C ASP A 47 4.77 1.43 12.14
N GLY A 48 5.34 1.16 10.96
CA GLY A 48 4.86 0.34 9.85
C GLY A 48 4.03 -0.84 10.31
N ASN A 49 4.67 -1.59 11.20
CA ASN A 49 4.35 -2.95 11.55
C ASN A 49 4.32 -3.11 13.07
N ASN A 50 4.73 -4.25 13.64
CA ASN A 50 4.73 -4.44 15.08
C ASN A 50 5.95 -3.82 15.78
N ILE A 51 6.93 -3.29 15.06
CA ILE A 51 8.11 -2.64 15.62
C ILE A 51 7.92 -1.13 15.58
N ARG A 52 8.42 -0.45 16.63
CA ARG A 52 8.61 0.99 16.62
C ARG A 52 10.04 1.38 16.96
N ALA A 53 10.61 2.32 16.23
CA ALA A 53 11.90 2.93 16.59
C ALA A 53 11.94 4.38 16.08
N THR A 54 12.70 5.25 16.75
CA THR A 54 12.98 6.59 16.22
C THR A 54 14.00 6.50 15.10
N ILE A 55 13.71 7.14 13.98
CA ILE A 55 14.58 7.33 12.83
C ILE A 55 15.10 8.76 12.84
N THR A 56 16.36 8.93 12.43
CA THR A 56 16.97 10.25 12.24
C THR A 56 17.44 10.40 10.80
N ASN A 57 17.35 11.61 10.25
CA ASN A 57 17.82 11.87 8.88
C ASN A 57 19.35 12.08 8.76
N TRP A 58 20.11 11.63 9.76
CA TRP A 58 21.57 11.56 9.76
C TRP A 58 22.05 10.11 9.99
N THR A 59 21.30 9.15 9.43
CA THR A 59 21.64 7.72 9.32
C THR A 59 21.78 6.95 10.65
N GLN A 60 21.05 7.36 11.68
CA GLN A 60 20.98 6.65 12.97
C GLN A 60 19.53 6.29 13.31
N THR A 61 19.33 5.15 13.98
CA THR A 61 18.02 4.77 14.52
C THR A 61 18.07 4.54 16.03
N ALA A 62 16.90 4.48 16.64
CA ALA A 62 16.68 4.45 18.08
C ALA A 62 17.22 5.70 18.80
N GLN A 63 18.21 5.56 19.69
CA GLN A 63 18.63 6.65 20.56
C GLN A 63 19.55 7.67 19.86
N SER A 64 19.12 8.93 19.79
CA SER A 64 19.97 10.06 19.34
C SER A 64 20.34 11.05 20.43
N GLY A 65 20.12 10.68 21.69
CA GLY A 65 20.50 11.47 22.86
C GLY A 65 19.49 12.55 23.25
N THR A 66 18.32 12.60 22.62
CA THR A 66 17.23 13.51 23.04
C THR A 66 16.21 12.78 23.91
N PRO A 67 15.69 13.45 24.95
CA PRO A 67 14.56 12.92 25.73
C PRO A 67 13.30 12.88 24.86
N GLY A 68 12.90 11.69 24.40
CA GLY A 68 11.72 11.51 23.53
C GLY A 68 11.86 10.37 22.53
N ASP A 69 13.10 9.92 22.29
CA ASP A 69 13.40 8.86 21.32
C ASP A 69 12.88 7.51 21.78
N PHE A 70 12.34 6.76 20.83
CA PHE A 70 11.95 5.37 21.00
C PHE A 70 13.12 4.48 20.60
N TRP A 71 13.54 3.65 21.54
CA TRP A 71 14.35 2.49 21.24
C TRP A 71 13.54 1.50 20.41
N TYR A 72 14.18 0.45 19.87
CA TYR A 72 13.41 -0.60 19.21
C TYR A 72 12.43 -1.21 20.20
N GLU A 73 11.16 -0.96 19.97
CA GLU A 73 10.04 -1.30 20.83
C GLU A 73 9.19 -2.36 20.15
N TRP A 74 9.00 -3.50 20.82
CA TRP A 74 8.26 -4.62 20.27
C TRP A 74 7.48 -5.41 21.33
N PRO A 75 6.19 -5.71 21.12
CA PRO A 75 5.32 -5.10 20.11
C PRO A 75 5.17 -3.58 20.35
N LYS A 76 4.86 -2.81 19.30
CA LYS A 76 4.68 -1.36 19.39
C LYS A 76 3.59 -0.97 20.38
N ASN A 77 3.74 0.20 20.99
CA ASN A 77 2.85 0.77 22.03
C ASN A 77 2.83 0.02 23.38
N THR A 78 3.83 -0.82 23.67
CA THR A 78 4.01 -1.57 24.93
C THR A 78 5.12 -1.03 25.85
N ASN A 79 6.00 -0.17 25.35
CA ASN A 79 7.20 0.34 26.03
C ASN A 79 8.23 -0.76 26.40
N ARG A 80 8.19 -1.91 25.73
CA ARG A 80 9.16 -3.00 25.83
C ARG A 80 10.31 -2.75 24.86
N ARG A 81 11.52 -2.57 25.37
CA ARG A 81 12.67 -2.08 24.60
C ARG A 81 13.71 -3.19 24.38
N TYR A 82 14.38 -3.15 23.23
CA TYR A 82 15.25 -4.24 22.77
C TYR A 82 16.61 -3.81 22.21
N VAL A 83 16.66 -2.75 21.41
CA VAL A 83 17.90 -2.24 20.79
C VAL A 83 18.04 -0.77 21.13
N ALA A 84 19.17 -0.40 21.72
CA ALA A 84 19.41 0.97 22.16
C ALA A 84 19.77 1.90 20.99
N LEU A 85 20.53 1.39 20.00
CA LEU A 85 21.10 2.17 18.92
C LEU A 85 21.51 1.28 17.74
N THR A 86 21.27 1.75 16.51
CA THR A 86 22.07 1.36 15.34
C THR A 86 22.67 2.61 14.68
N GLN A 87 23.95 2.56 14.30
CA GLN A 87 24.64 3.64 13.56
C GLN A 87 25.34 3.10 12.33
N PHE A 88 25.29 3.87 11.24
CA PHE A 88 26.00 3.60 10.00
C PHE A 88 27.31 4.38 9.89
N TRP A 89 28.39 3.68 9.55
CA TRP A 89 29.74 4.22 9.42
C TRP A 89 30.31 3.91 8.02
N VAL A 90 31.01 4.88 7.44
CA VAL A 90 31.75 4.69 6.17
C VAL A 90 33.16 5.25 6.34
N GLY A 91 34.17 4.53 5.87
CA GLY A 91 35.54 5.03 5.87
C GLY A 91 36.30 4.63 4.62
N ALA A 92 37.29 5.43 4.26
CA ALA A 92 38.15 5.16 3.12
C ALA A 92 39.63 5.50 3.37
N GLU A 93 40.50 4.75 2.69
CA GLU A 93 41.91 5.12 2.47
C GLU A 93 42.00 6.00 1.22
N THR A 94 42.64 7.15 1.35
CA THR A 94 42.84 8.08 0.23
C THR A 94 44.24 8.70 0.27
N THR A 95 44.60 9.44 -0.77
CA THR A 95 45.86 10.16 -0.86
C THR A 95 45.62 11.65 -0.66
N ALA A 96 46.38 12.25 0.26
CA ALA A 96 46.35 13.68 0.49
C ALA A 96 46.67 14.42 -0.83
N ASN A 97 45.79 15.32 -1.25
CA ASN A 97 45.88 16.06 -2.51
C ASN A 97 45.97 17.58 -2.31
N ASP A 98 45.93 18.05 -1.06
CA ASP A 98 46.08 19.46 -0.69
C ASP A 98 47.15 19.65 0.40
N GLY A 99 47.69 20.88 0.48
CA GLY A 99 48.58 21.29 1.55
C GLY A 99 49.97 20.65 1.53
N PRO A 100 50.68 20.67 2.68
CA PRO A 100 52.08 20.29 2.78
C PRO A 100 52.32 18.77 2.77
N ASP A 101 51.27 17.98 3.01
CA ASP A 101 51.33 16.53 3.14
C ASP A 101 50.84 15.82 1.87
N ALA A 102 50.71 16.55 0.75
CA ALA A 102 50.25 15.99 -0.51
C ALA A 102 51.11 14.80 -0.99
N GLY A 103 50.45 13.70 -1.35
CA GLY A 103 51.04 12.41 -1.71
C GLY A 103 51.19 11.42 -0.54
N GLU A 104 50.87 11.82 0.70
CA GLU A 104 50.83 10.91 1.85
C GLU A 104 49.44 10.23 1.96
N THR A 105 49.40 8.99 2.43
CA THR A 105 48.16 8.26 2.68
C THR A 105 47.43 8.80 3.92
N VAL A 106 46.11 8.97 3.81
CA VAL A 106 45.20 9.41 4.86
C VAL A 106 44.02 8.46 4.96
N TRP A 107 43.50 8.28 6.18
CA TRP A 107 42.32 7.46 6.47
C TRP A 107 41.25 8.35 7.07
N ILE A 108 40.11 8.44 6.40
CA ILE A 108 38.97 9.24 6.83
C ILE A 108 37.84 8.27 7.14
N LEU A 109 37.16 8.48 8.27
CA LEU A 109 36.02 7.66 8.66
C LEU A 109 34.94 8.59 9.19
N ASP A 110 33.76 8.50 8.61
CA ASP A 110 32.56 9.22 9.01
C ASP A 110 31.57 8.28 9.73
N VAL A 111 30.78 8.85 10.62
CA VAL A 111 29.81 8.15 11.48
C VAL A 111 28.52 8.94 11.56
N SER A 112 27.41 8.28 11.91
CA SER A 112 26.11 8.94 12.01
C SER A 112 26.05 10.05 13.08
N ASP A 113 26.54 9.81 14.30
CA ASP A 113 26.45 10.79 15.40
C ASP A 113 27.52 10.60 16.49
N PHE A 114 27.45 11.42 17.55
CA PHE A 114 28.30 11.40 18.75
C PHE A 114 29.77 11.77 18.53
N ARG A 115 30.10 12.23 17.33
CA ARG A 115 31.41 12.76 16.96
C ARG A 115 31.31 14.24 16.64
N GLY A 116 32.33 15.03 16.96
CA GLY A 116 32.21 16.47 16.74
C GLY A 116 33.50 17.26 16.89
N ASN A 117 33.47 18.45 16.29
CA ASN A 117 34.58 19.38 16.30
C ASN A 117 34.70 20.10 17.67
N ASN A 118 35.67 19.65 18.49
CA ASN A 118 35.95 20.23 19.82
C ASN A 118 36.58 21.63 19.80
N THR A 119 36.72 22.28 18.63
CA THR A 119 37.40 23.60 18.49
C THR A 119 36.50 24.81 18.31
N GLY A 120 35.16 24.64 18.35
CA GLY A 120 34.20 25.75 18.47
C GLY A 120 33.79 26.42 17.15
N GLY A 121 33.38 25.62 16.16
CA GLY A 121 32.76 26.05 14.90
C GLY A 121 31.41 25.38 14.65
N SER A 122 30.80 25.63 13.49
CA SER A 122 29.56 24.97 13.01
C SER A 122 29.81 23.68 12.24
N ALA A 123 31.06 23.23 12.13
CA ALA A 123 31.44 22.03 11.38
C ALA A 123 31.20 20.77 12.22
N SER A 124 30.49 19.81 11.63
CA SER A 124 30.25 18.48 12.20
C SER A 124 31.27 17.47 11.68
N TRP A 125 31.55 16.42 12.46
CA TRP A 125 32.39 15.28 12.05
C TRP A 125 31.53 14.01 11.99
N THR A 126 30.30 14.17 11.52
CA THR A 126 29.27 13.15 11.37
C THR A 126 28.55 13.39 10.05
N PHE A 127 27.79 12.41 9.59
CA PHE A 127 26.78 12.65 8.57
C PHE A 127 25.80 13.71 9.02
N GLU A 128 25.40 14.54 8.06
CA GLU A 128 24.41 15.60 8.25
C GLU A 128 23.37 15.53 7.13
N PRO A 129 22.12 15.96 7.35
CA PRO A 129 21.08 15.88 6.32
C PRO A 129 21.39 16.78 5.12
N VAL A 130 21.17 16.27 3.90
CA VAL A 130 21.21 17.08 2.68
C VAL A 130 19.99 17.99 2.63
N GLY A 131 20.22 19.26 2.31
CA GLY A 131 19.16 20.28 2.31
C GLY A 131 18.09 20.05 1.24
N GLY A 132 16.81 20.20 1.61
CA GLY A 132 15.67 20.19 0.70
C GLY A 132 14.82 18.91 0.70
N TYR A 133 15.15 17.92 1.52
CA TYR A 133 14.45 16.62 1.59
C TYR A 133 13.41 16.53 2.72
N VAL A 134 13.09 17.64 3.42
CA VAL A 134 12.16 17.64 4.56
C VAL A 134 11.06 18.69 4.46
N ASN A 135 9.87 18.37 5.00
CA ASN A 135 8.76 19.28 5.26
C ASN A 135 8.07 18.80 6.55
N PRO A 136 7.70 19.65 7.54
CA PRO A 136 7.62 21.12 7.52
C PRO A 136 8.83 21.88 8.08
N ALA A 137 8.98 23.11 7.59
CA ALA A 137 10.05 24.01 8.01
C ALA A 137 9.99 24.33 9.52
N GLY A 138 11.11 24.15 10.22
CA GLY A 138 11.27 24.52 11.64
C GLY A 138 10.70 23.54 12.66
N SER A 139 10.28 22.35 12.23
CA SER A 139 9.88 21.24 13.11
C SER A 139 11.08 20.41 13.58
N GLU A 140 10.93 19.70 14.70
CA GLU A 140 11.88 18.66 15.13
C GLU A 140 11.53 17.29 14.50
N TYR A 141 10.26 17.13 14.09
CA TYR A 141 9.70 15.96 13.41
C TYR A 141 9.37 16.23 11.93
N GLY A 142 9.15 15.19 11.13
CA GLY A 142 8.78 15.32 9.71
C GLY A 142 9.91 14.92 8.76
N ILE A 143 10.44 13.69 8.95
CA ILE A 143 11.14 13.00 7.86
C ILE A 143 10.07 12.56 6.85
N ALA A 144 10.37 12.67 5.55
CA ALA A 144 9.42 12.30 4.51
C ALA A 144 9.04 10.81 4.59
N GLN A 145 7.74 10.53 4.58
CA GLN A 145 7.13 9.21 4.76
C GLN A 145 6.10 8.95 3.67
N SER A 146 6.09 7.75 3.07
CA SER A 146 5.17 7.37 1.99
C SER A 146 3.69 7.49 2.39
N ASP A 147 3.37 7.24 3.65
CA ASP A 147 2.02 7.26 4.21
C ASP A 147 1.60 8.63 4.78
N GLU A 148 2.49 9.62 4.79
CA GLU A 148 2.21 10.98 5.28
C GLU A 148 2.59 12.05 4.22
N PRO A 149 1.73 12.31 3.22
CA PRO A 149 2.01 13.30 2.17
C PRO A 149 2.31 14.72 2.64
N SER A 150 1.91 15.09 3.88
CA SER A 150 2.24 16.40 4.42
C SER A 150 3.71 16.54 4.87
N SER A 151 4.44 15.42 4.97
CA SER A 151 5.87 15.36 5.31
C SER A 151 6.79 15.54 4.09
N TRP A 152 6.26 15.47 2.87
CA TRP A 152 7.05 15.52 1.64
C TRP A 152 7.57 16.92 1.36
N PRO A 153 8.80 17.09 0.87
CA PRO A 153 9.29 18.40 0.45
C PRO A 153 8.42 18.98 -0.68
N PRO A 154 8.43 20.32 -0.89
CA PRO A 154 7.68 20.93 -1.99
C PRO A 154 8.05 20.38 -3.38
N PHE A 155 9.27 19.88 -3.52
CA PHE A 155 9.83 19.18 -4.66
C PHE A 155 11.04 18.37 -4.19
N TRP A 156 11.35 17.27 -4.85
CA TRP A 156 12.51 16.41 -4.60
C TRP A 156 13.75 16.96 -5.32
N PRO A 157 14.82 17.37 -4.59
CA PRO A 157 15.99 18.00 -5.20
C PRO A 157 16.71 17.16 -6.26
N ASP A 158 16.80 15.84 -6.05
CA ASP A 158 17.39 14.84 -6.95
C ASP A 158 16.58 14.61 -8.22
N LYS A 159 15.29 14.94 -8.23
CA LYS A 159 14.40 14.74 -9.37
C LYS A 159 14.17 16.00 -10.20
N LEU A 160 14.89 17.09 -9.92
CA LEU A 160 14.74 18.38 -10.63
C LEU A 160 15.05 18.32 -12.12
N GLU A 161 15.80 17.30 -12.55
CA GLU A 161 16.21 17.10 -13.94
C GLU A 161 15.20 16.30 -14.77
N ASP A 162 14.13 15.77 -14.14
CA ASP A 162 13.03 15.12 -14.87
C ASP A 162 12.42 16.09 -15.89
N PRO A 163 12.42 15.77 -17.20
CA PRO A 163 11.90 16.65 -18.24
C PRO A 163 10.36 16.74 -18.26
N GLY A 164 9.66 15.72 -17.78
CA GLY A 164 8.20 15.60 -17.73
C GLY A 164 7.59 16.24 -16.48
N ASP A 165 8.21 16.04 -15.32
CA ASP A 165 7.76 16.57 -14.03
C ASP A 165 8.94 16.97 -13.09
N PRO A 166 9.60 18.12 -13.36
CA PRO A 166 10.76 18.55 -12.58
C PRO A 166 10.51 18.58 -11.06
N GLY A 167 11.20 17.70 -10.34
CA GLY A 167 11.16 17.60 -8.89
C GLY A 167 9.95 16.85 -8.32
N TRP A 168 9.19 16.13 -9.13
CA TRP A 168 8.08 15.25 -8.72
C TRP A 168 7.16 15.90 -7.67
N SER A 169 6.67 17.10 -7.96
CA SER A 169 6.01 17.94 -6.96
C SER A 169 4.64 17.39 -6.58
N GLY A 170 4.51 16.95 -5.32
CA GLY A 170 3.28 16.34 -4.82
C GLY A 170 3.13 14.85 -5.13
N SER A 171 4.22 14.20 -5.55
CA SER A 171 4.34 12.75 -5.73
C SER A 171 5.34 12.16 -4.76
N TRP A 172 5.20 10.87 -4.44
CA TRP A 172 6.16 10.13 -3.62
C TRP A 172 7.42 9.78 -4.41
N ASN A 173 8.60 9.90 -3.80
CA ASN A 173 9.88 9.44 -4.34
C ASN A 173 10.11 7.99 -3.89
N GLY A 174 9.37 7.07 -4.50
CA GLY A 174 9.40 5.64 -4.18
C GLY A 174 10.68 4.95 -4.62
N PHE A 175 10.96 3.79 -4.04
CA PHE A 175 12.17 3.01 -4.35
C PHE A 175 12.28 2.62 -5.83
N PHE A 176 11.18 2.24 -6.48
CA PHE A 176 11.10 1.93 -7.92
C PHE A 176 10.48 3.04 -8.77
N GLY A 177 10.48 4.29 -8.29
CA GLY A 177 10.06 5.43 -9.11
C GLY A 177 8.94 6.26 -8.50
N ARG A 178 8.39 7.15 -9.34
CA ARG A 178 7.43 8.16 -8.92
C ARG A 178 6.09 7.52 -8.56
N ASP A 179 5.56 7.82 -7.37
CA ASP A 179 4.28 7.29 -6.87
C ASP A 179 4.18 5.75 -6.84
N ILE A 180 5.31 5.05 -6.72
CA ILE A 180 5.35 3.62 -6.45
C ILE A 180 5.47 3.38 -4.93
N TYR A 181 4.51 2.65 -4.36
CA TYR A 181 4.37 2.43 -2.91
C TYR A 181 4.54 0.94 -2.58
N ASN A 182 5.76 0.43 -2.42
CA ASN A 182 5.98 -1.00 -2.13
C ASN A 182 5.73 -1.35 -0.66
N ALA A 183 6.18 -0.48 0.25
CA ALA A 183 6.07 -0.67 1.68
C ALA A 183 4.86 0.06 2.25
N ASP A 184 4.22 -0.55 3.26
CA ASP A 184 3.14 0.09 4.01
C ASP A 184 3.61 1.41 4.67
N GLN A 185 4.90 1.49 5.01
CA GLN A 185 5.58 2.74 5.36
C GLN A 185 7.02 2.69 4.87
N GLU A 186 7.43 3.73 4.16
CA GLU A 186 8.77 3.96 3.66
C GLU A 186 9.23 5.36 4.07
N PHE A 187 10.43 5.47 4.64
CA PHE A 187 11.13 6.72 4.84
C PHE A 187 12.11 6.97 3.71
N PHE A 188 12.25 8.23 3.29
CA PHE A 188 13.28 8.62 2.33
C PHE A 188 13.93 9.94 2.73
N PHE A 189 15.27 9.96 2.75
CA PHE A 189 16.08 11.16 2.94
C PHE A 189 17.50 10.94 2.44
N LYS A 190 18.26 12.04 2.30
CA LYS A 190 19.69 11.99 2.02
C LYS A 190 20.51 12.64 3.12
N ALA A 191 21.70 12.11 3.36
CA ALA A 191 22.72 12.66 4.25
C ALA A 191 24.07 12.77 3.52
N GLY A 192 25.01 13.54 4.05
CA GLY A 192 26.34 13.70 3.45
C GLY A 192 27.38 14.16 4.46
N ASP A 193 28.61 14.35 3.99
CA ASP A 193 29.79 14.61 4.84
C ASP A 193 30.54 15.92 4.52
N ASP A 194 29.98 16.82 3.70
CA ASP A 194 30.71 17.98 3.18
C ASP A 194 31.18 18.99 4.23
N GLN A 195 30.70 18.86 5.49
CA GLN A 195 31.14 19.66 6.64
C GLN A 195 32.26 19.02 7.48
N TYR A 196 32.72 17.80 7.15
CA TYR A 196 33.77 17.08 7.88
C TYR A 196 35.16 17.73 7.71
N ASP A 197 35.44 18.74 8.54
CA ASP A 197 36.60 19.64 8.36
C ASP A 197 37.92 19.16 9.00
N ARG A 198 37.97 17.92 9.53
CA ARG A 198 39.14 17.39 10.26
C ARG A 198 40.43 17.37 9.42
N TYR A 199 40.30 17.14 8.11
CA TYR A 199 41.40 17.09 7.14
C TYR A 199 41.47 18.29 6.20
N ARG A 200 40.81 19.39 6.58
CA ARG A 200 40.85 20.63 5.81
C ARG A 200 42.29 21.11 5.58
N GLY A 201 42.65 21.28 4.32
CA GLY A 201 44.00 21.67 3.92
C GLY A 201 44.99 20.50 3.80
N THR A 202 44.50 19.27 3.83
CA THR A 202 45.27 18.02 3.57
C THR A 202 44.60 17.20 2.47
N TYR A 203 43.27 17.08 2.51
CA TYR A 203 42.48 16.36 1.52
C TYR A 203 41.27 17.20 1.08
N SER A 204 40.94 17.14 -0.21
CA SER A 204 39.78 17.76 -0.85
C SER A 204 39.14 16.72 -1.78
N PRO A 205 37.90 16.27 -1.50
CA PRO A 205 37.26 15.22 -2.32
C PRO A 205 36.75 15.72 -3.67
N ASP A 206 36.58 17.03 -3.83
CA ASP A 206 35.99 17.65 -5.02
C ASP A 206 36.90 18.77 -5.55
N ALA A 207 37.45 18.57 -6.74
CA ALA A 207 38.29 19.55 -7.42
C ALA A 207 37.50 20.74 -8.00
N THR A 208 36.19 20.60 -8.18
CA THR A 208 35.28 21.64 -8.68
C THR A 208 34.76 22.56 -7.58
N ASP A 209 34.60 22.04 -6.34
CA ASP A 209 34.24 22.78 -5.14
C ASP A 209 35.20 22.52 -3.96
N PRO A 210 36.29 23.30 -3.83
CA PRO A 210 37.25 23.17 -2.72
C PRO A 210 36.69 23.52 -1.33
N SER A 211 35.42 23.91 -1.23
CA SER A 211 34.75 24.13 0.06
C SER A 211 34.07 22.88 0.62
N ARG A 212 33.96 21.82 -0.19
CA ARG A 212 33.52 20.49 0.21
C ARG A 212 34.65 19.77 0.97
N TYR A 213 34.35 19.27 2.17
CA TYR A 213 35.29 18.46 2.95
C TYR A 213 34.78 17.01 3.07
N GLY A 214 35.33 16.22 4.01
CA GLY A 214 35.02 14.80 4.12
C GLY A 214 35.62 13.95 3.01
N LEU A 215 34.95 12.85 2.71
CA LEU A 215 35.19 11.95 1.58
C LEU A 215 34.38 12.35 0.33
N GLY A 216 33.41 13.27 0.45
CA GLY A 216 32.58 13.70 -0.67
C GLY A 216 31.39 12.79 -0.89
N LEU A 217 30.91 12.14 0.17
CA LEU A 217 29.86 11.12 0.11
C LEU A 217 28.46 11.76 0.17
N VAL A 218 27.53 11.15 -0.56
CA VAL A 218 26.09 11.36 -0.39
C VAL A 218 25.47 10.00 -0.11
N ILE A 219 24.75 9.90 1.00
CA ILE A 219 24.06 8.69 1.44
C ILE A 219 22.58 8.88 1.19
N GLU A 220 22.03 8.09 0.28
CA GLU A 220 20.59 7.86 0.20
C GLU A 220 20.18 6.85 1.26
N THR A 221 19.12 7.13 2.02
CA THR A 221 18.64 6.22 3.06
C THR A 221 17.15 5.96 2.90
N ARG A 222 16.80 4.67 2.93
CA ARG A 222 15.42 4.20 2.99
C ARG A 222 15.23 3.28 4.18
N ILE A 223 14.10 3.44 4.86
CA ILE A 223 13.72 2.55 5.97
C ILE A 223 12.28 2.12 5.76
N MET A 224 12.07 0.81 5.68
CA MET A 224 10.83 0.20 5.22
C MET A 224 10.25 -0.77 6.23
N ALA A 225 8.92 -0.86 6.25
CA ALA A 225 8.17 -1.80 7.08
C ALA A 225 6.83 -2.18 6.44
N TRP A 226 6.45 -3.46 6.60
CA TRP A 226 5.23 -4.06 6.06
C TRP A 226 4.40 -4.71 7.15
N THR A 227 3.08 -4.76 6.96
CA THR A 227 2.14 -5.48 7.82
C THR A 227 1.85 -6.91 7.35
N GLN A 228 2.50 -7.34 6.27
CA GLN A 228 2.55 -8.73 5.88
C GLN A 228 3.17 -9.57 7.00
N ILE A 229 2.49 -10.63 7.42
CA ILE A 229 2.77 -11.40 8.64
C ILE A 229 4.08 -12.19 8.61
N LEU A 230 4.71 -12.35 7.43
CA LEU A 230 6.03 -12.96 7.33
C LEU A 230 7.13 -11.97 7.75
N VAL A 231 6.86 -10.67 7.67
CA VAL A 231 7.83 -9.57 7.84
C VAL A 231 7.29 -8.45 8.75
N ASP A 232 6.20 -8.68 9.48
CA ASP A 232 5.58 -7.67 10.37
C ASP A 232 6.33 -7.45 11.69
N ASP A 233 7.34 -8.27 11.94
CA ASP A 233 8.32 -8.17 13.02
C ASP A 233 9.74 -7.88 12.50
N ILE A 234 9.85 -7.19 11.35
CA ILE A 234 11.12 -6.85 10.69
C ILE A 234 11.16 -5.38 10.26
N ILE A 235 12.28 -4.68 10.50
CA ILE A 235 12.56 -3.36 9.89
C ILE A 235 13.72 -3.50 8.92
N PHE A 236 13.56 -2.96 7.71
CA PHE A 236 14.59 -2.94 6.68
C PHE A 236 15.21 -1.54 6.59
N MET A 237 16.52 -1.47 6.47
CA MET A 237 17.30 -0.24 6.33
C MET A 237 18.23 -0.39 5.14
N ILE A 238 18.05 0.44 4.12
CA ILE A 238 18.84 0.43 2.89
C ILE A 238 19.63 1.74 2.83
N TYR A 239 20.94 1.63 2.68
CA TYR A 239 21.85 2.76 2.55
C TYR A 239 22.57 2.70 1.20
N GLY A 240 22.35 3.67 0.33
CA GLY A 240 23.10 3.84 -0.91
C GLY A 240 24.18 4.90 -0.75
N VAL A 241 25.45 4.51 -0.79
CA VAL A 241 26.60 5.38 -0.58
C VAL A 241 27.20 5.77 -1.93
N LYS A 242 26.97 7.01 -2.35
CA LYS A 242 27.53 7.58 -3.57
C LYS A 242 28.85 8.29 -3.31
N ASN A 243 29.87 7.99 -4.10
CA ASN A 243 31.05 8.86 -4.22
C ASN A 243 30.71 10.02 -5.15
N ASP A 244 30.23 11.13 -4.59
CA ASP A 244 29.91 12.33 -5.34
C ASP A 244 31.11 13.30 -5.43
N GLY A 245 32.33 12.82 -5.18
CA GLY A 245 33.59 13.53 -5.37
C GLY A 245 34.11 13.48 -6.82
N THR A 246 35.30 14.02 -7.07
CA THR A 246 35.94 14.01 -8.40
C THR A 246 37.02 12.94 -8.57
N GLU A 247 37.32 12.18 -7.52
CA GLU A 247 38.42 11.20 -7.49
C GLU A 247 37.89 9.87 -6.95
N ASP A 248 38.46 8.77 -7.45
CA ASP A 248 38.10 7.42 -7.01
C ASP A 248 38.56 7.16 -5.57
N LEU A 249 37.79 6.37 -4.84
CA LEU A 249 38.16 5.88 -3.51
C LEU A 249 38.54 4.41 -3.62
N ASP A 250 39.85 4.14 -3.67
CA ASP A 250 40.37 2.79 -3.95
C ASP A 250 40.02 1.74 -2.87
N LYS A 251 39.77 2.17 -1.62
CA LYS A 251 39.47 1.27 -0.51
C LYS A 251 38.44 1.89 0.41
N VAL A 252 37.21 1.43 0.29
CA VAL A 252 36.08 1.83 1.13
C VAL A 252 35.67 0.65 2.01
N GLY A 253 35.28 0.93 3.25
CA GLY A 253 34.64 -0.03 4.14
C GLY A 253 33.41 0.58 4.78
N MET A 254 32.39 -0.26 4.97
CA MET A 254 31.12 0.10 5.59
C MET A 254 30.92 -0.71 6.87
N ALA A 255 30.35 -0.10 7.90
CA ALA A 255 30.04 -0.80 9.15
C ALA A 255 28.74 -0.33 9.80
N ILE A 256 28.13 -1.25 10.53
CA ILE A 256 27.00 -0.98 11.40
C ILE A 256 27.43 -1.21 12.85
N TRP A 257 27.27 -0.20 13.68
CA TRP A 257 27.42 -0.31 15.14
C TRP A 257 26.06 -0.58 15.78
N LEU A 258 26.02 -1.62 16.59
CA LEU A 258 24.88 -2.12 17.34
C LEU A 258 25.14 -1.96 18.84
N ALA A 259 24.21 -1.32 19.55
CA ALA A 259 24.23 -1.25 21.00
C ALA A 259 23.07 -2.03 21.61
N ASP A 260 23.37 -2.94 22.52
CA ASP A 260 22.38 -3.79 23.17
C ASP A 260 21.58 -3.03 24.26
N CYS A 261 20.29 -3.35 24.35
CA CYS A 261 19.55 -3.21 25.59
C CYS A 261 18.26 -4.05 25.51
N VAL A 262 18.41 -5.35 25.68
CA VAL A 262 17.31 -6.30 25.62
C VAL A 262 16.48 -6.19 26.89
N ALA A 263 15.17 -6.40 26.75
CA ALA A 263 14.24 -6.46 27.87
C ALA A 263 14.09 -5.17 28.73
N GLY A 264 14.79 -4.09 28.37
CA GLY A 264 14.75 -2.78 29.04
C GLY A 264 15.73 -2.65 30.22
N ASP A 265 16.46 -3.71 30.55
CA ASP A 265 17.48 -3.80 31.58
C ASP A 265 18.82 -4.32 31.04
N CYS A 266 19.61 -3.40 30.48
CA CYS A 266 20.87 -3.69 29.79
C CYS A 266 22.02 -4.25 30.67
N GLY A 267 21.74 -4.70 31.89
CA GLY A 267 22.75 -5.07 32.87
C GLY A 267 23.31 -6.49 32.72
N ASP A 268 22.59 -7.34 32.00
CA ASP A 268 22.79 -8.78 31.86
C ASP A 268 22.45 -9.30 30.44
N ASP A 269 22.54 -8.39 29.48
CA ASP A 269 22.42 -8.74 28.06
C ASP A 269 23.63 -9.52 27.55
N ILE A 270 23.39 -10.27 26.48
CA ILE A 270 24.43 -11.01 25.76
C ILE A 270 24.24 -10.76 24.26
N ILE A 271 25.16 -9.95 23.70
CA ILE A 271 25.30 -9.73 22.27
C ILE A 271 26.46 -10.54 21.69
N PHE A 272 26.24 -11.22 20.56
CA PHE A 272 27.26 -12.03 19.87
C PHE A 272 26.91 -12.19 18.39
N PHE A 273 27.89 -12.61 17.59
CA PHE A 273 27.70 -12.90 16.17
C PHE A 273 27.80 -14.42 15.91
N ASP A 274 26.82 -14.98 15.23
CA ASP A 274 26.85 -16.37 14.76
C ASP A 274 27.31 -16.41 13.31
N LEU A 275 28.54 -16.88 13.07
CA LEU A 275 29.13 -17.01 11.73
C LEU A 275 28.44 -18.03 10.82
N LEU A 276 27.70 -19.00 11.37
CA LEU A 276 27.04 -20.00 10.52
C LEU A 276 25.70 -19.49 9.99
N GLU A 277 25.08 -18.60 10.74
CA GLU A 277 23.80 -18.01 10.38
C GLU A 277 23.96 -16.60 9.82
N ASP A 278 25.14 -15.98 9.91
CA ASP A 278 25.42 -14.58 9.56
C ASP A 278 24.50 -13.57 10.25
N VAL A 279 24.23 -13.82 11.54
CA VAL A 279 23.34 -12.99 12.37
C VAL A 279 24.05 -12.49 13.63
N ALA A 280 23.91 -11.20 13.91
CA ALA A 280 24.18 -10.63 15.22
C ALA A 280 22.96 -10.82 16.12
N PHE A 281 23.10 -11.59 17.20
CA PHE A 281 22.06 -11.82 18.18
C PHE A 281 22.23 -10.90 19.39
N MET A 282 21.11 -10.41 19.92
CA MET A 282 21.02 -9.82 21.25
C MET A 282 20.00 -10.60 22.08
N THR A 283 20.42 -11.07 23.25
CA THR A 283 19.60 -11.88 24.17
C THR A 283 19.73 -11.38 25.60
N ASP A 284 18.77 -11.75 26.45
CA ASP A 284 18.79 -11.48 27.89
C ASP A 284 19.16 -12.76 28.66
N GLU A 285 20.06 -12.69 29.66
CA GLU A 285 20.60 -13.87 30.37
C GLU A 285 19.51 -14.63 31.14
N ASP A 286 18.65 -13.93 31.86
CA ASP A 286 17.69 -14.54 32.79
C ASP A 286 16.26 -14.65 32.22
N GLY A 287 15.99 -13.98 31.10
CA GLY A 287 14.73 -13.96 30.37
C GLY A 287 13.66 -13.08 31.01
N ILE A 288 14.04 -12.18 31.94
CA ILE A 288 13.15 -11.37 32.76
C ILE A 288 13.44 -9.89 32.51
N GLY A 289 12.61 -9.26 31.67
CA GLY A 289 12.71 -7.82 31.44
C GLY A 289 12.23 -6.93 32.58
N ASP A 290 12.28 -5.63 32.28
CA ASP A 290 11.86 -4.58 33.18
C ASP A 290 10.33 -4.63 33.51
N GLN A 291 9.87 -3.65 34.29
CA GLN A 291 8.47 -3.54 34.71
C GLN A 291 7.42 -3.53 33.57
N ASN A 292 7.80 -3.23 32.32
CA ASN A 292 6.94 -3.20 31.14
C ASN A 292 6.68 -4.61 30.57
N PHE A 293 7.57 -5.57 30.84
CA PHE A 293 7.40 -6.98 30.48
C PHE A 293 6.46 -7.69 31.45
N GLY A 294 6.48 -7.31 32.73
CA GLY A 294 5.56 -7.83 33.74
C GLY A 294 5.81 -9.30 34.07
N THR A 295 5.08 -10.21 33.42
CA THR A 295 5.31 -11.67 33.52
C THR A 295 5.65 -12.32 32.18
N ASP A 296 5.66 -11.52 31.12
CA ASP A 296 6.00 -12.01 29.79
C ASP A 296 7.53 -12.13 29.69
N PRO A 297 8.05 -13.17 29.04
CA PRO A 297 9.50 -13.34 28.88
C PRO A 297 10.09 -12.25 27.99
N ALA A 298 11.38 -11.96 28.20
CA ALA A 298 12.18 -11.21 27.24
C ALA A 298 12.23 -11.95 25.90
N GLY A 299 12.24 -11.19 24.81
CA GLY A 299 12.44 -11.74 23.45
C GLY A 299 13.92 -11.78 23.06
N THR A 300 14.17 -12.00 21.78
CA THR A 300 15.49 -11.99 21.15
C THR A 300 15.46 -11.04 19.95
N VAL A 301 16.59 -10.39 19.68
CA VAL A 301 16.81 -9.58 18.48
C VAL A 301 17.80 -10.28 17.57
N GLY A 302 17.55 -10.27 16.28
CA GLY A 302 18.52 -10.56 15.23
C GLY A 302 18.77 -9.33 14.38
N ILE A 303 20.01 -9.18 13.94
CA ILE A 303 20.39 -8.19 12.94
C ILE A 303 21.23 -8.89 11.90
N ALA A 304 20.79 -8.81 10.64
CA ALA A 304 21.43 -9.46 9.50
C ALA A 304 21.71 -8.42 8.40
N LEU A 305 22.86 -8.55 7.75
CA LEU A 305 23.12 -7.85 6.48
C LEU A 305 22.44 -8.70 5.40
N LEU A 306 21.56 -8.07 4.63
CA LEU A 306 20.87 -8.68 3.49
C LEU A 306 21.65 -8.44 2.19
N GLU A 307 22.23 -7.24 2.09
CA GLU A 307 23.03 -6.77 0.97
C GLU A 307 24.33 -6.19 1.49
N THR A 308 25.43 -6.45 0.81
CA THR A 308 26.72 -5.80 1.07
C THR A 308 27.27 -5.15 -0.21
N PRO A 309 28.25 -4.23 -0.12
CA PRO A 309 28.85 -3.61 -1.30
C PRO A 309 29.40 -4.64 -2.28
N GLY A 310 29.26 -4.36 -3.58
CA GLY A 310 29.73 -5.22 -4.67
C GLY A 310 31.22 -5.07 -4.98
N ASN A 311 31.85 -6.09 -5.58
CA ASN A 311 33.23 -6.03 -6.07
C ASN A 311 33.48 -6.69 -7.45
N ALA A 312 32.81 -6.17 -8.47
CA ALA A 312 32.96 -6.54 -9.89
C ALA A 312 34.36 -6.38 -10.54
N THR A 313 35.45 -6.25 -9.77
CA THR A 313 36.80 -5.97 -10.32
C THR A 313 37.87 -6.96 -9.89
N ASP A 314 37.59 -7.87 -8.96
CA ASP A 314 38.56 -8.84 -8.45
C ASP A 314 38.54 -10.19 -9.17
N ARG A 315 37.55 -10.41 -10.04
CA ARG A 315 37.24 -11.63 -10.81
C ARG A 315 36.82 -12.82 -9.96
N ILE A 316 36.38 -12.60 -8.74
CA ILE A 316 35.99 -13.65 -7.81
C ILE A 316 34.50 -13.47 -7.58
N ASP A 317 33.77 -14.56 -7.68
CA ASP A 317 32.38 -14.65 -7.26
C ASP A 317 32.34 -14.63 -5.72
N ASN A 318 32.22 -13.45 -5.11
CA ASN A 318 32.46 -13.24 -3.69
C ASN A 318 31.33 -13.85 -2.83
N ASP A 319 30.10 -13.81 -3.30
CA ASP A 319 28.91 -14.35 -2.61
C ASP A 319 28.50 -15.75 -3.06
N GLY A 320 29.07 -16.26 -4.16
CA GLY A 320 28.98 -17.67 -4.53
C GLY A 320 27.74 -18.01 -5.36
N ASP A 321 27.10 -17.04 -6.01
CA ASP A 321 25.93 -17.25 -6.84
C ASP A 321 26.29 -17.71 -8.28
N GLY A 322 27.51 -17.42 -8.71
CA GLY A 322 28.25 -18.06 -9.81
C GLY A 322 28.50 -19.55 -9.57
N SER A 323 27.72 -20.43 -10.21
CA SER A 323 27.69 -21.84 -9.81
C SER A 323 28.95 -22.65 -10.13
N VAL A 324 29.67 -23.04 -9.08
CA VAL A 324 30.75 -24.06 -9.15
C VAL A 324 30.26 -25.52 -9.38
N SER A 325 28.98 -25.74 -9.71
CA SER A 325 28.34 -27.05 -9.84
C SER A 325 27.73 -27.31 -11.22
N ASP A 326 27.63 -28.59 -11.60
CA ASP A 326 27.02 -29.08 -12.85
C ASP A 326 25.48 -29.08 -12.86
N GLU A 327 24.85 -28.65 -11.78
CA GLU A 327 23.39 -28.64 -11.57
C GLU A 327 22.91 -27.20 -11.25
N CYS A 328 23.48 -26.17 -11.89
CA CYS A 328 23.01 -24.78 -11.76
C CYS A 328 21.64 -24.58 -12.43
N PRO A 329 20.84 -23.58 -11.99
CA PRO A 329 19.64 -23.15 -12.71
C PRO A 329 19.98 -22.76 -14.15
N ALA A 330 19.14 -23.11 -15.12
CA ALA A 330 19.52 -23.13 -16.54
C ALA A 330 19.78 -21.75 -17.19
N ASN A 331 19.73 -20.65 -16.43
CA ASN A 331 19.75 -19.28 -16.94
C ASN A 331 20.42 -18.25 -15.98
N ASN A 332 20.99 -18.63 -14.83
CA ASN A 332 21.36 -17.68 -13.76
C ASN A 332 22.82 -17.82 -13.28
N GLY A 333 23.76 -18.10 -14.18
CA GLY A 333 25.20 -18.10 -13.85
C GLY A 333 26.00 -19.23 -14.48
N GLU A 334 27.32 -19.04 -14.59
CA GLU A 334 28.20 -19.92 -15.33
C GLU A 334 28.40 -21.27 -14.61
N CYS A 335 27.89 -22.35 -15.22
CA CYS A 335 27.93 -23.68 -14.61
C CYS A 335 29.35 -24.28 -14.66
N ASN A 336 29.84 -24.79 -13.53
CA ASN A 336 31.15 -25.45 -13.39
C ASN A 336 32.35 -24.51 -13.38
N SER A 337 32.16 -23.23 -13.05
CA SER A 337 33.26 -22.26 -12.91
C SER A 337 34.39 -22.79 -12.04
N PRO A 338 35.65 -22.46 -12.37
CA PRO A 338 36.79 -22.98 -11.64
C PRO A 338 36.83 -22.37 -10.24
N VAL A 339 37.08 -23.21 -9.24
CA VAL A 339 37.17 -22.76 -7.86
C VAL A 339 38.55 -22.18 -7.55
N VAL A 340 38.60 -21.08 -6.79
CA VAL A 340 39.87 -20.47 -6.32
C VAL A 340 40.72 -21.50 -5.57
N PRO A 341 41.93 -21.85 -6.08
CA PRO A 341 42.75 -22.88 -5.44
C PRO A 341 43.65 -22.31 -4.34
N GLU A 342 43.95 -23.10 -3.30
CA GLU A 342 44.87 -22.70 -2.20
C GLU A 342 46.25 -22.21 -2.69
N ALA A 343 46.68 -22.67 -3.88
CA ALA A 343 47.93 -22.23 -4.48
C ALA A 343 47.92 -20.75 -4.88
N PHE A 344 46.75 -20.18 -5.21
CA PHE A 344 46.62 -18.80 -5.66
C PHE A 344 46.87 -17.82 -4.53
N LEU A 345 46.53 -18.17 -3.27
CA LEU A 345 46.81 -17.34 -2.09
C LEU A 345 48.31 -17.09 -1.81
N VAL A 346 49.22 -17.77 -2.51
CA VAL A 346 50.66 -17.75 -2.19
C VAL A 346 51.32 -16.47 -2.71
N GLY A 347 51.59 -15.56 -1.78
CA GLY A 347 52.27 -14.30 -2.06
C GLY A 347 51.34 -13.09 -2.08
N GLU A 348 50.06 -13.31 -1.76
CA GLU A 348 49.00 -12.30 -1.74
C GLU A 348 48.91 -11.54 -0.41
N LEU A 349 48.48 -10.28 -0.47
CA LEU A 349 47.98 -9.54 0.69
C LEU A 349 46.47 -9.28 0.47
N PRO A 350 45.58 -9.97 1.20
CA PRO A 350 44.15 -10.08 0.86
C PRO A 350 43.32 -8.84 1.26
N SER A 351 43.87 -7.64 1.16
CA SER A 351 43.24 -6.41 1.66
C SER A 351 43.91 -5.14 1.15
N ASN A 352 44.62 -5.21 0.01
CA ASN A 352 45.39 -4.09 -0.50
C ASN A 352 44.92 -3.56 -1.86
N GLY A 353 43.91 -4.19 -2.48
CA GLY A 353 43.30 -3.86 -3.77
C GLY A 353 44.22 -4.14 -4.96
N ILE A 354 45.20 -5.03 -4.82
CA ILE A 354 46.25 -5.26 -5.81
C ILE A 354 46.50 -6.77 -5.95
N ASP A 355 46.50 -7.29 -7.17
CA ASP A 355 47.05 -8.62 -7.51
C ASP A 355 48.57 -8.68 -7.22
N ASP A 356 48.95 -8.97 -5.98
CA ASP A 356 50.34 -8.94 -5.51
C ASP A 356 51.15 -10.07 -6.13
N ASN A 357 50.58 -11.27 -6.14
CA ASN A 357 51.24 -12.48 -6.61
C ASN A 357 51.22 -12.62 -8.15
N GLY A 358 50.41 -11.80 -8.82
CA GLY A 358 50.31 -11.72 -10.25
C GLY A 358 49.60 -12.92 -10.86
N ASN A 359 48.52 -13.44 -10.29
CA ASN A 359 47.75 -14.56 -10.86
C ASN A 359 46.53 -14.12 -11.67
N GLY A 360 46.10 -12.86 -11.54
CA GLY A 360 44.94 -12.29 -12.22
C GLY A 360 43.74 -12.05 -11.31
N LEU A 361 43.72 -12.64 -10.11
CA LEU A 361 42.73 -12.34 -9.07
C LEU A 361 43.25 -11.22 -8.17
N ILE A 362 42.35 -10.48 -7.51
CA ILE A 362 42.70 -9.40 -6.59
C ILE A 362 42.27 -9.78 -5.17
N ASP A 363 43.16 -9.54 -4.20
CA ASP A 363 42.87 -9.69 -2.77
C ASP A 363 42.33 -11.08 -2.33
N GLU A 364 42.59 -12.15 -3.10
CA GLU A 364 42.04 -13.46 -2.77
C GLU A 364 42.56 -13.99 -1.43
N SER A 365 41.68 -14.61 -0.66
CA SER A 365 41.96 -14.98 0.73
C SER A 365 41.55 -16.42 1.07
N SER A 366 41.82 -16.82 2.31
CA SER A 366 41.43 -18.15 2.80
C SER A 366 39.92 -18.37 2.84
N VAL A 367 39.10 -17.33 2.67
CA VAL A 367 37.63 -17.45 2.61
C VAL A 367 37.14 -17.90 1.23
N HIS A 368 37.89 -17.65 0.16
CA HIS A 368 37.51 -18.02 -1.21
C HIS A 368 37.83 -19.48 -1.57
N VAL A 369 38.76 -20.10 -0.84
CA VAL A 369 39.22 -21.46 -1.14
C VAL A 369 38.40 -22.53 -0.42
N PRO A 370 38.28 -23.76 -0.96
CA PRO A 370 37.54 -24.83 -0.29
C PRO A 370 38.10 -25.18 1.09
N PHE A 371 37.23 -25.19 2.11
CA PHE A 371 37.56 -25.68 3.44
C PHE A 371 36.41 -26.48 4.06
N GLY A 372 36.75 -27.56 4.78
CA GLY A 372 35.75 -28.38 5.45
C GLY A 372 34.72 -28.99 4.48
N THR A 373 33.48 -28.50 4.55
CA THR A 373 32.36 -28.87 3.65
C THR A 373 32.01 -27.77 2.63
N GLN A 374 32.57 -26.56 2.76
CA GLN A 374 32.41 -25.49 1.77
C GLN A 374 33.24 -25.81 0.53
N ARG A 375 32.67 -25.58 -0.66
CA ARG A 375 33.31 -25.92 -1.94
C ARG A 375 34.34 -24.89 -2.40
N GLY A 376 34.40 -23.71 -1.77
CA GLY A 376 35.06 -22.52 -2.30
C GLY A 376 34.12 -21.78 -3.27
N VAL A 377 34.56 -20.63 -3.75
CA VAL A 377 33.81 -19.80 -4.72
C VAL A 377 34.45 -19.82 -6.11
N GLY A 378 33.68 -19.46 -7.13
CA GLY A 378 34.11 -19.36 -8.51
C GLY A 378 35.10 -18.21 -8.75
N TYR A 379 35.70 -18.17 -9.94
CA TYR A 379 36.40 -16.99 -10.43
C TYR A 379 36.34 -16.95 -11.96
N ALA A 380 36.37 -15.74 -12.52
CA ALA A 380 36.26 -15.54 -13.95
C ALA A 380 37.57 -15.97 -14.63
N ASP A 381 37.53 -17.07 -15.38
CA ASP A 381 38.65 -17.57 -16.16
C ASP A 381 38.58 -17.20 -17.64
N TYR A 382 37.48 -16.53 -18.05
CA TYR A 382 37.18 -16.07 -19.40
C TYR A 382 37.05 -17.21 -20.41
N ILE A 383 36.67 -18.40 -19.93
CA ILE A 383 36.39 -19.60 -20.73
C ILE A 383 34.96 -19.98 -20.42
N ASP A 384 34.16 -20.31 -21.43
CA ASP A 384 32.80 -20.80 -21.23
C ASP A 384 32.85 -22.27 -20.70
N ASN A 385 32.44 -22.44 -19.45
CA ASN A 385 32.56 -23.67 -18.66
C ASN A 385 31.37 -24.64 -18.84
N ASP A 386 30.22 -24.19 -19.35
CA ASP A 386 29.01 -25.00 -19.51
C ASP A 386 28.52 -25.17 -20.96
N ASN A 387 29.21 -24.50 -21.89
CA ASN A 387 29.02 -24.54 -23.32
C ASN A 387 27.72 -23.86 -23.79
N ASP A 388 27.31 -22.75 -23.18
CA ASP A 388 26.24 -21.89 -23.67
C ASP A 388 26.69 -20.52 -24.24
N GLY A 389 28.00 -20.25 -24.18
CA GLY A 389 28.64 -19.07 -24.74
C GLY A 389 28.48 -18.87 -26.24
N GLU A 390 28.84 -17.67 -26.66
CA GLU A 390 28.61 -17.14 -28.01
C GLU A 390 28.97 -18.12 -29.15
N HIS A 391 28.06 -18.26 -30.12
CA HIS A 391 28.28 -19.15 -31.26
C HIS A 391 29.31 -18.60 -32.24
N GLY A 392 30.53 -19.13 -32.17
CA GLY A 392 31.62 -18.76 -33.08
C GLY A 392 32.87 -18.34 -32.35
N ALA A 393 32.78 -18.21 -31.03
CA ALA A 393 33.88 -17.97 -30.12
C ALA A 393 35.09 -18.88 -30.38
N PRO A 394 36.32 -18.35 -30.29
CA PRO A 394 37.52 -19.13 -30.48
C PRO A 394 37.61 -20.20 -29.39
N LEU A 395 38.17 -21.36 -29.76
CA LEU A 395 38.21 -22.51 -28.86
C LEU A 395 39.60 -22.68 -28.28
N VAL A 396 39.67 -23.06 -27.00
CA VAL A 396 40.94 -23.38 -26.35
C VAL A 396 41.63 -24.55 -27.08
N THR A 397 42.84 -24.32 -27.57
CA THR A 397 43.60 -25.29 -28.37
C THR A 397 44.65 -26.05 -27.55
N GLN A 398 45.11 -27.19 -28.09
CA GLN A 398 46.21 -27.94 -27.47
C GLN A 398 47.51 -27.14 -27.40
N GLU A 399 47.74 -26.25 -28.37
CA GLU A 399 48.87 -25.32 -28.41
C GLU A 399 48.80 -24.29 -27.27
N MET A 400 47.62 -23.78 -26.93
CA MET A 400 47.41 -22.86 -25.80
C MET A 400 47.78 -23.53 -24.48
N VAL A 401 47.30 -24.75 -24.23
CA VAL A 401 47.66 -25.54 -23.03
C VAL A 401 49.18 -25.76 -22.94
N LEU A 402 49.84 -26.06 -24.07
CA LEU A 402 51.29 -26.22 -24.10
C LEU A 402 52.03 -24.91 -23.79
N ALA A 403 51.53 -23.77 -24.27
CA ALA A 403 52.10 -22.46 -23.98
C ALA A 403 51.91 -22.08 -22.49
N ALA A 404 50.69 -22.22 -21.98
CA ALA A 404 50.31 -21.95 -20.59
C ALA A 404 51.07 -22.82 -19.58
N SER A 405 51.43 -24.06 -19.94
CA SER A 405 52.20 -24.98 -19.07
C SER A 405 53.58 -24.46 -18.62
N SER A 406 54.06 -23.37 -19.24
CA SER A 406 55.30 -22.69 -18.86
C SER A 406 55.11 -21.55 -17.85
N ASP A 407 53.87 -21.12 -17.61
CA ASP A 407 53.47 -20.15 -16.60
C ASP A 407 53.10 -20.86 -15.29
N GLN A 408 53.40 -20.27 -14.14
CA GLN A 408 53.14 -20.90 -12.84
C GLN A 408 51.64 -21.00 -12.51
N TRP A 409 50.84 -20.09 -13.06
CA TRP A 409 49.39 -19.99 -12.84
C TRP A 409 48.59 -20.52 -14.04
N LEU A 410 49.26 -21.17 -15.00
CA LEU A 410 48.63 -21.73 -16.22
C LEU A 410 47.86 -20.69 -17.06
N ARG A 411 48.31 -19.44 -17.04
CA ARG A 411 47.67 -18.36 -17.79
C ARG A 411 48.02 -18.38 -19.27
N TRP A 412 47.10 -17.88 -20.09
CA TRP A 412 47.33 -17.67 -21.52
C TRP A 412 46.94 -16.25 -21.95
N PRO A 413 47.80 -15.53 -22.69
CA PRO A 413 49.21 -15.84 -22.97
C PRO A 413 50.10 -15.90 -21.71
N PRO A 414 51.18 -16.72 -21.71
CA PRO A 414 52.01 -16.95 -20.52
C PRO A 414 52.94 -15.78 -20.18
N ASN A 415 53.18 -15.55 -18.88
CA ASN A 415 54.06 -14.53 -18.30
C ASN A 415 53.69 -13.06 -18.61
N PRO A 416 52.46 -12.60 -18.35
CA PRO A 416 51.95 -11.25 -18.71
C PRO A 416 52.80 -10.11 -18.16
N ARG A 417 53.38 -10.24 -16.96
CA ARG A 417 54.33 -9.25 -16.37
C ARG A 417 55.57 -8.99 -17.22
N SER A 418 55.91 -9.89 -18.14
CA SER A 418 57.08 -9.78 -19.02
C SER A 418 56.74 -9.53 -20.48
N ASP A 419 55.47 -9.60 -20.86
CA ASP A 419 54.99 -9.37 -22.22
C ASP A 419 54.56 -7.90 -22.38
N PRO A 420 55.25 -7.09 -23.21
CA PRO A 420 54.90 -5.69 -23.42
C PRO A 420 53.47 -5.45 -23.90
N MET A 421 52.83 -6.41 -24.60
CA MET A 421 51.45 -6.25 -25.03
C MET A 421 50.45 -6.43 -23.89
N GLN A 422 50.79 -7.26 -22.89
CA GLN A 422 50.00 -7.44 -21.66
C GLN A 422 50.43 -6.47 -20.55
N GLN A 423 51.06 -5.33 -20.89
CA GLN A 423 51.44 -4.29 -19.94
C GLN A 423 50.68 -3.00 -20.29
N VAL A 424 49.43 -2.90 -19.83
CA VAL A 424 48.56 -1.74 -20.08
C VAL A 424 48.53 -0.89 -18.81
N GLY A 425 48.76 0.42 -18.94
CA GLY A 425 48.75 1.34 -17.79
C GLY A 425 49.82 1.05 -16.70
N GLY A 426 50.79 0.18 -16.97
CA GLY A 426 51.79 -0.25 -16.00
C GLY A 426 51.35 -1.42 -15.10
N ARG A 427 50.20 -2.04 -15.38
CA ARG A 427 49.71 -3.27 -14.72
C ARG A 427 49.70 -4.43 -15.73
N PRO A 428 49.95 -5.68 -15.29
CA PRO A 428 49.81 -6.86 -16.15
C PRO A 428 48.34 -7.15 -16.46
N VAL A 429 48.00 -7.27 -17.74
CA VAL A 429 46.68 -7.75 -18.18
C VAL A 429 46.73 -9.27 -18.28
N VAL A 430 45.94 -9.93 -17.43
CA VAL A 430 45.73 -11.38 -17.47
C VAL A 430 44.46 -11.63 -18.29
N HIS A 431 44.56 -12.52 -19.28
CA HIS A 431 43.41 -12.95 -20.08
C HIS A 431 42.87 -14.24 -19.48
N LEU A 432 43.18 -15.39 -20.08
CA LEU A 432 42.70 -16.68 -19.57
C LEU A 432 43.54 -17.16 -18.37
N ILE A 433 42.85 -17.73 -17.39
CA ILE A 433 43.44 -18.38 -16.22
C ILE A 433 43.20 -19.89 -16.31
N ASN A 434 44.04 -20.71 -15.67
CA ASN A 434 43.81 -22.16 -15.55
C ASN A 434 43.60 -22.94 -16.87
N VAL A 435 44.32 -22.54 -17.93
CA VAL A 435 44.24 -23.20 -19.25
C VAL A 435 44.86 -24.60 -19.19
N THR A 436 44.02 -25.62 -19.12
CA THR A 436 44.40 -27.03 -18.90
C THR A 436 43.91 -27.95 -20.03
N GLN A 437 44.24 -29.24 -19.93
CA GLN A 437 43.76 -30.23 -20.89
C GLN A 437 42.23 -30.39 -20.89
N GLU A 438 41.58 -30.01 -19.79
CA GLU A 438 40.13 -30.13 -19.60
C GLU A 438 39.39 -29.00 -20.33
N THR A 439 39.98 -27.80 -20.40
CA THR A 439 39.46 -26.66 -21.15
C THR A 439 39.53 -26.81 -22.67
N VAL A 440 40.24 -27.82 -23.21
CA VAL A 440 40.44 -27.94 -24.67
C VAL A 440 39.12 -28.16 -25.40
N GLY A 441 38.80 -27.25 -26.31
CA GLY A 441 37.59 -27.27 -27.12
C GLY A 441 36.42 -26.50 -26.53
N LEU A 442 36.58 -25.89 -25.35
CA LEU A 442 35.64 -24.91 -24.81
C LEU A 442 35.87 -23.54 -25.48
N PRO A 443 34.81 -22.74 -25.70
CA PRO A 443 34.91 -21.36 -26.15
C PRO A 443 35.61 -20.47 -25.11
N PHE A 444 36.17 -19.35 -25.52
CA PHE A 444 36.75 -18.36 -24.61
C PHE A 444 36.54 -16.95 -25.14
N ARG A 445 36.45 -15.99 -24.21
CA ARG A 445 36.26 -14.56 -24.47
C ARG A 445 37.38 -13.98 -25.35
N ASP A 446 37.06 -13.32 -26.45
CA ASP A 446 38.06 -12.68 -27.32
C ASP A 446 37.85 -11.17 -27.56
N ASN A 447 36.80 -10.60 -26.95
CA ASN A 447 36.35 -9.21 -27.08
C ASN A 447 35.77 -8.88 -28.46
N ILE A 448 35.17 -9.87 -29.16
CA ILE A 448 34.59 -9.72 -30.50
C ILE A 448 33.25 -10.45 -30.55
N ASP A 449 32.16 -9.77 -30.95
CA ASP A 449 30.88 -10.40 -31.29
C ASP A 449 31.09 -11.35 -32.49
N ASN A 450 31.23 -12.63 -32.19
CA ASN A 450 31.53 -13.70 -33.11
C ASN A 450 30.32 -14.27 -33.86
N ASP A 451 29.09 -14.05 -33.40
CA ASP A 451 27.86 -14.58 -33.96
C ASP A 451 27.05 -13.56 -34.80
N ASP A 452 27.53 -12.31 -34.88
CA ASP A 452 26.94 -11.14 -35.53
C ASP A 452 25.59 -10.71 -34.90
N SER A 453 25.45 -10.84 -33.57
CA SER A 453 24.27 -10.43 -32.80
C SER A 453 23.94 -8.94 -32.97
N HIS A 454 24.92 -8.10 -33.33
CA HIS A 454 24.71 -6.64 -33.58
C HIS A 454 23.86 -6.36 -34.81
N VAL A 455 23.69 -7.37 -35.69
CA VAL A 455 22.93 -7.26 -36.94
C VAL A 455 21.52 -7.83 -36.79
N GLN A 456 21.35 -8.88 -35.99
CA GLN A 456 20.09 -9.57 -35.73
C GLN A 456 20.14 -10.21 -34.33
N PRO A 457 19.10 -10.02 -33.50
CA PRO A 457 19.04 -10.69 -32.20
C PRO A 457 19.02 -12.21 -32.39
N SER A 458 19.68 -12.92 -31.47
CA SER A 458 19.73 -14.37 -31.46
C SER A 458 18.47 -14.94 -30.79
N SER A 459 18.29 -16.26 -30.84
CA SER A 459 17.16 -16.88 -30.11
C SER A 459 17.45 -17.09 -28.62
N ALA A 460 18.72 -16.96 -28.22
CA ALA A 460 19.16 -17.03 -26.83
C ALA A 460 19.19 -15.63 -26.21
N TYR A 461 19.63 -14.63 -26.98
CA TYR A 461 19.73 -13.23 -26.58
C TYR A 461 18.80 -12.38 -27.48
N PRO A 462 17.63 -11.94 -26.98
CA PRO A 462 16.62 -11.27 -27.78
C PRO A 462 16.95 -9.81 -28.11
N TYR A 463 18.03 -9.27 -27.54
CA TYR A 463 18.53 -7.92 -27.75
C TYR A 463 19.60 -7.89 -28.87
N LEU A 464 19.80 -6.74 -29.50
CA LEU A 464 20.89 -6.55 -30.46
C LEU A 464 22.14 -6.22 -29.66
N SER A 465 23.31 -6.78 -30.03
CA SER A 465 24.55 -6.27 -29.45
C SER A 465 24.85 -4.86 -29.93
N GLU A 466 25.58 -4.13 -29.10
CA GLU A 466 25.73 -2.68 -29.09
C GLU A 466 25.73 -2.04 -30.50
N PRO A 467 24.59 -1.44 -30.90
CA PRO A 467 24.38 -0.84 -32.22
C PRO A 467 25.30 0.35 -32.58
N GLY A 468 26.56 0.11 -32.88
CA GLY A 468 27.49 1.19 -33.21
C GLY A 468 28.94 0.83 -33.02
N SER A 469 29.22 -0.28 -32.33
CA SER A 469 30.57 -0.71 -31.99
C SER A 469 31.48 -0.75 -33.20
N PRO A 470 32.76 -0.44 -33.00
CA PRO A 470 33.71 -0.44 -34.09
C PRO A 470 33.86 -1.84 -34.69
N LEU A 471 34.03 -1.89 -36.01
CA LEU A 471 34.17 -3.15 -36.72
C LEU A 471 35.64 -3.50 -36.92
N VAL A 472 35.96 -4.79 -36.77
CA VAL A 472 37.29 -5.33 -37.05
C VAL A 472 37.69 -5.02 -38.49
N THR A 473 38.85 -4.38 -38.64
CA THR A 473 39.37 -3.98 -39.95
C THR A 473 40.48 -4.90 -40.46
N GLN A 474 40.67 -4.90 -41.78
CA GLN A 474 41.79 -5.62 -42.38
C GLN A 474 43.16 -5.10 -41.89
N GLU A 475 43.27 -3.85 -41.44
CA GLU A 475 44.50 -3.30 -40.88
C GLU A 475 44.82 -3.89 -39.51
N MET A 476 43.81 -4.06 -38.65
CA MET A 476 43.94 -4.72 -37.34
C MET A 476 44.40 -6.16 -37.50
N ILE A 477 43.73 -6.94 -38.37
CA ILE A 477 44.12 -8.33 -38.67
C ILE A 477 45.57 -8.41 -39.17
N ASN A 478 45.99 -7.48 -40.02
CA ASN A 478 47.37 -7.47 -40.52
C ASN A 478 48.40 -7.13 -39.42
N ALA A 479 48.02 -6.30 -38.44
CA ALA A 479 48.87 -5.97 -37.30
C ALA A 479 48.99 -7.14 -36.33
N ALA A 480 47.85 -7.76 -35.99
CA ALA A 480 47.73 -8.94 -35.14
C ALA A 480 48.45 -10.17 -35.72
N ALA A 481 48.48 -10.34 -37.04
CA ALA A 481 49.15 -11.47 -37.70
C ALA A 481 50.66 -11.60 -37.42
N SER A 482 51.29 -10.57 -36.86
CA SER A 482 52.70 -10.60 -36.43
C SER A 482 52.90 -10.98 -34.96
N ASP A 483 51.84 -10.94 -34.15
CA ASP A 483 51.80 -11.40 -32.78
C ASP A 483 51.49 -12.91 -32.74
N PRO A 484 52.22 -13.72 -31.95
CA PRO A 484 52.00 -15.17 -31.88
C PRO A 484 50.65 -15.61 -31.31
N TYR A 485 49.87 -14.70 -30.72
CA TYR A 485 48.56 -14.97 -30.11
C TYR A 485 47.44 -14.19 -30.82
N GLY A 486 47.70 -13.60 -31.99
CA GLY A 486 46.68 -12.87 -32.74
C GLY A 486 46.20 -11.58 -32.06
N ARG A 487 46.99 -10.98 -31.17
CA ARG A 487 46.50 -9.87 -30.34
C ARG A 487 46.51 -8.52 -31.05
N TYR A 488 45.52 -7.69 -30.72
CA TYR A 488 45.47 -6.29 -31.09
C TYR A 488 45.09 -5.42 -29.88
N LEU A 489 45.92 -4.43 -29.55
CA LEU A 489 45.67 -3.52 -28.41
C LEU A 489 44.89 -2.30 -28.88
N ILE A 490 43.72 -2.08 -28.27
CA ILE A 490 42.99 -0.82 -28.33
C ILE A 490 43.62 0.13 -27.29
N GLU A 491 44.64 0.88 -27.71
CA GLU A 491 45.52 1.65 -26.80
C GLU A 491 44.75 2.70 -25.96
N GLU A 492 43.62 3.19 -26.47
CA GLU A 492 42.78 4.22 -25.82
C GLU A 492 41.91 3.62 -24.70
N ALA A 493 41.36 2.42 -24.90
CA ALA A 493 40.53 1.70 -23.93
C ALA A 493 41.36 0.81 -22.99
N GLY A 494 42.54 0.38 -23.43
CA GLY A 494 43.33 -0.62 -22.72
C GLY A 494 42.84 -2.07 -22.93
N ILE A 495 41.93 -2.29 -23.87
CA ILE A 495 41.35 -3.60 -24.22
C ILE A 495 42.24 -4.32 -25.23
N LEU A 496 42.40 -5.63 -25.06
CA LEU A 496 43.12 -6.50 -25.99
C LEU A 496 42.13 -7.43 -26.68
N LEU A 497 42.09 -7.39 -28.01
CA LEU A 497 41.43 -8.43 -28.80
C LEU A 497 42.33 -9.65 -28.90
N TYR A 498 41.76 -10.84 -28.85
CA TYR A 498 42.48 -12.12 -28.94
C TYR A 498 42.06 -12.89 -30.20
N ASP A 499 42.89 -13.86 -30.61
CA ASP A 499 42.71 -14.71 -31.82
C ASP A 499 42.33 -14.01 -33.15
N LEU A 500 42.64 -12.73 -33.30
CA LEU A 500 42.14 -11.91 -34.41
C LEU A 500 42.55 -12.44 -35.80
N GLY A 501 41.56 -12.88 -36.56
CA GLY A 501 41.70 -13.58 -37.84
C GLY A 501 40.92 -12.98 -39.02
N PRO A 502 41.11 -13.50 -40.25
CA PRO A 502 40.30 -13.12 -41.42
C PRO A 502 38.79 -13.36 -41.29
N GLU A 503 38.39 -14.28 -40.41
CA GLU A 503 37.02 -14.64 -40.04
C GLU A 503 36.29 -13.52 -39.30
N ASP A 504 37.01 -12.68 -38.57
CA ASP A 504 36.44 -11.60 -37.76
C ASP A 504 36.27 -10.32 -38.57
N LEU A 505 36.71 -10.30 -39.84
CA LEU A 505 36.64 -9.11 -40.68
C LEU A 505 35.20 -8.60 -40.83
N GLY A 506 34.93 -7.45 -40.21
CA GLY A 506 33.64 -6.78 -40.26
C GLY A 506 32.70 -7.13 -39.10
N LYS A 507 33.14 -7.94 -38.13
CA LYS A 507 32.44 -8.16 -36.86
C LYS A 507 32.68 -7.01 -35.87
N ALA A 508 31.73 -6.78 -34.97
CA ALA A 508 31.85 -5.80 -33.88
C ALA A 508 32.86 -6.26 -32.83
N TYR A 509 33.49 -5.32 -32.10
CA TYR A 509 34.43 -5.64 -31.02
C TYR A 509 34.33 -4.61 -29.91
N ALA A 510 34.66 -5.04 -28.69
CA ALA A 510 34.56 -4.21 -27.49
C ALA A 510 35.58 -3.07 -27.49
N ASP A 511 35.11 -1.85 -27.27
CA ASP A 511 35.95 -0.65 -27.19
C ASP A 511 35.79 0.16 -25.89
N GLY A 512 34.97 -0.33 -24.96
CA GLY A 512 34.79 0.22 -23.62
C GLY A 512 34.06 1.57 -23.62
N LEU A 513 33.27 1.84 -24.66
CA LEU A 513 32.41 3.00 -24.79
C LEU A 513 30.98 2.52 -25.01
N ASP A 514 30.01 3.32 -24.58
CA ASP A 514 28.60 3.19 -24.96
C ASP A 514 28.39 3.93 -26.30
N ASN A 515 28.21 3.16 -27.38
CA ASN A 515 28.26 3.58 -28.78
C ASN A 515 26.90 4.01 -29.31
N ASP A 516 25.81 3.55 -28.72
CA ASP A 516 24.45 3.85 -29.15
C ASP A 516 23.66 4.73 -28.16
N GLU A 517 24.29 5.07 -27.03
CA GLU A 517 23.82 5.94 -25.95
C GLU A 517 22.62 5.35 -25.19
N ASP A 518 22.48 4.02 -25.15
CA ASP A 518 21.42 3.33 -24.42
C ASP A 518 21.75 3.04 -22.94
N GLY A 519 23.04 3.11 -22.60
CA GLY A 519 23.54 3.04 -21.23
C GLY A 519 24.35 1.81 -20.90
N ALA A 520 24.23 0.75 -21.70
CA ALA A 520 25.07 -0.42 -21.58
C ALA A 520 26.41 -0.20 -22.33
N ILE A 521 27.47 -0.91 -21.91
CA ILE A 521 28.77 -0.84 -22.58
C ILE A 521 29.11 -2.19 -23.15
N ASP A 522 29.43 -2.21 -24.44
CA ASP A 522 29.88 -3.41 -25.15
C ASP A 522 28.91 -4.61 -24.94
N GLU A 523 27.61 -4.36 -24.76
CA GLU A 523 26.63 -5.39 -24.45
C GLU A 523 26.36 -6.33 -25.64
N GLY A 524 26.16 -7.62 -25.35
CA GLY A 524 26.07 -8.67 -26.36
C GLY A 524 27.38 -8.95 -27.11
N ILE A 525 28.53 -8.60 -26.51
CA ILE A 525 29.86 -9.06 -26.95
C ILE A 525 30.37 -10.10 -25.94
N ASP A 526 30.81 -11.25 -26.43
CA ASP A 526 31.23 -12.40 -25.62
C ASP A 526 30.13 -12.89 -24.65
N GLU A 527 28.86 -12.85 -25.06
CA GLU A 527 27.76 -13.28 -24.20
C GLU A 527 27.82 -14.77 -23.86
N GLY A 528 27.34 -15.13 -22.67
CA GLY A 528 27.38 -16.50 -22.18
C GLY A 528 28.76 -16.95 -21.68
N THR A 529 29.57 -16.02 -21.17
CA THR A 529 30.88 -16.31 -20.57
C THR A 529 31.04 -15.45 -19.33
N ASP A 530 31.45 -16.02 -18.20
CA ASP A 530 31.67 -15.22 -17.00
C ASP A 530 30.37 -14.94 -16.19
N GLU A 531 29.19 -15.50 -16.54
CA GLU A 531 27.92 -14.98 -15.99
C GLU A 531 27.78 -15.19 -14.49
N MET A 532 27.36 -14.15 -13.78
CA MET A 532 27.24 -14.11 -12.31
C MET A 532 28.57 -14.43 -11.61
N ILE A 533 29.68 -13.90 -12.11
CA ILE A 533 31.00 -14.06 -11.46
C ILE A 533 31.66 -12.74 -11.07
N ASP A 534 31.61 -11.73 -11.93
CA ASP A 534 32.12 -10.38 -11.64
C ASP A 534 31.11 -9.30 -12.04
N GLU A 535 29.84 -9.53 -11.68
CA GLU A 535 28.68 -8.70 -12.00
C GLU A 535 28.71 -7.33 -11.32
N SER A 536 28.30 -6.33 -12.09
CA SER A 536 28.35 -4.92 -11.73
C SER A 536 26.98 -4.29 -11.88
N ARG A 537 26.44 -3.76 -10.78
CA ARG A 537 25.17 -3.00 -10.72
C ARG A 537 25.11 -1.65 -11.44
N ALA A 538 26.00 -1.44 -12.40
CA ALA A 538 26.18 -0.17 -13.08
C ALA A 538 26.80 -0.34 -14.47
N ASP A 539 26.62 -1.50 -15.09
CA ASP A 539 27.11 -1.78 -16.43
C ASP A 539 25.99 -1.81 -17.49
N GLY A 540 24.73 -1.76 -17.07
CA GLY A 540 23.55 -1.76 -17.95
C GLY A 540 23.14 -3.14 -18.43
N ILE A 541 23.72 -4.21 -17.88
CA ILE A 541 23.55 -5.58 -18.35
C ILE A 541 22.63 -6.35 -17.41
N ASP A 542 21.65 -7.04 -17.99
CA ASP A 542 20.82 -8.03 -17.30
C ASP A 542 21.63 -9.33 -17.11
N ASN A 543 22.44 -9.41 -16.05
CA ASN A 543 23.42 -10.46 -15.81
C ASN A 543 22.74 -11.82 -15.57
N ASP A 544 21.59 -11.84 -14.92
CA ASP A 544 20.87 -13.07 -14.53
C ASP A 544 19.66 -13.41 -15.43
N GLN A 545 19.40 -12.57 -16.43
CA GLN A 545 18.41 -12.73 -17.50
C GLN A 545 16.96 -12.81 -17.01
N ASP A 546 16.64 -12.10 -15.93
CA ASP A 546 15.31 -12.11 -15.33
C ASP A 546 14.44 -10.89 -15.73
N TRP A 547 14.99 -9.91 -16.45
CA TRP A 547 14.24 -8.76 -16.98
C TRP A 547 13.27 -9.17 -18.10
N ILE A 548 11.98 -8.81 -17.95
CA ILE A 548 10.92 -9.20 -18.89
C ILE A 548 10.31 -7.98 -19.61
N LEU A 549 10.52 -7.91 -20.92
CA LEU A 549 9.98 -6.89 -21.84
C LEU A 549 8.52 -6.44 -21.60
N LEU A 550 7.60 -7.36 -21.32
CA LEU A 550 6.18 -7.01 -21.17
C LEU A 550 5.81 -6.46 -19.78
N GLN A 551 6.74 -6.46 -18.84
CA GLN A 551 6.49 -6.18 -17.43
C GLN A 551 7.41 -5.09 -16.86
N ASN A 552 8.66 -5.06 -17.31
CA ASN A 552 9.72 -4.22 -16.72
C ASN A 552 9.99 -2.94 -17.53
N ASP A 553 9.66 -2.93 -18.83
CA ASP A 553 9.83 -1.80 -19.77
C ASP A 553 8.98 -0.57 -19.36
N THR A 554 9.54 0.24 -18.47
CA THR A 554 8.88 1.33 -17.75
C THR A 554 9.69 2.62 -17.74
N GLY A 555 10.90 2.62 -18.32
CA GLY A 555 11.79 3.76 -18.38
C GLY A 555 12.47 4.13 -17.05
N LEU A 556 13.27 5.19 -17.10
CA LEU A 556 14.06 5.71 -15.97
C LEU A 556 13.20 6.08 -14.74
N ASP A 557 12.02 6.67 -14.94
CA ASP A 557 11.15 7.13 -13.87
C ASP A 557 10.29 6.01 -13.25
N GLY A 558 10.38 4.79 -13.79
CA GLY A 558 9.68 3.58 -13.36
C GLY A 558 8.18 3.59 -13.67
N ILE A 559 7.70 4.53 -14.50
CA ILE A 559 6.29 4.66 -14.86
C ILE A 559 6.07 4.32 -16.34
N GLU A 560 5.31 3.25 -16.56
CA GLU A 560 4.82 2.85 -17.88
C GLU A 560 4.13 4.02 -18.62
N PHE A 561 4.55 4.28 -19.86
CA PHE A 561 4.01 5.31 -20.74
C PHE A 561 4.20 6.76 -20.27
N SER A 562 5.19 7.05 -19.43
CA SER A 562 5.53 8.41 -19.01
C SER A 562 6.15 9.23 -20.16
N GLY A 563 6.76 8.55 -21.14
CA GLY A 563 7.45 9.11 -22.29
C GLY A 563 8.85 9.65 -21.98
N ASP A 564 9.47 9.18 -20.89
CA ASP A 564 10.88 9.39 -20.59
C ASP A 564 11.79 8.43 -21.38
N PHE A 565 13.06 8.35 -21.00
CA PHE A 565 14.04 7.48 -21.68
C PHE A 565 13.97 6.06 -21.12
N GLY A 566 14.12 5.06 -21.98
CA GLY A 566 13.82 3.65 -21.68
C GLY A 566 12.36 3.25 -21.91
N ASP A 567 11.40 4.17 -21.76
CA ASP A 567 9.96 3.81 -21.79
C ASP A 567 9.47 3.30 -23.16
N GLY A 568 9.14 2.01 -23.21
CA GLY A 568 8.50 1.30 -24.30
C GLY A 568 9.43 1.02 -25.48
N ASP A 569 10.75 1.03 -25.27
CA ASP A 569 11.75 0.78 -26.30
C ASP A 569 12.16 -0.69 -26.41
N GLY A 570 11.88 -1.46 -25.36
CA GLY A 570 12.11 -2.88 -25.24
C GLY A 570 13.54 -3.31 -24.93
N GLN A 571 14.31 -2.43 -24.30
CA GLN A 571 15.64 -2.70 -23.75
C GLN A 571 15.66 -2.37 -22.24
N PRO A 572 16.45 -3.10 -21.43
CA PRO A 572 16.57 -2.80 -20.01
C PRO A 572 17.20 -1.42 -19.77
N THR A 573 16.69 -0.67 -18.79
CA THR A 573 17.23 0.64 -18.42
C THR A 573 17.60 0.71 -16.92
N SER A 574 18.89 0.55 -16.64
CA SER A 574 19.50 0.41 -15.31
C SER A 574 19.33 1.56 -14.31
N GLY A 575 19.20 2.80 -14.78
CA GLY A 575 19.22 3.97 -13.89
C GLY A 575 20.57 4.29 -13.25
N ALA A 576 21.59 3.42 -13.38
CA ALA A 576 22.94 3.64 -12.88
C ALA A 576 23.56 4.95 -13.37
N GLY A 577 24.35 5.58 -12.49
CA GLY A 577 24.94 6.89 -12.75
C GLY A 577 23.94 8.06 -12.78
N THR A 578 22.62 7.82 -12.71
CA THR A 578 21.59 8.85 -12.70
C THR A 578 21.05 9.13 -11.29
N ASN A 579 20.06 10.03 -11.18
CA ASN A 579 19.29 10.25 -9.95
C ASN A 579 17.96 9.49 -9.97
N PHE A 580 17.71 8.66 -10.98
CA PHE A 580 16.49 7.89 -11.13
C PHE A 580 16.78 6.41 -10.84
N PRO A 581 15.77 5.66 -10.37
CA PRO A 581 15.98 4.27 -10.00
C PRO A 581 16.25 3.37 -11.22
N GLY A 582 15.73 3.70 -12.40
CA GLY A 582 15.71 2.77 -13.54
C GLY A 582 14.46 1.89 -13.52
N GLU A 583 14.43 0.95 -14.45
CA GLU A 583 13.42 -0.09 -14.55
C GLU A 583 13.63 -1.16 -13.48
N LYS A 584 12.63 -2.00 -13.25
CA LYS A 584 12.71 -3.12 -12.31
C LYS A 584 13.54 -4.28 -12.89
N ASN A 585 14.16 -5.08 -12.04
CA ASN A 585 14.92 -6.26 -12.45
C ASN A 585 16.08 -5.90 -13.39
N ILE A 586 16.77 -4.79 -13.08
CA ILE A 586 18.01 -4.40 -13.75
C ILE A 586 18.86 -3.54 -12.81
N ASP A 587 20.14 -3.87 -12.67
CA ASP A 587 21.22 -3.17 -11.99
C ASP A 587 20.83 -2.54 -10.64
N VAL A 588 20.45 -1.26 -10.64
CA VAL A 588 20.18 -0.47 -9.44
C VAL A 588 18.88 -0.89 -8.77
N THR A 589 18.01 -1.60 -9.47
CA THR A 589 16.77 -2.14 -8.92
C THR A 589 16.80 -3.64 -8.69
N ASP A 590 17.75 -4.35 -9.31
CA ASP A 590 17.99 -5.77 -9.11
C ASP A 590 19.01 -6.00 -8.00
N VAL A 591 18.68 -6.84 -7.04
CA VAL A 591 19.62 -7.18 -5.97
C VAL A 591 20.55 -8.34 -6.31
N SER A 592 20.22 -9.15 -7.32
CA SER A 592 20.97 -10.32 -7.76
C SER A 592 22.23 -9.95 -8.52
N GLU A 593 22.25 -8.79 -9.17
CA GLU A 593 23.31 -8.40 -10.12
C GLU A 593 24.51 -7.72 -9.43
N SER A 594 24.83 -8.18 -8.23
CA SER A 594 25.89 -7.58 -7.41
C SER A 594 26.78 -8.64 -6.82
N ASP A 595 28.07 -8.58 -7.14
CA ASP A 595 29.08 -9.46 -6.57
C ASP A 595 29.39 -9.10 -5.11
N GLN A 596 28.56 -9.59 -4.18
CA GLN A 596 28.60 -9.14 -2.80
C GLN A 596 29.79 -9.71 -2.02
N ILE A 597 30.58 -8.82 -1.42
CA ILE A 597 31.78 -9.21 -0.62
C ILE A 597 31.41 -9.98 0.66
N GLY A 598 30.20 -9.78 1.17
CA GLY A 598 29.73 -10.34 2.43
C GLY A 598 30.38 -9.70 3.66
N ILE A 599 30.37 -10.41 4.79
CA ILE A 599 30.85 -9.90 6.08
C ILE A 599 32.34 -10.19 6.23
N THR A 600 33.16 -9.16 6.45
CA THR A 600 34.62 -9.29 6.46
C THR A 600 35.28 -9.00 7.81
N ASN A 601 34.56 -8.37 8.75
CA ASN A 601 35.04 -8.15 10.12
C ASN A 601 33.87 -7.99 11.13
N VAL A 602 34.05 -8.58 12.31
CA VAL A 602 33.16 -8.45 13.47
C VAL A 602 33.98 -8.09 14.71
N ARG A 603 33.61 -7.01 15.41
CA ARG A 603 34.22 -6.59 16.68
C ARG A 603 33.21 -6.49 17.80
N LEU A 604 33.61 -6.99 18.97
CA LEU A 604 32.85 -6.89 20.21
C LEU A 604 33.61 -6.03 21.22
N PHE A 605 32.93 -5.09 21.88
CA PHE A 605 33.54 -4.23 22.90
C PHE A 605 32.54 -3.82 23.98
N GLY A 606 33.01 -3.59 25.20
CA GLY A 606 32.11 -3.16 26.28
C GLY A 606 31.51 -1.79 26.00
N ALA A 607 30.24 -1.59 26.36
CA ALA A 607 29.57 -0.31 26.15
C ALA A 607 30.32 0.84 26.84
N ASN A 608 30.26 2.02 26.24
CA ASN A 608 30.95 3.24 26.70
C ASN A 608 32.50 3.15 26.71
N THR A 609 33.11 2.08 26.19
CA THR A 609 34.58 1.99 26.09
C THR A 609 35.12 2.69 24.85
N LEU A 610 34.31 2.79 23.79
CA LEU A 610 34.64 3.52 22.58
C LEU A 610 34.54 5.03 22.81
N ALA A 611 35.68 5.70 22.92
CA ALA A 611 35.76 7.15 23.06
C ALA A 611 35.61 7.87 21.70
N ILE A 612 34.48 7.64 21.00
CA ILE A 612 34.24 8.01 19.59
C ILE A 612 34.57 9.48 19.26
N GLY A 613 34.21 10.42 20.14
CA GLY A 613 34.50 11.85 19.98
C GLY A 613 35.99 12.25 20.07
N SER A 614 36.88 11.33 20.47
CA SER A 614 38.33 11.56 20.57
C SER A 614 39.19 10.54 19.81
N ALA A 615 38.59 9.45 19.34
CA ALA A 615 39.27 8.46 18.51
C ALA A 615 39.76 9.07 17.20
N SER A 616 40.98 8.70 16.78
CA SER A 616 41.50 9.03 15.46
C SER A 616 40.86 8.16 14.40
N ASP A 617 40.56 8.72 13.23
CA ASP A 617 39.97 7.99 12.08
C ASP A 617 40.81 6.77 11.72
N ARG A 618 42.13 6.93 11.68
CA ARG A 618 43.08 5.81 11.50
C ARG A 618 42.85 4.67 12.50
N PHE A 619 42.60 4.96 13.78
CA PHE A 619 42.36 3.89 14.77
C PHE A 619 41.05 3.18 14.48
N MET A 620 39.99 3.94 14.17
CA MET A 620 38.68 3.40 13.87
C MET A 620 38.72 2.51 12.62
N PHE A 621 39.30 3.03 11.52
CA PHE A 621 39.45 2.31 10.25
C PHE A 621 40.15 0.96 10.43
N PHE A 622 41.34 0.94 11.04
CA PHE A 622 42.10 -0.30 11.23
C PHE A 622 41.50 -1.27 12.27
N THR A 623 40.59 -0.81 13.13
CA THR A 623 39.99 -1.65 14.16
C THR A 623 38.69 -2.28 13.68
N TYR A 624 37.89 -1.52 12.93
CA TYR A 624 36.49 -1.82 12.65
C TYR A 624 36.15 -1.99 11.16
N LEU A 625 37.02 -1.60 10.21
CA LEU A 625 36.74 -1.69 8.76
C LEU A 625 37.72 -2.57 7.98
N ILE A 626 38.88 -2.93 8.56
CA ILE A 626 39.85 -3.80 7.88
C ILE A 626 39.42 -5.27 8.00
N PRO A 627 39.36 -6.04 6.90
CA PRO A 627 39.01 -7.46 6.91
C PRO A 627 39.90 -8.35 7.80
N GLY A 628 39.33 -9.46 8.26
CA GLY A 628 40.07 -10.61 8.79
C GLY A 628 40.05 -10.79 10.31
N GLU A 629 39.31 -9.97 11.05
CA GLU A 629 39.15 -10.10 12.50
C GLU A 629 37.68 -10.39 12.85
N PHE A 630 37.41 -11.55 13.44
CA PHE A 630 36.06 -11.99 13.83
C PHE A 630 36.04 -12.36 15.32
N ASP A 631 35.45 -11.49 16.14
CA ASP A 631 35.22 -11.73 17.56
C ASP A 631 33.91 -12.53 17.74
N THR A 632 34.01 -13.86 17.65
CA THR A 632 32.83 -14.77 17.66
C THR A 632 32.60 -15.50 18.98
N GLU A 633 33.45 -15.27 19.98
CA GLU A 633 33.24 -15.83 21.32
C GLU A 633 32.15 -15.03 22.04
N GLN A 634 31.10 -15.72 22.49
CA GLN A 634 30.02 -15.11 23.26
C GLN A 634 30.58 -14.47 24.56
N PRO A 635 30.30 -13.18 24.83
CA PRO A 635 30.81 -12.50 26.01
C PRO A 635 30.13 -12.98 27.30
N ASP A 636 30.75 -12.63 28.43
CA ASP A 636 30.04 -12.67 29.71
C ASP A 636 28.86 -11.65 29.70
N PRO A 637 27.73 -11.95 30.35
CA PRO A 637 26.57 -11.05 30.43
C PRO A 637 26.93 -9.65 30.91
N GLY A 638 26.38 -8.64 30.24
CA GLY A 638 26.53 -7.23 30.53
C GLY A 638 26.38 -6.32 29.30
N ASP A 639 26.45 -5.02 29.55
CA ASP A 639 26.32 -3.94 28.57
C ASP A 639 27.48 -3.94 27.56
N ASN A 640 27.24 -4.45 26.35
CA ASN A 640 28.25 -4.63 25.30
C ASN A 640 27.74 -4.15 23.93
N ASP A 641 28.67 -3.71 23.11
CA ASP A 641 28.41 -3.22 21.77
C ASP A 641 29.09 -4.14 20.75
N LEU A 642 28.52 -4.22 19.55
CA LEU A 642 29.05 -5.00 18.44
C LEU A 642 29.07 -4.17 17.16
N THR A 643 30.13 -4.31 16.36
CA THR A 643 30.16 -3.77 14.99
C THR A 643 30.31 -4.90 14.00
N VAL A 644 29.46 -4.90 12.97
CA VAL A 644 29.60 -5.75 11.78
C VAL A 644 30.01 -4.87 10.61
N SER A 645 30.95 -5.35 9.79
CA SER A 645 31.48 -4.58 8.67
C SER A 645 31.70 -5.42 7.44
N SER A 646 31.59 -4.74 6.29
CA SER A 646 31.89 -5.25 4.96
C SER A 646 32.81 -4.25 4.23
N GLY A 647 33.74 -4.77 3.41
CA GLY A 647 34.83 -4.02 2.79
C GLY A 647 36.06 -4.91 2.60
N LEU A 648 37.09 -4.56 1.83
CA LEU A 648 37.41 -3.29 1.19
C LEU A 648 37.12 -3.35 -0.30
N PHE A 649 36.46 -2.34 -0.85
CA PHE A 649 36.13 -2.27 -2.28
C PHE A 649 36.49 -0.91 -2.89
N PRO A 650 36.73 -0.86 -4.22
CA PRO A 650 36.89 0.40 -4.93
C PRO A 650 35.52 1.06 -5.16
N LEU A 651 35.42 2.36 -4.91
CA LEU A 651 34.22 3.17 -5.20
C LEU A 651 34.59 4.31 -6.16
N LYS A 652 34.28 4.13 -7.45
CA LYS A 652 34.60 5.11 -8.50
C LYS A 652 33.82 6.40 -8.31
N ALA A 653 34.36 7.52 -8.79
CA ALA A 653 33.63 8.79 -8.80
C ALA A 653 32.31 8.65 -9.58
N GLY A 654 31.18 8.96 -8.94
CA GLY A 654 29.82 8.80 -9.49
C GLY A 654 29.13 7.49 -9.12
N GLN A 655 29.88 6.45 -8.75
CA GLN A 655 29.36 5.13 -8.36
C GLN A 655 28.60 5.20 -7.03
N THR A 656 27.59 4.35 -6.90
CA THR A 656 26.84 4.14 -5.65
C THR A 656 26.90 2.67 -5.29
N GLU A 657 27.34 2.38 -4.07
CA GLU A 657 27.31 1.02 -3.51
C GLU A 657 26.30 0.95 -2.37
N ARG A 658 25.67 -0.21 -2.19
CA ARG A 658 24.61 -0.38 -1.20
C ARG A 658 24.98 -1.31 -0.06
N ILE A 659 24.28 -1.12 1.04
CA ILE A 659 24.22 -2.05 2.15
C ILE A 659 22.80 -2.03 2.69
N SER A 660 22.22 -3.22 2.84
CA SER A 660 20.89 -3.42 3.36
C SER A 660 20.95 -4.26 4.63
N ILE A 661 20.21 -3.84 5.65
CA ILE A 661 20.16 -4.49 6.96
C ILE A 661 18.71 -4.73 7.33
N SER A 662 18.46 -5.91 7.91
CA SER A 662 17.21 -6.19 8.60
C SER A 662 17.42 -6.32 10.10
N VAL A 663 16.48 -5.75 10.86
CA VAL A 663 16.37 -5.92 12.33
C VAL A 663 15.10 -6.70 12.60
N GLN A 664 15.24 -7.94 13.06
CA GLN A 664 14.11 -8.83 13.34
C GLN A 664 13.96 -9.06 14.85
N LEU A 665 12.72 -9.10 15.33
CA LEU A 665 12.41 -9.38 16.73
C LEU A 665 11.52 -10.61 16.85
N GLY A 666 11.76 -11.43 17.87
CA GLY A 666 10.98 -12.63 18.14
C GLY A 666 11.03 -13.04 19.60
N ILE A 667 10.23 -14.04 20.00
CA ILE A 667 10.25 -14.54 21.39
C ILE A 667 11.52 -15.35 21.68
N GLY A 668 12.16 -15.91 20.66
CA GLY A 668 13.43 -16.62 20.79
C GLY A 668 14.20 -16.73 19.47
N GLN A 669 15.40 -17.29 19.53
CA GLN A 669 16.32 -17.38 18.38
C GLN A 669 15.74 -18.11 17.16
N GLU A 670 14.94 -19.17 17.33
CA GLU A 670 14.33 -19.89 16.17
C GLU A 670 13.35 -18.99 15.39
N GLU A 671 12.61 -18.12 16.07
CA GLU A 671 11.70 -17.18 15.42
C GLU A 671 12.46 -16.06 14.73
N VAL A 672 13.52 -15.56 15.35
CA VAL A 672 14.41 -14.56 14.76
C VAL A 672 15.09 -15.10 13.50
N LEU A 673 15.56 -16.35 13.51
CA LEU A 673 16.12 -16.99 12.33
C LEU A 673 15.07 -17.17 11.22
N ALA A 674 13.85 -17.60 11.55
CA ALA A 674 12.78 -17.69 10.57
C ALA A 674 12.40 -16.32 9.98
N ALA A 675 12.44 -15.26 10.80
CA ALA A 675 12.23 -13.90 10.33
C ALA A 675 13.40 -13.42 9.45
N ARG A 676 14.65 -13.75 9.78
CA ARG A 676 15.82 -13.51 8.93
C ARG A 676 15.65 -14.19 7.57
N ASP A 677 15.22 -15.44 7.54
CA ASP A 677 14.99 -16.18 6.29
C ASP A 677 13.91 -15.47 5.45
N ASN A 678 12.79 -15.06 6.06
CA ASN A 678 11.77 -14.27 5.37
C ASN A 678 12.29 -12.89 4.89
N ALA A 679 13.24 -12.28 5.62
CA ALA A 679 13.88 -11.03 5.20
C ALA A 679 14.82 -11.22 4.01
N LEU A 680 15.45 -12.39 3.90
CA LEU A 680 16.27 -12.77 2.75
C LEU A 680 15.39 -13.08 1.53
N ASP A 681 14.32 -13.85 1.70
CA ASP A 681 13.31 -14.06 0.64
C ASP A 681 12.76 -12.70 0.16
N ALA A 682 12.49 -11.79 1.09
CA ALA A 682 12.05 -10.43 0.80
C ALA A 682 13.07 -9.59 0.01
N TYR A 683 14.36 -9.79 0.30
CA TYR A 683 15.46 -9.16 -0.42
C TYR A 683 15.57 -9.71 -1.84
N GLN A 684 15.60 -11.04 -1.99
CA GLN A 684 15.70 -11.76 -3.27
C GLN A 684 14.55 -11.47 -4.25
N GLU A 685 13.42 -10.94 -3.75
CA GLU A 685 12.27 -10.53 -4.56
C GLU A 685 12.21 -9.00 -4.72
N ASP A 686 13.36 -8.32 -4.61
CA ASP A 686 13.53 -6.86 -4.73
C ASP A 686 12.59 -6.04 -3.83
N TYR A 687 12.24 -6.54 -2.64
CA TYR A 687 11.24 -5.91 -1.76
C TYR A 687 9.86 -5.72 -2.41
N GLN A 688 9.52 -6.54 -3.42
CA GLN A 688 8.23 -6.53 -4.10
C GLN A 688 7.31 -7.63 -3.52
N PHE A 689 6.14 -7.23 -3.01
CA PHE A 689 5.17 -8.15 -2.42
C PHE A 689 3.76 -7.87 -2.91
N ALA A 690 2.90 -8.88 -2.74
CA ALA A 690 1.46 -8.67 -2.76
C ALA A 690 1.06 -7.63 -1.71
N GLN A 691 0.20 -6.70 -2.12
CA GLN A 691 -0.14 -5.50 -1.37
C GLN A 691 -1.54 -5.60 -0.78
N ALA A 692 -1.70 -5.02 0.41
CA ALA A 692 -3.02 -4.92 1.01
C ALA A 692 -3.95 -4.01 0.21
N PRO A 693 -5.28 -4.26 0.27
CA PRO A 693 -6.24 -3.36 -0.35
C PRO A 693 -6.08 -1.91 0.13
N ILE A 694 -6.64 -0.96 -0.61
CA ILE A 694 -6.66 0.45 -0.21
C ILE A 694 -7.27 0.58 1.20
N THR A 695 -6.56 1.25 2.12
CA THR A 695 -7.01 1.42 3.51
C THR A 695 -8.33 2.20 3.57
N PRO A 696 -9.40 1.66 4.18
CA PRO A 696 -10.70 2.32 4.25
C PRO A 696 -10.71 3.50 5.24
N GLU A 697 -11.58 4.48 5.02
CA GLU A 697 -11.79 5.61 5.95
C GLU A 697 -12.94 5.30 6.92
N VAL A 698 -12.67 5.34 8.23
CA VAL A 698 -13.59 4.88 9.28
C VAL A 698 -14.03 6.03 10.18
N PHE A 699 -15.32 6.01 10.53
CA PHE A 699 -15.93 6.94 11.47
C PHE A 699 -16.58 6.20 12.62
N ALA A 700 -16.55 6.79 13.83
CA ALA A 700 -17.24 6.28 15.01
C ALA A 700 -18.25 7.28 15.58
N VAL A 701 -19.40 6.77 16.02
CA VAL A 701 -20.44 7.50 16.74
C VAL A 701 -20.65 6.86 18.11
N GLU A 702 -20.33 7.60 19.16
CA GLU A 702 -20.54 7.17 20.54
C GLU A 702 -22.01 7.25 20.94
N GLY A 703 -22.52 6.22 21.62
CA GLY A 703 -23.85 6.21 22.20
C GLY A 703 -23.90 5.56 23.58
N ASP A 704 -25.09 5.59 24.20
CA ASP A 704 -25.31 4.96 25.49
C ASP A 704 -25.27 3.43 25.37
N GLY A 705 -24.17 2.83 25.82
CA GLY A 705 -23.94 1.38 25.80
C GLY A 705 -23.64 0.81 24.41
N ARG A 706 -23.30 1.66 23.44
CA ARG A 706 -22.97 1.24 22.07
C ARG A 706 -21.99 2.18 21.37
N VAL A 707 -21.26 1.67 20.39
CA VAL A 707 -20.51 2.45 19.40
C VAL A 707 -20.98 2.01 18.02
N THR A 708 -21.27 2.97 17.14
CA THR A 708 -21.60 2.70 15.73
C THR A 708 -20.41 3.09 14.87
N LEU A 709 -19.90 2.15 14.09
CA LEU A 709 -18.85 2.35 13.10
C LEU A 709 -19.47 2.40 11.70
N TYR A 710 -18.93 3.22 10.82
CA TYR A 710 -19.24 3.21 9.39
C TYR A 710 -18.02 3.66 8.57
N TRP A 711 -17.91 3.20 7.33
CA TRP A 711 -16.72 3.43 6.50
C TRP A 711 -17.04 3.56 5.00
N ASP A 712 -16.03 3.92 4.20
CA ASP A 712 -16.12 4.01 2.73
C ASP A 712 -15.86 2.66 2.04
N SER A 713 -16.13 2.58 0.73
CA SER A 713 -15.97 1.36 -0.08
C SER A 713 -14.70 1.37 -0.95
N LYS A 714 -13.73 2.26 -0.68
CA LYS A 714 -12.56 2.45 -1.57
C LYS A 714 -11.71 1.19 -1.71
N SER A 715 -11.64 0.37 -0.65
CA SER A 715 -10.91 -0.90 -0.67
C SER A 715 -11.43 -1.88 -1.74
N GLU A 716 -12.71 -1.78 -2.13
CA GLU A 716 -13.30 -2.66 -3.16
C GLU A 716 -12.75 -2.35 -4.58
N GLU A 717 -12.08 -1.21 -4.77
CA GLU A 717 -11.54 -0.77 -6.06
C GLU A 717 -10.05 -1.12 -6.23
N SER A 718 -9.43 -1.71 -5.21
CA SER A 718 -8.00 -2.04 -5.16
C SER A 718 -7.55 -2.93 -6.33
N ASP A 719 -6.28 -2.79 -6.70
CA ASP A 719 -5.62 -3.52 -7.78
C ASP A 719 -4.17 -3.76 -7.33
N ASP A 720 -3.74 -5.02 -7.28
CA ASP A 720 -2.41 -5.43 -6.83
C ASP A 720 -1.45 -5.54 -8.03
N ASP A 721 -0.49 -4.62 -8.08
CA ASP A 721 0.49 -4.52 -9.16
C ASP A 721 1.49 -5.69 -9.18
N PHE A 722 1.80 -6.29 -8.03
CA PHE A 722 2.66 -7.46 -7.94
C PHE A 722 1.96 -8.71 -8.48
N LEU A 723 0.67 -8.91 -8.15
CA LEU A 723 -0.09 -10.00 -8.78
C LEU A 723 -0.24 -9.80 -10.29
N ARG A 724 -0.36 -8.54 -10.74
CA ARG A 724 -0.42 -8.19 -12.16
C ARG A 724 0.89 -8.52 -12.89
N SER A 725 2.06 -8.23 -12.32
CA SER A 725 3.36 -8.58 -12.93
C SER A 725 3.48 -10.10 -13.10
N LEU A 726 3.06 -10.88 -12.11
CA LEU A 726 3.04 -12.35 -12.21
C LEU A 726 1.98 -12.91 -13.20
N GLY A 727 1.20 -12.07 -13.87
CA GLY A 727 0.11 -12.48 -14.77
C GLY A 727 -1.07 -13.15 -14.04
N LEU A 728 -1.21 -12.89 -12.74
CA LEU A 728 -2.26 -13.41 -11.87
C LEU A 728 -3.43 -12.41 -11.77
N PRO A 729 -4.60 -12.82 -11.24
CA PRO A 729 -5.71 -11.89 -11.00
C PRO A 729 -5.31 -10.82 -9.96
N SER A 730 -5.19 -9.57 -10.40
CA SER A 730 -4.76 -8.44 -9.57
C SER A 730 -5.88 -7.77 -8.78
N LYS A 731 -7.15 -7.98 -9.15
CA LYS A 731 -8.31 -7.56 -8.36
C LYS A 731 -8.78 -8.70 -7.49
N ASP A 732 -8.32 -8.73 -6.26
CA ASP A 732 -8.46 -9.85 -5.33
C ASP A 732 -9.03 -9.45 -3.96
N PHE A 733 -9.67 -8.28 -3.84
CA PHE A 733 -10.38 -7.86 -2.62
C PHE A 733 -11.48 -8.86 -2.20
N GLU A 734 -11.52 -9.20 -0.90
CA GLU A 734 -12.45 -10.21 -0.37
C GLU A 734 -13.35 -9.72 0.77
N GLY A 735 -12.97 -8.70 1.54
CA GLY A 735 -13.88 -8.19 2.57
C GLY A 735 -13.29 -7.29 3.63
N TYR A 736 -14.05 -7.12 4.71
CA TYR A 736 -13.73 -6.26 5.86
C TYR A 736 -13.76 -7.02 7.19
N ARG A 737 -12.84 -6.67 8.10
CA ARG A 737 -12.83 -7.12 9.50
C ARG A 737 -12.87 -5.95 10.46
N VAL A 738 -13.56 -6.13 11.59
CA VAL A 738 -13.64 -5.12 12.66
C VAL A 738 -12.95 -5.66 13.90
N TYR A 739 -11.94 -4.94 14.38
CA TYR A 739 -11.25 -5.21 15.63
C TYR A 739 -11.61 -4.19 16.70
N ARG A 740 -11.50 -4.62 17.95
CA ARG A 740 -11.66 -3.75 19.12
C ARG A 740 -10.63 -4.09 20.18
N ALA A 741 -9.98 -3.05 20.68
CA ALA A 741 -9.05 -3.11 21.79
C ALA A 741 -9.41 -2.12 22.91
N THR A 742 -8.90 -2.39 24.10
CA THR A 742 -8.95 -1.49 25.26
C THR A 742 -7.62 -0.78 25.53
N ASP A 743 -6.58 -1.13 24.79
CA ASP A 743 -5.27 -0.49 24.78
C ASP A 743 -4.77 -0.29 23.33
N PRO A 744 -4.09 0.83 23.02
CA PRO A 744 -3.50 1.10 21.71
C PRO A 744 -2.58 0.02 21.14
N ALA A 745 -1.99 -0.86 21.95
CA ALA A 745 -1.16 -1.96 21.46
C ALA A 745 -1.97 -3.09 20.80
N PHE A 746 -3.31 -3.09 20.88
CA PHE A 746 -4.19 -4.12 20.31
C PHE A 746 -3.88 -5.57 20.74
N LEU A 747 -3.07 -5.77 21.78
CA LEU A 747 -2.69 -7.10 22.29
C LEU A 747 -3.87 -7.92 22.83
N ASP A 748 -4.95 -7.27 23.27
CA ASP A 748 -6.16 -7.97 23.73
C ASP A 748 -6.98 -8.58 22.58
N ALA A 749 -6.80 -8.09 21.35
CA ALA A 749 -7.37 -8.69 20.14
C ALA A 749 -6.50 -9.82 19.58
N LEU A 750 -5.19 -9.82 19.83
CA LEU A 750 -4.24 -10.84 19.39
C LEU A 750 -4.43 -12.15 20.17
N GLN A 751 -5.16 -13.12 19.59
CA GLN A 751 -5.64 -14.32 20.30
C GLN A 751 -5.47 -15.63 19.53
N ILE A 752 -5.23 -15.57 18.21
CA ILE A 752 -5.13 -16.76 17.36
C ILE A 752 -3.66 -17.12 17.26
N THR A 753 -3.33 -18.39 17.51
CA THR A 753 -1.95 -18.87 17.47
C THR A 753 -1.66 -19.65 16.20
N ASP A 754 -0.40 -19.65 15.78
CA ASP A 754 0.14 -20.52 14.74
C ASP A 754 0.25 -22.00 15.18
N GLY A 755 0.84 -22.83 14.32
CA GLY A 755 1.08 -24.24 14.59
C GLY A 755 2.13 -24.52 15.68
N ARG A 756 2.95 -23.53 16.04
CA ARG A 756 3.98 -23.59 17.09
C ARG A 756 3.48 -23.08 18.44
N GLY A 757 2.37 -22.34 18.46
CA GLY A 757 1.73 -21.77 19.65
C GLY A 757 1.97 -20.28 19.84
N ASN A 758 2.57 -19.62 18.84
CA ASN A 758 2.88 -18.19 18.85
C ASN A 758 1.65 -17.40 18.45
N LEU A 759 1.44 -16.22 19.05
CA LEU A 759 0.29 -15.37 18.74
C LEU A 759 0.50 -14.68 17.38
N THR A 760 -0.42 -14.88 16.44
CA THR A 760 -0.27 -14.47 15.03
C THR A 760 -1.42 -13.58 14.56
N PHE A 761 -2.67 -14.05 14.64
CA PHE A 761 -3.82 -13.27 14.16
C PHE A 761 -4.64 -12.62 15.28
N ARG A 762 -5.12 -11.42 14.98
CA ARG A 762 -6.15 -10.75 15.78
C ARG A 762 -7.49 -11.43 15.54
N LYS A 763 -8.30 -11.55 16.59
CA LYS A 763 -9.66 -12.09 16.50
C LYS A 763 -10.65 -10.96 16.24
N PRO A 764 -11.32 -10.92 15.07
CA PRO A 764 -12.30 -9.87 14.78
C PRO A 764 -13.57 -10.05 15.64
N ILE A 765 -14.23 -8.92 15.94
CA ILE A 765 -15.56 -8.90 16.56
C ILE A 765 -16.69 -8.94 15.51
N ALA A 766 -16.37 -8.60 14.25
CA ALA A 766 -17.22 -8.74 13.08
C ALA A 766 -16.37 -8.94 11.82
N GLN A 767 -16.92 -9.64 10.83
CA GLN A 767 -16.31 -9.88 9.53
C GLN A 767 -17.40 -9.84 8.46
N PHE A 768 -17.11 -9.19 7.34
CA PHE A 768 -18.00 -8.96 6.20
C PHE A 768 -17.28 -9.44 4.95
N ASP A 769 -17.83 -10.46 4.33
CA ASP A 769 -17.18 -11.30 3.33
C ASP A 769 -17.90 -11.10 1.98
N LEU A 770 -17.14 -10.92 0.91
CA LEU A 770 -17.66 -10.79 -0.44
C LEU A 770 -18.35 -12.10 -0.84
N ILE A 771 -19.50 -11.98 -1.51
CA ILE A 771 -20.26 -13.15 -1.95
C ILE A 771 -19.87 -13.47 -3.39
N ASP A 772 -18.85 -14.31 -3.55
CA ASP A 772 -18.32 -14.71 -4.86
C ASP A 772 -18.00 -16.22 -4.96
N GLY A 773 -18.16 -16.97 -3.85
CA GLY A 773 -17.84 -18.39 -3.75
C GLY A 773 -16.49 -18.71 -3.07
N ILE A 774 -15.73 -17.68 -2.69
CA ILE A 774 -14.53 -17.80 -1.85
C ILE A 774 -14.95 -17.70 -0.37
N GLY A 775 -14.39 -18.55 0.48
CA GLY A 775 -14.79 -18.63 1.88
C GLY A 775 -14.10 -19.76 2.64
N GLY A 776 -14.28 -19.79 3.96
CA GLY A 776 -13.61 -20.76 4.83
C GLY A 776 -12.15 -20.40 5.11
N PHE A 777 -11.31 -21.41 5.34
CA PHE A 777 -9.88 -21.20 5.54
C PHE A 777 -9.14 -21.18 4.21
N HIS A 778 -8.31 -20.16 4.01
CA HIS A 778 -7.44 -20.05 2.86
C HIS A 778 -6.50 -21.27 2.77
N PRO A 779 -6.24 -21.83 1.57
CA PRO A 779 -5.42 -23.03 1.41
C PRO A 779 -3.94 -22.83 1.73
N VAL A 780 -3.41 -21.62 1.53
CA VAL A 780 -2.05 -21.24 1.95
C VAL A 780 -2.09 -20.92 3.43
N SER A 781 -1.25 -21.60 4.21
CA SER A 781 -1.09 -21.40 5.65
C SER A 781 0.26 -20.78 5.94
N ILE A 782 0.29 -19.84 6.87
CA ILE A 782 1.51 -19.21 7.37
C ILE A 782 1.85 -19.86 8.71
N ASN A 783 3.05 -20.43 8.87
CA ASN A 783 3.46 -21.13 10.09
C ASN A 783 2.44 -22.16 10.63
N GLY A 784 1.68 -22.79 9.72
CA GLY A 784 0.66 -23.78 10.03
C GLY A 784 -0.70 -23.23 10.46
N VAL A 785 -0.93 -21.91 10.41
CA VAL A 785 -2.25 -21.29 10.56
C VAL A 785 -2.76 -20.74 9.23
N SER A 786 -4.02 -21.02 8.92
CA SER A 786 -4.69 -20.49 7.73
C SER A 786 -5.52 -19.26 8.07
N PHE A 787 -5.48 -18.26 7.20
CA PHE A 787 -6.36 -17.11 7.27
C PHE A 787 -7.82 -17.53 7.02
N TYR A 788 -8.77 -16.98 7.77
CA TYR A 788 -10.19 -17.30 7.61
C TYR A 788 -10.91 -16.23 6.77
N MET A 789 -11.22 -16.56 5.52
CA MET A 789 -11.81 -15.66 4.53
C MET A 789 -13.22 -15.22 4.88
N GLY A 790 -13.95 -16.04 5.64
CA GLY A 790 -15.36 -15.81 5.93
C GLY A 790 -16.18 -17.06 5.66
N ASP A 791 -17.45 -16.88 5.35
CA ASP A 791 -18.42 -17.99 5.24
C ASP A 791 -19.29 -17.91 3.98
N ASP A 792 -19.08 -16.95 3.07
CA ASP A 792 -19.83 -16.75 1.82
C ASP A 792 -21.37 -16.81 2.06
N ARG A 793 -21.85 -16.07 3.07
CA ARG A 793 -23.18 -16.30 3.64
C ARG A 793 -24.31 -15.67 2.80
N VAL A 794 -24.88 -16.47 1.90
CA VAL A 794 -26.11 -16.13 1.15
C VAL A 794 -27.37 -16.65 1.87
N SER A 795 -27.74 -16.09 3.03
CA SER A 795 -29.05 -16.38 3.66
C SER A 795 -30.07 -15.25 3.38
N PRO A 796 -31.37 -15.42 3.70
CA PRO A 796 -32.30 -14.29 3.75
C PRO A 796 -32.50 -13.77 5.19
N GLY A 797 -32.40 -12.45 5.43
CA GLY A 797 -32.67 -11.79 6.72
C GLY A 797 -31.43 -11.13 7.38
N GLU A 798 -31.57 -10.56 8.58
CA GLU A 798 -30.58 -9.68 9.28
C GLU A 798 -29.16 -10.24 9.53
N GLY A 799 -28.81 -11.44 9.05
CA GLY A 799 -27.47 -12.02 9.17
C GLY A 799 -26.87 -12.50 7.85
N SER A 800 -27.24 -11.85 6.73
CA SER A 800 -27.11 -12.46 5.39
C SER A 800 -26.66 -11.56 4.25
N ASN A 801 -26.05 -10.42 4.54
CA ASN A 801 -25.62 -9.50 3.50
C ASN A 801 -24.10 -9.54 3.51
N GLY A 802 -23.47 -9.80 2.37
CA GLY A 802 -22.02 -9.98 2.22
C GLY A 802 -21.24 -8.79 2.77
N LEU A 803 -20.78 -7.90 1.89
CA LEU A 803 -20.16 -6.65 2.33
C LEU A 803 -21.17 -5.78 3.09
N ALA A 804 -20.67 -5.10 4.11
CA ALA A 804 -21.40 -4.06 4.83
C ALA A 804 -20.44 -2.92 5.16
N HIS A 805 -20.98 -1.72 5.29
CA HIS A 805 -20.23 -0.48 5.55
C HIS A 805 -20.64 0.18 6.86
N SER A 806 -21.32 -0.57 7.73
CA SER A 806 -21.71 -0.12 9.06
C SER A 806 -21.81 -1.28 10.06
N TYR A 807 -21.39 -1.02 11.31
CA TYR A 807 -21.43 -2.01 12.38
C TYR A 807 -21.74 -1.36 13.74
N VAL A 808 -22.58 -2.00 14.56
CA VAL A 808 -22.94 -1.51 15.90
C VAL A 808 -22.40 -2.46 16.96
N ASP A 809 -21.38 -2.02 17.72
CA ASP A 809 -20.91 -2.74 18.90
C ASP A 809 -21.75 -2.36 20.13
N SER A 810 -22.66 -3.25 20.54
CA SER A 810 -23.49 -3.09 21.75
C SER A 810 -22.91 -3.80 22.99
N THR A 811 -21.67 -4.29 22.93
CA THR A 811 -21.02 -5.02 24.05
C THR A 811 -20.08 -4.13 24.87
N VAL A 812 -19.95 -2.86 24.46
CA VAL A 812 -19.16 -1.84 25.16
C VAL A 812 -19.76 -1.41 26.48
N THR A 813 -18.91 -0.76 27.27
CA THR A 813 -19.27 -0.17 28.55
C THR A 813 -19.04 1.34 28.52
N ASN A 814 -20.05 2.12 28.93
CA ASN A 814 -19.89 3.57 29.07
C ASN A 814 -18.72 3.95 29.99
N GLY A 815 -17.94 4.94 29.55
CA GLY A 815 -16.80 5.50 30.28
C GLY A 815 -15.49 4.72 30.10
N VAL A 816 -15.50 3.56 29.43
CA VAL A 816 -14.28 2.87 28.98
C VAL A 816 -13.94 3.39 27.58
N THR A 817 -12.67 3.74 27.35
CA THR A 817 -12.17 4.09 26.02
C THR A 817 -11.84 2.82 25.26
N TYR A 818 -12.33 2.71 24.03
CA TYR A 818 -12.07 1.63 23.11
C TYR A 818 -11.38 2.17 21.86
N TYR A 819 -10.53 1.34 21.27
CA TYR A 819 -9.88 1.56 20.00
C TYR A 819 -10.48 0.57 19.00
N TYR A 820 -11.00 1.06 17.90
CA TYR A 820 -11.56 0.24 16.83
C TYR A 820 -10.70 0.38 15.58
N ALA A 821 -10.51 -0.72 14.87
CA ALA A 821 -9.90 -0.74 13.55
C ALA A 821 -10.84 -1.48 12.58
N VAL A 822 -11.05 -0.93 11.39
CA VAL A 822 -11.71 -1.65 10.28
C VAL A 822 -10.67 -1.90 9.21
N THR A 823 -10.36 -3.16 8.96
CA THR A 823 -9.35 -3.55 7.99
C THR A 823 -10.01 -4.18 6.78
N ALA A 824 -9.46 -3.92 5.59
CA ALA A 824 -9.81 -4.66 4.39
C ALA A 824 -8.83 -5.83 4.21
N TYR A 825 -9.28 -6.94 3.62
CA TYR A 825 -8.44 -8.09 3.27
C TYR A 825 -8.74 -8.56 1.86
N ASP A 826 -7.72 -9.14 1.24
CA ASP A 826 -7.75 -9.74 -0.10
C ASP A 826 -7.71 -11.27 -0.05
N TYR A 827 -7.65 -11.92 -1.22
CA TYR A 827 -7.42 -13.34 -1.40
C TYR A 827 -5.94 -13.70 -1.57
N GLY A 828 -5.14 -12.80 -2.15
CA GLY A 828 -3.83 -13.11 -2.69
C GLY A 828 -3.94 -14.08 -3.87
N ALA A 829 -2.95 -14.99 -3.99
CA ALA A 829 -2.93 -15.98 -5.06
C ALA A 829 -2.49 -17.37 -4.58
N ALA A 830 -3.45 -18.20 -4.18
CA ALA A 830 -3.21 -19.58 -3.75
C ALA A 830 -2.44 -20.45 -4.77
N SER A 831 -2.57 -20.18 -6.07
CA SER A 831 -1.82 -20.91 -7.12
C SER A 831 -0.33 -20.61 -7.13
N ALA A 832 0.07 -19.44 -6.63
CA ALA A 832 1.46 -19.00 -6.49
C ALA A 832 1.95 -19.08 -5.04
N ASN A 833 1.21 -19.75 -4.15
CA ASN A 833 1.51 -19.83 -2.72
C ASN A 833 1.54 -18.45 -2.00
N ILE A 834 0.85 -17.45 -2.56
CA ILE A 834 0.71 -16.12 -1.96
C ILE A 834 -0.50 -16.15 -1.03
N SER A 835 -0.29 -15.78 0.23
CA SER A 835 -1.36 -15.71 1.24
C SER A 835 -2.11 -14.38 1.21
N PRO A 836 -3.35 -14.34 1.73
CA PRO A 836 -4.09 -13.10 1.94
C PRO A 836 -3.29 -12.06 2.70
N THR A 837 -3.44 -10.80 2.33
CA THR A 837 -2.95 -9.65 3.06
C THR A 837 -4.10 -8.82 3.63
N GLU A 838 -3.81 -8.03 4.65
CA GLU A 838 -4.82 -7.28 5.41
C GLU A 838 -4.28 -5.89 5.74
N THR A 839 -5.09 -4.84 5.53
CA THR A 839 -4.63 -3.46 5.69
C THR A 839 -4.07 -3.17 7.09
N PRO A 840 -3.02 -2.35 7.20
CA PRO A 840 -2.34 -2.07 8.46
C PRO A 840 -3.26 -1.42 9.50
N VAL A 841 -3.08 -1.78 10.78
CA VAL A 841 -3.71 -1.06 11.92
C VAL A 841 -2.75 0.02 12.41
N ARG A 842 -3.01 1.26 12.01
CA ARG A 842 -2.16 2.43 12.30
C ARG A 842 -2.60 3.17 13.56
N ILE A 843 -1.81 3.06 14.62
CA ILE A 843 -2.04 3.76 15.88
C ILE A 843 -0.71 4.02 16.60
N ARG A 844 -0.45 5.28 16.93
CA ARG A 844 0.76 5.75 17.61
C ARG A 844 0.43 6.28 18.99
N ARG A 845 1.21 5.90 19.99
CA ARG A 845 1.23 6.53 21.32
C ARG A 845 2.47 7.40 21.45
N LEU A 846 2.31 8.72 21.44
CA LEU A 846 3.44 9.64 21.61
C LEU A 846 4.02 9.58 23.03
N ALA A 847 5.23 10.11 23.20
CA ALA A 847 5.95 10.09 24.50
C ALA A 847 5.20 10.85 25.62
N ASP A 848 4.30 11.77 25.28
CA ASP A 848 3.44 12.48 26.23
C ASP A 848 2.13 11.73 26.56
N GLY A 849 1.89 10.59 25.91
CA GLY A 849 0.70 9.75 26.04
C GLY A 849 -0.44 10.10 25.08
N THR A 850 -0.27 11.08 24.18
CA THR A 850 -1.22 11.40 23.12
C THR A 850 -1.35 10.22 22.15
N ILE A 851 -2.57 9.97 21.65
CA ILE A 851 -2.84 8.92 20.66
C ILE A 851 -3.12 9.56 19.31
N GLU A 852 -2.40 9.10 18.30
CA GLU A 852 -2.64 9.42 16.89
C GLU A 852 -3.10 8.15 16.16
N THR A 853 -4.03 8.30 15.23
CA THR A 853 -4.68 7.18 14.55
C THR A 853 -4.64 7.36 13.04
N GLY A 854 -4.42 6.29 12.30
CA GLY A 854 -4.62 6.27 10.86
C GLY A 854 -6.10 6.28 10.47
N ARG A 855 -6.36 6.35 9.16
CA ARG A 855 -7.71 6.54 8.59
C ARG A 855 -8.70 5.43 8.93
N ASN A 856 -8.20 4.23 9.19
CA ASN A 856 -9.00 3.06 9.52
C ASN A 856 -9.12 2.78 11.02
N VAL A 857 -8.54 3.64 11.88
CA VAL A 857 -8.57 3.49 13.35
C VAL A 857 -9.30 4.66 13.99
N VAL A 858 -10.20 4.37 14.92
CA VAL A 858 -10.98 5.38 15.65
C VAL A 858 -11.02 5.10 17.14
N VAL A 859 -10.96 6.17 17.93
CA VAL A 859 -11.04 6.11 19.40
C VAL A 859 -12.44 6.51 19.84
N ALA A 860 -13.12 5.65 20.59
CA ALA A 860 -14.49 5.89 21.04
C ALA A 860 -14.63 5.66 22.55
N THR A 861 -15.22 6.62 23.26
CA THR A 861 -15.59 6.46 24.68
C THR A 861 -17.11 6.59 24.81
N PRO A 862 -17.87 5.48 24.75
CA PRO A 862 -19.32 5.52 24.89
C PRO A 862 -19.75 6.19 26.19
N THR A 863 -20.81 6.97 26.13
CA THR A 863 -21.27 7.81 27.24
C THR A 863 -22.77 7.98 27.18
N THR A 864 -23.38 8.38 28.30
CA THR A 864 -24.81 8.71 28.29
C THR A 864 -25.01 10.11 27.69
N PRO A 865 -26.06 10.33 26.90
CA PRO A 865 -26.38 11.66 26.40
C PRO A 865 -26.83 12.59 27.52
N VAL A 866 -26.91 13.89 27.22
CA VAL A 866 -27.40 14.89 28.17
C VAL A 866 -28.84 14.59 28.60
N SER A 867 -29.20 15.06 29.79
CA SER A 867 -30.56 14.86 30.30
C SER A 867 -31.58 15.58 29.41
N GLY A 868 -32.58 14.82 28.93
CA GLY A 868 -33.63 15.34 28.04
C GLY A 868 -33.31 15.26 26.55
N TYR A 869 -32.20 14.61 26.15
CA TYR A 869 -31.83 14.38 24.76
C TYR A 869 -32.97 13.78 23.91
N GLN A 870 -33.13 14.33 22.71
CA GLN A 870 -34.03 13.87 21.66
C GLN A 870 -33.19 13.63 20.40
N GLU A 871 -33.36 12.44 19.82
CA GLU A 871 -32.64 12.04 18.62
C GLU A 871 -32.97 12.91 17.41
N ALA A 872 -32.03 12.97 16.47
CA ALA A 872 -32.25 13.53 15.14
C ALA A 872 -33.35 12.74 14.40
N ALA A 873 -34.02 13.42 13.46
CA ALA A 873 -35.08 12.81 12.67
C ALA A 873 -35.17 13.41 11.27
N LEU A 874 -35.76 12.65 10.35
CA LEU A 874 -36.20 13.15 9.05
C LEU A 874 -37.71 13.41 9.09
N GLU A 875 -38.16 14.44 8.38
CA GLU A 875 -39.57 14.68 8.11
C GLU A 875 -40.17 13.42 7.49
N ASN A 876 -41.23 12.91 8.12
CA ASN A 876 -41.86 11.68 7.70
C ASN A 876 -43.38 11.75 7.87
N THR A 877 -44.07 10.98 7.04
CA THR A 877 -45.50 10.74 7.10
C THR A 877 -45.73 9.26 7.39
N ASN A 878 -46.14 8.93 8.61
CA ASN A 878 -46.33 7.55 9.09
C ASN A 878 -45.06 6.68 8.96
N GLY A 879 -43.88 7.24 9.26
CA GLY A 879 -42.61 6.50 9.23
C GLY A 879 -41.94 6.38 7.86
N TYR A 880 -42.46 7.06 6.83
CA TYR A 880 -41.86 7.11 5.49
C TYR A 880 -41.66 8.55 5.02
N LEU A 881 -40.67 8.77 4.16
CA LEU A 881 -40.40 10.09 3.58
C LEU A 881 -41.58 10.60 2.73
N PRO A 882 -41.92 11.90 2.80
CA PRO A 882 -43.03 12.46 2.05
C PRO A 882 -42.72 12.55 0.55
N ARG A 883 -43.66 12.08 -0.26
CA ARG A 883 -43.65 12.26 -1.72
C ARG A 883 -44.31 13.58 -2.08
N VAL A 884 -43.61 14.43 -2.82
CA VAL A 884 -44.12 15.73 -3.29
C VAL A 884 -44.62 15.69 -4.72
N ARG A 885 -44.12 14.75 -5.54
CA ARG A 885 -44.53 14.57 -6.95
C ARG A 885 -44.55 13.09 -7.33
N GLY A 886 -45.42 12.73 -8.28
CA GLY A 886 -45.53 11.38 -8.82
C GLY A 886 -46.63 10.53 -8.15
N SER A 887 -46.75 9.28 -8.59
CA SER A 887 -47.88 8.40 -8.25
C SER A 887 -47.45 7.00 -7.78
N THR A 888 -46.16 6.80 -7.48
CA THR A 888 -45.66 5.52 -6.97
C THR A 888 -46.41 5.04 -5.72
N SER A 889 -46.50 3.72 -5.54
CA SER A 889 -46.92 3.14 -4.26
C SER A 889 -45.74 2.68 -3.40
N SER A 890 -44.53 2.78 -3.94
CA SER A 890 -43.27 2.51 -3.25
C SER A 890 -43.01 3.55 -2.17
N ARG A 891 -42.24 3.18 -1.15
CA ARG A 891 -42.00 4.02 0.03
C ARG A 891 -40.53 4.02 0.40
N ILE A 892 -40.08 5.07 1.06
CA ILE A 892 -38.70 5.20 1.53
C ILE A 892 -38.76 5.41 3.04
N GLY A 893 -38.18 4.48 3.80
CA GLY A 893 -37.91 4.62 5.23
C GLY A 893 -36.50 5.14 5.47
N TYR A 894 -36.13 5.34 6.73
CA TYR A 894 -34.79 5.80 7.08
C TYR A 894 -34.34 5.34 8.47
N THR A 895 -33.02 5.34 8.67
CA THR A 895 -32.35 5.18 9.97
C THR A 895 -31.31 6.28 10.12
N ILE A 896 -31.12 6.82 11.33
CA ILE A 896 -30.03 7.76 11.62
C ILE A 896 -28.77 6.95 11.99
N ILE A 897 -27.66 7.24 11.31
CA ILE A 897 -26.35 6.61 11.57
C ILE A 897 -25.51 7.55 12.42
N ASP A 898 -25.33 8.79 11.96
CA ASP A 898 -24.56 9.83 12.66
C ASP A 898 -25.45 11.07 12.90
N PRO A 899 -25.96 11.24 14.13
CA PRO A 899 -26.77 12.42 14.49
C PRO A 899 -26.00 13.74 14.37
N ARG A 900 -24.66 13.73 14.42
CA ARG A 900 -23.80 14.93 14.36
C ARG A 900 -23.74 15.53 12.96
N ALA A 901 -23.91 14.70 11.93
CA ALA A 901 -23.97 15.13 10.53
C ALA A 901 -25.34 15.74 10.14
N ILE A 902 -26.38 15.58 10.97
CA ILE A 902 -27.72 16.07 10.67
C ILE A 902 -27.85 17.57 10.97
N ARG A 903 -28.14 18.36 9.93
CA ARG A 903 -28.33 19.81 10.04
C ARG A 903 -29.79 20.18 10.30
N GLU A 904 -30.00 21.16 11.18
CA GLU A 904 -31.35 21.62 11.52
C GLU A 904 -31.99 22.34 10.33
N GLY A 905 -33.15 21.83 9.90
CA GLY A 905 -33.97 22.44 8.85
C GLY A 905 -33.44 22.24 7.42
N ALA A 906 -32.40 21.42 7.22
CA ALA A 906 -31.84 21.18 5.89
C ALA A 906 -32.81 20.39 5.00
N ARG A 907 -32.84 20.69 3.70
CA ARG A 907 -33.80 20.13 2.74
C ARG A 907 -33.13 19.26 1.69
N TYR A 908 -33.67 18.06 1.52
CA TYR A 908 -33.14 17.06 0.58
C TYR A 908 -34.20 16.65 -0.44
N GLN A 909 -33.75 16.25 -1.62
CA GLN A 909 -34.58 15.71 -2.70
C GLN A 909 -34.05 14.37 -3.20
N ILE A 910 -34.95 13.40 -3.40
CA ILE A 910 -34.67 12.14 -4.08
C ILE A 910 -35.44 12.13 -5.39
N SER A 911 -34.72 11.89 -6.48
CA SER A 911 -35.26 11.72 -7.83
C SER A 911 -34.81 10.38 -8.43
N PHE A 912 -35.50 9.90 -9.45
CA PHE A 912 -35.27 8.59 -10.05
C PHE A 912 -35.12 8.68 -11.57
N THR A 913 -34.45 7.68 -12.14
CA THR A 913 -34.43 7.40 -13.57
C THR A 913 -35.07 6.02 -13.78
N ASP A 914 -35.85 5.83 -14.85
CA ASP A 914 -36.51 4.56 -15.16
C ASP A 914 -35.94 3.88 -16.42
N THR A 915 -36.14 2.57 -16.51
CA THR A 915 -35.74 1.74 -17.66
C THR A 915 -36.78 0.64 -17.92
N LEU A 916 -36.76 0.06 -19.13
CA LEU A 916 -37.59 -1.08 -19.51
C LEU A 916 -36.81 -2.37 -19.29
N MET A 917 -37.19 -3.17 -18.30
CA MET A 917 -36.71 -4.54 -18.17
C MET A 917 -37.48 -5.45 -19.11
N SER A 918 -36.77 -6.07 -20.06
CA SER A 918 -37.39 -7.02 -20.98
C SER A 918 -37.69 -8.33 -20.27
N GLY A 919 -38.94 -8.79 -20.36
CA GLY A 919 -39.28 -10.12 -19.95
C GLY A 919 -38.67 -11.14 -20.92
N GLY A 920 -38.09 -12.24 -20.42
CA GLY A 920 -37.67 -13.35 -21.27
C GLY A 920 -38.83 -13.90 -22.12
N ARG A 921 -38.59 -14.93 -22.95
CA ARG A 921 -39.59 -15.49 -23.92
C ARG A 921 -41.02 -15.76 -23.40
N PHE A 922 -41.21 -15.86 -22.08
CA PHE A 922 -42.50 -16.12 -21.43
C PHE A 922 -42.88 -15.09 -20.34
N ALA A 923 -42.10 -14.03 -20.16
CA ALA A 923 -42.33 -12.98 -19.16
C ALA A 923 -42.67 -11.63 -19.84
N GLN A 924 -43.43 -10.77 -19.17
CA GLN A 924 -43.81 -9.46 -19.72
C GLN A 924 -42.74 -8.40 -19.42
N ASP A 925 -42.52 -7.50 -20.37
CA ASP A 925 -41.71 -6.30 -20.13
C ASP A 925 -42.34 -5.45 -19.03
N THR A 926 -41.48 -4.92 -18.16
CA THR A 926 -41.90 -4.11 -17.01
C THR A 926 -41.01 -2.88 -16.92
N ILE A 927 -41.64 -1.69 -16.82
CA ILE A 927 -40.91 -0.46 -16.49
C ILE A 927 -40.50 -0.53 -15.02
N THR A 928 -39.24 -0.25 -14.73
CA THR A 928 -38.68 -0.28 -13.38
C THR A 928 -37.74 0.89 -13.16
N THR A 929 -37.47 1.20 -11.91
CA THR A 929 -36.38 2.09 -11.50
C THR A 929 -35.05 1.57 -12.05
N SER A 930 -34.23 2.47 -12.59
CA SER A 930 -32.83 2.20 -12.93
C SER A 930 -31.94 2.65 -11.78
N THR A 931 -31.98 3.95 -11.47
CA THR A 931 -31.12 4.61 -10.49
C THR A 931 -31.88 5.69 -9.72
N PHE A 932 -31.33 6.14 -8.59
CA PHE A 932 -31.79 7.31 -7.87
C PHE A 932 -30.67 8.34 -7.70
N THR A 933 -31.05 9.60 -7.47
CA THR A 933 -30.11 10.68 -7.14
C THR A 933 -30.60 11.39 -5.88
N LEU A 934 -29.72 11.55 -4.89
CA LEU A 934 -29.94 12.32 -3.66
C LEU A 934 -29.28 13.70 -3.79
N THR A 935 -30.05 14.76 -3.60
CA THR A 935 -29.58 16.15 -3.73
C THR A 935 -29.88 16.94 -2.47
N ASP A 936 -28.89 17.70 -2.00
CA ASP A 936 -29.06 18.76 -1.02
C ASP A 936 -29.56 20.03 -1.73
N LEU A 937 -30.77 20.46 -1.40
CA LEU A 937 -31.43 21.60 -2.01
C LEU A 937 -30.97 22.95 -1.45
N ASP A 938 -30.35 22.97 -0.27
CA ASP A 938 -29.87 24.21 0.34
C ASP A 938 -28.46 24.57 -0.19
N GLU A 939 -27.61 23.57 -0.43
CA GLU A 939 -26.30 23.74 -1.08
C GLU A 939 -26.35 23.65 -2.61
N ASN A 940 -27.46 23.14 -3.16
CA ASN A 940 -27.59 22.79 -4.58
C ASN A 940 -26.46 21.83 -5.03
N ARG A 941 -26.23 20.80 -4.21
CA ARG A 941 -25.16 19.81 -4.39
C ARG A 941 -25.76 18.41 -4.47
N ILE A 942 -25.28 17.61 -5.42
CA ILE A 942 -25.65 16.19 -5.52
C ILE A 942 -24.77 15.44 -4.53
N LEU A 943 -25.40 14.68 -3.63
CA LEU A 943 -24.69 13.86 -2.64
C LEU A 943 -24.42 12.46 -3.17
N ILE A 944 -25.44 11.85 -3.79
CA ILE A 944 -25.33 10.54 -4.43
C ILE A 944 -25.88 10.68 -5.83
N ARG A 945 -25.07 10.39 -6.83
CA ARG A 945 -25.45 10.45 -8.24
C ARG A 945 -25.75 9.08 -8.81
N ASP A 946 -26.91 8.97 -9.46
CA ASP A 946 -27.29 7.80 -10.28
C ASP A 946 -26.99 6.43 -9.65
N SER A 947 -27.23 6.31 -8.35
CA SER A 947 -26.95 5.08 -7.58
C SER A 947 -28.04 4.04 -7.79
N ASP A 948 -27.63 2.76 -7.78
CA ASP A 948 -28.53 1.62 -7.78
C ASP A 948 -28.76 1.01 -6.38
N ALA A 949 -28.29 1.69 -5.32
CA ALA A 949 -28.48 1.36 -3.89
C ALA A 949 -29.94 1.52 -3.38
N TRP A 950 -30.91 1.27 -4.26
CA TRP A 950 -32.32 1.12 -3.96
C TRP A 950 -32.78 -0.35 -4.06
N ARG A 951 -31.92 -1.22 -4.59
CA ARG A 951 -32.17 -2.66 -4.73
C ARG A 951 -32.17 -3.33 -3.36
N VAL A 952 -32.86 -4.48 -3.27
CA VAL A 952 -33.06 -5.20 -2.01
C VAL A 952 -31.74 -5.69 -1.39
N ASP A 953 -30.75 -5.98 -2.23
CA ASP A 953 -29.48 -6.58 -1.83
C ASP A 953 -28.34 -5.54 -1.77
N SER A 954 -28.65 -4.25 -1.98
CA SER A 954 -27.67 -3.15 -1.96
C SER A 954 -27.81 -2.33 -0.69
N GLU A 955 -26.68 -2.00 -0.05
CA GLU A 955 -26.65 -1.09 1.10
C GLU A 955 -26.68 0.37 0.61
N PHE A 956 -27.37 1.24 1.35
CA PHE A 956 -27.31 2.68 1.09
C PHE A 956 -25.98 3.25 1.62
N PRO A 957 -25.20 3.99 0.81
CA PRO A 957 -23.91 4.55 1.22
C PRO A 957 -24.01 5.42 2.48
N ALA A 958 -23.13 5.20 3.45
CA ALA A 958 -23.06 6.04 4.66
C ALA A 958 -22.43 7.41 4.36
N LEU A 959 -21.58 7.48 3.34
CA LEU A 959 -20.89 8.67 2.85
C LEU A 959 -21.45 9.10 1.49
N ASP A 960 -21.28 10.38 1.17
CA ASP A 960 -21.59 10.92 -0.16
C ASP A 960 -20.47 10.62 -1.18
N ASP A 961 -20.70 10.93 -2.46
CA ASP A 961 -19.75 10.70 -3.56
C ASP A 961 -18.41 11.46 -3.38
N TYR A 962 -18.26 12.27 -2.32
CA TYR A 962 -17.06 13.03 -1.96
C TYR A 962 -16.43 12.55 -0.64
N GLY A 963 -16.89 11.44 -0.06
CA GLY A 963 -16.39 10.89 1.20
C GLY A 963 -16.89 11.61 2.46
N THR A 964 -17.91 12.46 2.36
CA THR A 964 -18.47 13.18 3.53
C THR A 964 -19.64 12.43 4.16
N PRO A 965 -19.72 12.32 5.50
CA PRO A 965 -20.85 11.66 6.16
C PRO A 965 -22.23 12.27 5.83
N ILE A 966 -23.18 11.44 5.41
CA ILE A 966 -24.57 11.85 5.13
C ILE A 966 -25.39 11.94 6.43
N GLY A 967 -25.09 11.08 7.41
CA GLY A 967 -25.74 11.03 8.72
C GLY A 967 -26.99 10.14 8.82
N PHE A 968 -27.56 9.73 7.69
CA PHE A 968 -28.72 8.81 7.65
C PHE A 968 -28.60 7.80 6.52
N SER A 969 -29.28 6.67 6.67
CA SER A 969 -29.42 5.63 5.64
C SER A 969 -30.87 5.49 5.20
N LEU A 970 -31.08 5.33 3.90
CA LEU A 970 -32.41 5.20 3.29
C LEU A 970 -32.77 3.73 3.05
N GLN A 971 -34.01 3.37 3.37
CA GLN A 971 -34.54 2.02 3.17
C GLN A 971 -35.64 2.04 2.12
N PHE A 972 -35.38 1.43 0.97
CA PHE A 972 -36.31 1.44 -0.16
C PHE A 972 -37.29 0.25 -0.11
N PHE A 973 -38.58 0.55 -0.02
CA PHE A 973 -39.66 -0.42 -0.09
C PHE A 973 -40.35 -0.30 -1.46
N GLY A 974 -39.66 -0.81 -2.48
CA GLY A 974 -40.10 -0.79 -3.88
C GLY A 974 -41.14 -1.86 -4.21
N GLU A 975 -42.07 -1.56 -5.11
CA GLU A 975 -42.90 -2.58 -5.77
C GLU A 975 -42.15 -3.21 -6.95
N SER A 976 -42.08 -4.55 -7.03
CA SER A 976 -41.32 -5.24 -8.08
C SER A 976 -41.98 -5.21 -9.47
N LEU A 977 -43.28 -4.92 -9.55
CA LEU A 977 -44.04 -4.85 -10.80
C LEU A 977 -45.33 -4.05 -10.63
N VAL A 978 -45.79 -3.47 -11.74
CA VAL A 978 -47.10 -2.81 -11.77
C VAL A 978 -48.22 -3.85 -11.73
N ARG A 979 -49.13 -3.73 -10.77
CA ARG A 979 -50.30 -4.61 -10.60
C ARG A 979 -51.45 -3.87 -9.93
N ILE A 980 -52.67 -4.42 -10.03
CA ILE A 980 -53.83 -3.85 -9.32
C ILE A 980 -53.62 -3.82 -7.81
N ASN A 981 -53.99 -2.71 -7.19
CA ASN A 981 -54.12 -2.57 -5.75
C ASN A 981 -55.54 -2.96 -5.33
N SER A 982 -55.76 -4.25 -5.12
CA SER A 982 -57.11 -4.80 -4.86
C SER A 982 -57.76 -4.28 -3.58
N SER A 983 -57.00 -3.69 -2.64
CA SER A 983 -57.56 -3.15 -1.39
C SER A 983 -58.23 -1.78 -1.55
N VAL A 984 -57.95 -1.07 -2.66
CA VAL A 984 -58.50 0.28 -2.93
C VAL A 984 -59.13 0.38 -4.32
N SER A 985 -59.04 -0.68 -5.13
CA SER A 985 -59.71 -0.79 -6.41
C SER A 985 -61.05 -1.48 -6.23
N GLY A 986 -62.07 -1.04 -6.96
CA GLY A 986 -63.41 -1.60 -6.84
C GLY A 986 -64.45 -0.85 -7.63
N TRP A 987 -65.68 -1.35 -7.60
CA TRP A 987 -66.87 -0.64 -8.05
C TRP A 987 -67.38 0.26 -6.93
N ASP A 988 -68.07 1.34 -7.27
CA ASP A 988 -68.87 2.12 -6.32
C ASP A 988 -70.06 1.32 -5.75
N ASN A 989 -70.42 0.21 -6.40
CA ASN A 989 -71.41 -0.76 -5.97
C ASN A 989 -70.75 -2.12 -5.63
N ASP A 990 -70.60 -2.40 -4.33
CA ASP A 990 -69.98 -3.64 -3.82
C ASP A 990 -70.72 -4.94 -4.19
N ALA A 991 -71.95 -4.85 -4.73
CA ALA A 991 -72.69 -6.02 -5.22
C ALA A 991 -72.24 -6.47 -6.62
N VAL A 992 -71.45 -5.67 -7.34
CA VAL A 992 -70.93 -6.01 -8.67
C VAL A 992 -69.76 -6.99 -8.55
N PHE A 993 -69.59 -7.89 -9.52
CA PHE A 993 -68.41 -8.75 -9.57
C PHE A 993 -67.10 -7.93 -9.50
N PRO A 994 -66.14 -8.31 -8.62
CA PRO A 994 -64.91 -7.54 -8.46
C PRO A 994 -64.14 -7.39 -9.77
N VAL A 995 -63.63 -6.18 -10.03
CA VAL A 995 -62.83 -5.88 -11.21
C VAL A 995 -61.48 -6.62 -11.16
N VAL A 996 -61.02 -7.11 -12.31
CA VAL A 996 -59.72 -7.76 -12.50
C VAL A 996 -58.94 -6.96 -13.53
N LEU A 997 -57.65 -6.73 -13.27
CA LEU A 997 -56.72 -6.11 -14.19
C LEU A 997 -55.48 -7.01 -14.31
N ASP A 998 -55.26 -7.56 -15.50
CA ASP A 998 -54.08 -8.37 -15.83
C ASP A 998 -53.42 -7.85 -17.11
N PRO A 999 -52.12 -8.07 -17.35
CA PRO A 999 -51.53 -7.80 -18.65
C PRO A 999 -52.25 -8.62 -19.72
N TYR A 1000 -52.44 -8.05 -20.92
CA TYR A 1000 -53.03 -8.80 -22.01
C TYR A 1000 -52.06 -9.88 -22.52
N ILE A 1001 -52.52 -11.13 -22.69
CA ILE A 1001 -51.70 -12.23 -23.22
C ILE A 1001 -52.54 -13.03 -24.21
N SER A 1002 -52.02 -13.24 -25.42
CA SER A 1002 -52.62 -14.12 -26.42
C SER A 1002 -51.70 -15.28 -26.81
N PRO A 1003 -52.23 -16.49 -27.07
CA PRO A 1003 -51.50 -17.55 -27.77
C PRO A 1003 -50.95 -17.03 -29.10
N GLY A 1004 -49.63 -17.16 -29.33
CA GLY A 1004 -48.94 -16.63 -30.52
C GLY A 1004 -47.98 -15.46 -30.30
N PHE A 1005 -47.55 -15.21 -29.04
CA PHE A 1005 -46.48 -14.27 -28.64
C PHE A 1005 -46.83 -12.77 -28.60
N THR A 1006 -48.11 -12.40 -28.55
CA THR A 1006 -48.52 -11.02 -28.25
C THR A 1006 -48.71 -10.84 -26.74
N SER A 1007 -47.88 -10.00 -26.12
CA SER A 1007 -47.95 -9.65 -24.69
C SER A 1007 -48.13 -8.15 -24.54
N GLY A 1008 -49.03 -7.76 -23.64
CA GLY A 1008 -49.21 -6.37 -23.24
C GLY A 1008 -48.18 -5.94 -22.20
N GLN A 1009 -47.79 -4.67 -22.26
CA GLN A 1009 -46.88 -4.05 -21.30
C GLN A 1009 -47.61 -3.55 -20.07
N ARG A 1010 -46.95 -3.62 -18.91
CA ARG A 1010 -47.52 -3.18 -17.63
C ARG A 1010 -47.43 -1.66 -17.47
N ASN A 1011 -48.34 -0.94 -18.10
CA ASN A 1011 -48.35 0.53 -18.07
C ASN A 1011 -48.70 1.06 -16.65
N PRO A 1012 -47.84 1.87 -15.99
CA PRO A 1012 -48.01 2.33 -14.60
C PRO A 1012 -49.05 3.46 -14.46
N ALA A 1013 -50.27 3.22 -14.90
CA ALA A 1013 -51.38 4.17 -14.80
C ALA A 1013 -52.53 3.62 -13.95
N ASP A 1014 -53.38 4.52 -13.49
CA ASP A 1014 -54.67 4.19 -12.87
C ASP A 1014 -55.77 4.30 -13.92
N TYR A 1015 -56.86 3.55 -13.76
CA TYR A 1015 -57.95 3.51 -14.73
C TYR A 1015 -59.31 3.68 -14.06
N GLN A 1016 -60.28 4.14 -14.84
CA GLN A 1016 -61.68 4.20 -14.45
C GLN A 1016 -62.54 3.59 -15.56
N VAL A 1017 -63.45 2.70 -15.19
CA VAL A 1017 -64.44 2.12 -16.12
C VAL A 1017 -65.81 2.61 -15.73
N GLU A 1018 -66.48 3.34 -16.62
CA GLU A 1018 -67.85 3.83 -16.42
C GLU A 1018 -68.83 2.97 -17.23
N VAL A 1019 -69.87 2.44 -16.60
CA VAL A 1019 -70.94 1.73 -17.28
C VAL A 1019 -72.01 2.74 -17.72
N VAL A 1020 -72.09 2.95 -19.04
CA VAL A 1020 -72.97 3.94 -19.69
C VAL A 1020 -74.15 3.26 -20.37
N GLY A 1021 -75.07 4.03 -20.95
CA GLY A 1021 -76.21 3.48 -21.67
C GLY A 1021 -75.79 2.54 -22.81
N PRO A 1022 -76.62 1.55 -23.18
CA PRO A 1022 -76.30 0.65 -24.29
C PRO A 1022 -76.00 1.42 -25.59
N SER A 1023 -74.82 1.20 -26.19
CA SER A 1023 -74.31 1.89 -27.39
C SER A 1023 -73.81 3.33 -27.19
N GLU A 1024 -73.66 3.80 -25.94
CA GLU A 1024 -73.05 5.10 -25.63
C GLU A 1024 -71.52 5.05 -25.50
N GLY A 1025 -70.96 3.84 -25.33
CA GLY A 1025 -69.53 3.53 -25.48
C GLY A 1025 -69.24 2.91 -26.85
N ARG A 1026 -67.96 2.85 -27.22
CA ARG A 1026 -67.51 2.28 -28.50
C ARG A 1026 -66.09 1.75 -28.39
N SER A 1027 -65.88 0.48 -28.73
CA SER A 1027 -64.55 -0.12 -28.83
C SER A 1027 -63.92 0.19 -30.18
N THR A 1028 -62.58 0.14 -30.26
CA THR A 1028 -61.81 0.27 -31.50
C THR A 1028 -61.49 -1.10 -32.10
N ALA A 1029 -61.19 -1.13 -33.40
CA ALA A 1029 -60.71 -2.34 -34.06
C ALA A 1029 -59.23 -2.57 -33.71
N LEU A 1030 -58.87 -3.77 -33.25
CA LEU A 1030 -57.53 -4.07 -32.74
C LEU A 1030 -57.11 -5.51 -33.05
N ASP A 1031 -55.87 -5.67 -33.52
CA ASP A 1031 -55.23 -6.96 -33.66
C ASP A 1031 -54.82 -7.48 -32.29
N VAL A 1032 -55.57 -8.45 -31.77
CA VAL A 1032 -55.33 -9.03 -30.43
C VAL A 1032 -54.50 -10.30 -30.50
N SER A 1033 -54.30 -10.88 -31.69
CA SER A 1033 -53.31 -11.93 -31.94
C SER A 1033 -52.94 -11.99 -33.42
N PHE A 1034 -51.89 -12.75 -33.77
CA PHE A 1034 -51.47 -12.94 -35.17
C PHE A 1034 -52.59 -13.43 -36.12
N PHE A 1035 -53.62 -14.08 -35.58
CA PHE A 1035 -54.73 -14.63 -36.37
C PHE A 1035 -56.08 -13.99 -36.04
N ARG A 1036 -56.14 -12.94 -35.21
CA ARG A 1036 -57.41 -12.41 -34.71
C ARG A 1036 -57.41 -10.89 -34.53
N THR A 1037 -58.30 -10.25 -35.26
CA THR A 1037 -58.67 -8.83 -35.13
C THR A 1037 -60.05 -8.73 -34.50
N LEU A 1038 -60.18 -8.01 -33.40
CA LEU A 1038 -61.48 -7.61 -32.85
C LEU A 1038 -61.99 -6.38 -33.61
N PRO A 1039 -63.27 -6.32 -34.01
CA PRO A 1039 -63.81 -5.18 -34.74
C PRO A 1039 -64.22 -4.04 -33.80
N GLU A 1040 -64.37 -2.85 -34.37
CA GLU A 1040 -65.04 -1.72 -33.73
C GLU A 1040 -66.52 -2.07 -33.50
N ARG A 1041 -67.04 -1.88 -32.27
CA ARG A 1041 -68.46 -2.11 -31.95
C ARG A 1041 -68.99 -1.18 -30.85
N PRO A 1042 -70.30 -0.84 -30.84
CA PRO A 1042 -70.90 -0.11 -29.73
C PRO A 1042 -70.89 -0.95 -28.44
N THR A 1043 -70.67 -0.32 -27.30
CA THR A 1043 -70.60 -0.97 -25.98
C THR A 1043 -71.36 -0.14 -24.93
N ASN A 1044 -71.49 -0.68 -23.72
CA ASN A 1044 -71.99 0.04 -22.54
C ASN A 1044 -70.86 0.51 -21.61
N VAL A 1045 -69.61 0.63 -22.07
CA VAL A 1045 -68.48 1.04 -21.23
C VAL A 1045 -67.68 2.19 -21.84
N ARG A 1046 -67.17 3.06 -20.98
CA ARG A 1046 -66.08 4.01 -21.30
C ARG A 1046 -64.92 3.78 -20.35
N VAL A 1047 -63.71 3.77 -20.89
CA VAL A 1047 -62.48 3.52 -20.13
C VAL A 1047 -61.68 4.79 -20.15
N TYR A 1048 -61.29 5.26 -18.97
CA TYR A 1048 -60.45 6.43 -18.82
C TYR A 1048 -59.16 6.04 -18.12
N ARG A 1049 -58.04 6.55 -18.61
CA ARG A 1049 -56.80 6.61 -17.86
C ARG A 1049 -56.87 7.81 -16.93
N LEU A 1050 -56.44 7.60 -15.70
CA LEU A 1050 -56.39 8.60 -14.67
C LEU A 1050 -54.94 9.05 -14.53
N ASP A 1051 -54.64 10.24 -15.05
CA ASP A 1051 -53.32 10.85 -14.95
C ASP A 1051 -53.34 11.96 -13.89
N PRO A 1052 -52.28 12.13 -13.08
CA PRO A 1052 -52.17 13.27 -12.19
C PRO A 1052 -52.06 14.57 -13.00
N ASP A 1053 -52.84 15.60 -12.66
CA ASP A 1053 -52.89 16.87 -13.41
C ASP A 1053 -51.74 17.84 -13.08
N GLY A 1054 -50.84 17.45 -12.18
CA GLY A 1054 -49.72 18.27 -11.71
C GLY A 1054 -50.09 19.39 -10.73
N ALA A 1055 -51.38 19.55 -10.39
CA ALA A 1055 -51.93 20.57 -9.47
C ALA A 1055 -52.80 19.98 -8.35
N GLY A 1056 -52.74 18.65 -8.13
CA GLY A 1056 -53.47 17.94 -7.07
C GLY A 1056 -54.85 17.43 -7.48
N GLY A 1057 -55.20 17.49 -8.78
CA GLY A 1057 -56.36 16.86 -9.37
C GLY A 1057 -56.00 15.69 -10.31
N THR A 1058 -57.01 15.15 -10.98
CA THR A 1058 -56.90 14.00 -11.87
C THR A 1058 -57.40 14.38 -13.25
N LEU A 1059 -56.54 14.27 -14.26
CA LEU A 1059 -56.92 14.29 -15.66
C LEU A 1059 -57.53 12.94 -16.03
N LYS A 1060 -58.72 12.99 -16.62
CA LYS A 1060 -59.37 11.81 -17.21
C LYS A 1060 -59.16 11.86 -18.72
N GLU A 1061 -58.37 10.94 -19.24
CA GLU A 1061 -58.19 10.76 -20.68
C GLU A 1061 -58.93 9.49 -21.12
N GLU A 1062 -59.85 9.59 -22.08
CA GLU A 1062 -60.53 8.41 -22.61
C GLU A 1062 -59.54 7.58 -23.45
N VAL A 1063 -59.46 6.28 -23.17
CA VAL A 1063 -58.47 5.37 -23.77
C VAL A 1063 -59.13 4.49 -24.82
N ASP A 1064 -58.44 4.28 -25.94
CA ASP A 1064 -58.87 3.30 -26.92
C ASP A 1064 -58.79 1.88 -26.35
N TYR A 1065 -59.85 1.11 -26.54
CA TYR A 1065 -59.92 -0.28 -26.10
C TYR A 1065 -60.64 -1.15 -27.13
N ALA A 1066 -60.23 -2.41 -27.21
CA ALA A 1066 -60.98 -3.45 -27.91
C ALA A 1066 -61.86 -4.22 -26.92
N PHE A 1067 -63.03 -4.65 -27.35
CA PHE A 1067 -63.97 -5.36 -26.49
C PHE A 1067 -64.18 -6.79 -26.99
N TRP A 1068 -63.93 -7.76 -26.12
CA TRP A 1068 -64.15 -9.17 -26.37
C TRP A 1068 -65.36 -9.68 -25.59
N ASP A 1069 -66.45 -9.94 -26.32
CA ASP A 1069 -67.65 -10.61 -25.77
C ASP A 1069 -67.38 -12.09 -25.54
N LEU A 1070 -67.55 -12.54 -24.31
CA LEU A 1070 -67.44 -13.95 -23.93
C LEU A 1070 -68.74 -14.47 -23.30
N THR A 1071 -69.61 -13.57 -22.83
CA THR A 1071 -70.81 -13.94 -22.05
C THR A 1071 -72.14 -13.74 -22.78
N GLY A 1072 -72.18 -12.98 -23.87
CA GLY A 1072 -73.39 -12.72 -24.65
C GLY A 1072 -73.92 -13.91 -25.47
N ASP A 1073 -75.17 -13.77 -25.95
CA ASP A 1073 -75.84 -14.75 -26.84
C ASP A 1073 -75.16 -14.88 -28.22
N ASP A 1074 -74.27 -13.94 -28.56
CA ASP A 1074 -73.51 -13.86 -29.81
C ASP A 1074 -72.15 -14.59 -29.72
N PHE A 1075 -72.05 -15.63 -28.88
CA PHE A 1075 -70.85 -16.47 -28.65
C PHE A 1075 -70.19 -17.03 -29.93
N VAL A 1076 -70.78 -16.84 -31.11
CA VAL A 1076 -70.18 -17.13 -32.42
C VAL A 1076 -69.20 -16.02 -32.83
N GLY A 1077 -68.17 -15.83 -32.01
CA GLY A 1077 -66.93 -15.21 -32.41
C GLY A 1077 -66.85 -13.71 -32.13
N ALA A 1078 -65.76 -13.37 -31.47
CA ALA A 1078 -64.98 -12.13 -31.40
C ALA A 1078 -65.05 -11.11 -32.58
N THR A 1079 -65.86 -11.33 -33.62
CA THR A 1079 -66.00 -10.55 -34.85
C THR A 1079 -67.38 -9.91 -35.04
N ALA A 1080 -68.28 -9.98 -34.05
CA ALA A 1080 -69.59 -9.33 -34.11
C ALA A 1080 -69.50 -7.81 -33.90
N THR A 1081 -70.21 -7.02 -34.72
CA THR A 1081 -70.28 -5.54 -34.64
C THR A 1081 -71.57 -5.03 -33.97
N THR A 1082 -72.37 -5.94 -33.41
CA THR A 1082 -73.60 -5.64 -32.67
C THR A 1082 -73.29 -5.01 -31.30
N PRO A 1083 -74.20 -4.18 -30.74
CA PRO A 1083 -73.99 -3.59 -29.42
C PRO A 1083 -73.78 -4.65 -28.35
N ALA A 1084 -72.81 -4.44 -27.46
CA ALA A 1084 -72.47 -5.37 -26.39
C ALA A 1084 -72.50 -4.74 -25.00
N THR A 1085 -72.73 -5.60 -24.01
CA THR A 1085 -72.82 -5.22 -22.60
C THR A 1085 -71.73 -5.93 -21.80
N PHE A 1086 -70.95 -5.19 -21.00
CA PHE A 1086 -69.93 -5.73 -20.11
C PHE A 1086 -70.57 -6.56 -19.00
N SER A 1087 -70.44 -7.88 -19.13
CA SER A 1087 -71.01 -8.85 -18.22
C SER A 1087 -70.05 -10.01 -17.90
N ALA A 1088 -70.34 -10.66 -16.78
CA ALA A 1088 -69.74 -11.90 -16.33
C ALA A 1088 -70.82 -12.97 -16.20
N ASP A 1089 -70.48 -14.21 -16.57
CA ASP A 1089 -71.37 -15.36 -16.50
C ASP A 1089 -70.67 -16.52 -15.77
N ARG A 1090 -71.18 -16.82 -14.58
CA ARG A 1090 -70.66 -17.89 -13.71
C ARG A 1090 -70.94 -19.29 -14.26
N GLU A 1091 -72.04 -19.49 -15.00
CA GLU A 1091 -72.37 -20.79 -15.59
C GLU A 1091 -71.43 -21.11 -16.76
N ARG A 1092 -71.11 -20.10 -17.57
CA ARG A 1092 -70.12 -20.20 -18.66
C ARG A 1092 -68.68 -20.15 -18.16
N ARG A 1093 -68.45 -19.66 -16.94
CA ARG A 1093 -67.12 -19.41 -16.34
C ARG A 1093 -66.28 -18.45 -17.17
N GLU A 1094 -66.94 -17.40 -17.66
CA GLU A 1094 -66.31 -16.39 -18.51
C GLU A 1094 -66.72 -14.99 -18.05
N SER A 1095 -65.85 -14.02 -18.33
CA SER A 1095 -66.10 -12.58 -18.20
C SER A 1095 -65.74 -11.96 -19.53
N ASP A 1096 -66.52 -11.00 -19.98
CA ASP A 1096 -66.12 -10.16 -21.09
C ASP A 1096 -64.80 -9.45 -20.75
N LEU A 1097 -64.01 -9.13 -21.79
CA LEU A 1097 -62.71 -8.49 -21.65
C LEU A 1097 -62.68 -7.16 -22.37
N ILE A 1098 -62.19 -6.14 -21.67
CA ILE A 1098 -61.79 -4.85 -22.22
C ILE A 1098 -60.27 -4.91 -22.37
N ILE A 1099 -59.76 -4.83 -23.59
CA ILE A 1099 -58.32 -4.89 -23.89
C ILE A 1099 -57.85 -3.48 -24.23
N ILE A 1100 -56.97 -2.94 -23.40
CA ILE A 1100 -56.48 -1.56 -23.53
C ILE A 1100 -55.33 -1.51 -24.53
N HIS A 1101 -55.37 -0.51 -25.40
CA HIS A 1101 -54.31 -0.20 -26.35
C HIS A 1101 -54.03 1.30 -26.34
N GLU A 1102 -52.89 1.68 -25.78
CA GLU A 1102 -52.62 3.07 -25.39
C GLU A 1102 -51.14 3.43 -25.48
N SER A 1103 -50.83 4.72 -25.47
CA SER A 1103 -49.46 5.19 -25.28
C SER A 1103 -49.04 4.98 -23.82
N LEU A 1104 -47.82 4.50 -23.61
CA LEU A 1104 -47.26 4.29 -22.28
C LEU A 1104 -47.04 5.63 -21.56
N VAL A 1105 -47.21 5.63 -20.25
CA VAL A 1105 -46.89 6.79 -19.41
C VAL A 1105 -45.42 7.15 -19.62
N GLY A 1106 -45.13 8.42 -19.96
CA GLY A 1106 -43.79 8.92 -20.24
C GLY A 1106 -43.31 8.80 -21.70
N ASN A 1107 -43.98 8.02 -22.56
CA ASN A 1107 -43.59 7.83 -23.97
C ASN A 1107 -44.77 8.13 -24.93
N ARG A 1108 -44.65 9.18 -25.75
CA ARG A 1108 -45.64 9.54 -26.78
C ARG A 1108 -45.52 8.75 -28.10
N GLY A 1109 -44.87 7.59 -28.06
CA GLY A 1109 -44.74 6.67 -29.18
C GLY A 1109 -46.07 6.06 -29.63
N ALA A 1110 -45.99 5.13 -30.59
CA ALA A 1110 -47.15 4.40 -31.08
C ALA A 1110 -47.85 3.67 -29.90
N PRO A 1111 -49.20 3.68 -29.84
CA PRO A 1111 -49.93 2.95 -28.81
C PRO A 1111 -49.56 1.47 -28.82
N GLN A 1112 -49.54 0.86 -27.64
CA GLN A 1112 -49.21 -0.54 -27.43
C GLN A 1112 -50.29 -1.24 -26.61
N LEU A 1113 -50.36 -2.55 -26.72
CA LEU A 1113 -51.23 -3.36 -25.87
C LEU A 1113 -50.74 -3.28 -24.43
N THR A 1114 -51.63 -3.02 -23.48
CA THR A 1114 -51.27 -2.92 -22.06
C THR A 1114 -52.01 -3.95 -21.22
N TRP A 1115 -53.25 -3.64 -20.86
CA TRP A 1115 -54.03 -4.38 -19.88
C TRP A 1115 -55.24 -5.07 -20.50
N ARG A 1116 -55.71 -6.13 -19.85
CA ARG A 1116 -57.09 -6.62 -19.94
C ARG A 1116 -57.82 -6.29 -18.64
N ILE A 1117 -59.02 -5.73 -18.75
CA ILE A 1117 -59.96 -5.55 -17.65
C ILE A 1117 -61.09 -6.57 -17.83
N GLY A 1118 -61.40 -7.28 -16.74
CA GLY A 1118 -62.52 -8.21 -16.66
C GLY A 1118 -63.13 -8.21 -15.28
N MET A 1119 -63.99 -9.20 -15.01
CA MET A 1119 -64.67 -9.37 -13.73
C MET A 1119 -64.40 -10.75 -13.14
N ASN A 1120 -64.21 -10.81 -11.83
CA ASN A 1120 -64.03 -12.04 -11.09
C ASN A 1120 -65.38 -12.73 -10.82
N PHE A 1121 -65.85 -13.51 -11.80
CA PHE A 1121 -67.10 -14.27 -11.77
C PHE A 1121 -67.11 -15.45 -10.77
N THR A 1122 -66.00 -15.69 -10.06
CA THR A 1122 -65.91 -16.79 -9.09
C THR A 1122 -66.49 -16.45 -7.72
N VAL A 1123 -66.73 -15.16 -7.44
CA VAL A 1123 -67.29 -14.68 -6.17
C VAL A 1123 -68.79 -14.97 -6.10
N GLU A 1124 -69.25 -15.57 -4.99
CA GLU A 1124 -70.67 -15.89 -4.80
C GLU A 1124 -71.49 -14.63 -4.48
N GLY A 1125 -72.66 -14.49 -5.11
CA GLY A 1125 -73.59 -13.40 -4.86
C GLY A 1125 -73.33 -12.10 -5.64
N GLY A 1126 -72.29 -12.05 -6.49
CA GLY A 1126 -72.01 -10.92 -7.37
C GLY A 1126 -73.04 -10.75 -8.49
N THR A 1127 -73.21 -9.51 -8.94
CA THR A 1127 -74.11 -9.10 -10.02
C THR A 1127 -73.32 -8.41 -11.15
N ASN A 1128 -73.91 -8.32 -12.34
CA ASN A 1128 -73.32 -7.58 -13.46
C ASN A 1128 -73.53 -6.07 -13.27
N PRO A 1129 -72.59 -5.23 -13.74
CA PRO A 1129 -72.71 -3.79 -13.61
C PRO A 1129 -73.89 -3.26 -14.42
N SER A 1130 -74.52 -2.22 -13.89
CA SER A 1130 -75.67 -1.52 -14.44
C SER A 1130 -75.29 -0.09 -14.83
N GLU A 1131 -76.12 0.53 -15.68
CA GLU A 1131 -75.90 1.91 -16.12
C GLU A 1131 -75.80 2.85 -14.90
N GLY A 1132 -74.67 3.57 -14.82
CA GLY A 1132 -74.32 4.45 -13.71
C GLY A 1132 -73.27 3.89 -12.75
N ASP A 1133 -72.98 2.58 -12.76
CA ASP A 1133 -71.92 1.99 -11.94
C ASP A 1133 -70.53 2.39 -12.48
N VAL A 1134 -69.60 2.70 -11.57
CA VAL A 1134 -68.24 3.16 -11.91
C VAL A 1134 -67.20 2.34 -11.14
N SER A 1135 -66.23 1.76 -11.87
CA SER A 1135 -65.06 1.13 -11.27
C SER A 1135 -63.86 2.06 -11.28
N THR A 1136 -63.20 2.19 -10.13
CA THR A 1136 -61.86 2.80 -10.03
C THR A 1136 -60.83 1.70 -9.84
N ILE A 1137 -59.81 1.69 -10.69
CA ILE A 1137 -58.72 0.71 -10.71
C ILE A 1137 -57.42 1.46 -10.40
N ILE A 1138 -56.90 1.24 -9.20
CA ILE A 1138 -55.63 1.82 -8.77
C ILE A 1138 -54.54 0.76 -8.89
N THR A 1139 -53.43 1.10 -9.52
CA THR A 1139 -52.26 0.22 -9.63
C THR A 1139 -51.21 0.55 -8.57
N ARG A 1140 -50.57 -0.50 -8.05
CA ARG A 1140 -49.28 -0.43 -7.36
C ARG A 1140 -48.19 -0.23 -8.41
N LYS A 1141 -47.25 0.68 -8.17
CA LYS A 1141 -46.24 1.12 -9.13
C LYS A 1141 -44.85 1.17 -8.45
N PRO A 1142 -43.77 0.77 -9.15
CA PRO A 1142 -42.38 0.97 -8.70
C PRO A 1142 -42.05 2.46 -8.60
N PHE A 1143 -40.83 2.82 -8.20
CA PHE A 1143 -40.37 4.20 -8.38
C PHE A 1143 -40.24 4.49 -9.89
N LEU A 1144 -40.65 5.68 -10.33
CA LEU A 1144 -40.64 6.10 -11.72
C LEU A 1144 -39.91 7.44 -11.84
N ALA A 1145 -39.45 7.80 -13.04
CA ALA A 1145 -38.75 9.07 -13.26
C ALA A 1145 -39.62 10.33 -12.98
N SER A 1146 -40.93 10.15 -12.83
CA SER A 1146 -41.86 11.22 -12.44
C SER A 1146 -41.97 11.44 -10.93
N ASP A 1147 -41.48 10.51 -10.11
CA ASP A 1147 -41.58 10.57 -8.64
C ASP A 1147 -40.47 11.43 -8.05
N VAL A 1148 -40.84 12.27 -7.09
CA VAL A 1148 -39.91 13.11 -6.32
C VAL A 1148 -40.31 13.07 -4.85
N PHE A 1149 -39.33 12.78 -4.00
CA PHE A 1149 -39.46 12.87 -2.55
C PHE A 1149 -38.64 14.05 -2.08
N GLU A 1150 -39.22 14.88 -1.21
CA GLU A 1150 -38.52 16.01 -0.58
C GLU A 1150 -38.80 15.95 0.90
N PHE A 1151 -37.78 16.14 1.73
CA PHE A 1151 -37.92 16.08 3.18
C PHE A 1151 -36.97 17.07 3.85
N MET A 1152 -37.38 17.50 5.05
CA MET A 1152 -36.57 18.31 5.95
C MET A 1152 -35.93 17.45 7.03
N THR A 1153 -34.77 17.86 7.54
CA THR A 1153 -34.10 17.20 8.67
C THR A 1153 -34.21 18.00 9.95
N PHE A 1154 -34.23 17.30 11.07
CA PHE A 1154 -34.28 17.86 12.42
C PHE A 1154 -33.05 17.34 13.18
N ALA A 1155 -32.18 18.25 13.60
CA ALA A 1155 -30.96 17.93 14.32
C ALA A 1155 -31.29 17.46 15.76
N PRO A 1156 -30.34 16.83 16.47
CA PRO A 1156 -30.53 16.47 17.87
C PRO A 1156 -30.90 17.67 18.72
N SER A 1157 -31.82 17.48 19.66
CA SER A 1157 -32.33 18.55 20.50
C SER A 1157 -32.50 18.11 21.95
N THR A 1158 -32.88 19.03 22.83
CA THR A 1158 -33.15 18.71 24.24
C THR A 1158 -34.53 19.18 24.67
N SER A 1159 -35.19 18.34 25.47
CA SER A 1159 -36.49 18.60 26.06
C SER A 1159 -36.33 19.05 27.51
N THR A 1160 -36.92 20.19 27.85
CA THR A 1160 -36.97 20.70 29.23
C THR A 1160 -38.20 20.24 30.01
N ASN A 1161 -38.89 19.20 29.52
CA ASN A 1161 -40.11 18.70 30.16
C ASN A 1161 -39.79 17.84 31.39
N ASN A 1162 -40.51 18.05 32.49
CA ASN A 1162 -40.34 17.35 33.78
C ASN A 1162 -38.91 17.44 34.37
N PRO A 1163 -38.42 18.66 34.68
CA PRO A 1163 -37.04 18.90 35.14
C PRO A 1163 -36.66 18.07 36.38
N ASP A 1164 -37.57 17.89 37.35
CA ASP A 1164 -37.31 17.07 38.54
C ASP A 1164 -36.94 15.61 38.18
N SER A 1165 -37.62 15.05 37.18
CA SER A 1165 -37.32 13.69 36.71
C SER A 1165 -35.96 13.63 36.01
N LEU A 1166 -35.60 14.66 35.26
CA LEU A 1166 -34.32 14.76 34.54
C LEU A 1166 -33.14 14.90 35.50
N LEU A 1167 -33.27 15.78 36.51
CA LEU A 1167 -32.24 15.98 37.54
C LEU A 1167 -32.06 14.77 38.47
N SER A 1168 -33.12 13.99 38.72
CA SER A 1168 -33.03 12.77 39.55
C SER A 1168 -32.21 11.63 38.92
N ARG A 1169 -31.88 11.72 37.63
CA ARG A 1169 -31.07 10.72 36.91
C ARG A 1169 -29.57 10.93 37.04
N ILE A 1170 -29.13 12.10 37.54
CA ILE A 1170 -27.73 12.43 37.74
C ILE A 1170 -27.12 11.47 38.76
N ARG A 1171 -26.00 10.85 38.40
CA ARG A 1171 -25.31 9.85 39.23
C ARG A 1171 -23.80 10.04 39.14
N VAL A 1172 -23.12 9.59 40.20
CA VAL A 1172 -21.66 9.49 40.24
C VAL A 1172 -21.29 8.03 40.02
N VAL A 1173 -20.36 7.75 39.10
CA VAL A 1173 -19.89 6.40 38.80
C VAL A 1173 -18.36 6.36 38.77
N PRO A 1174 -17.71 5.39 39.44
CA PRO A 1174 -18.28 4.49 40.44
C PRO A 1174 -18.65 5.25 41.73
N ASN A 1175 -19.66 4.77 42.45
CA ASN A 1175 -20.00 5.28 43.78
C ASN A 1175 -20.43 4.10 44.69
N PRO A 1176 -19.59 3.70 45.66
CA PRO A 1176 -18.31 4.31 46.02
C PRO A 1176 -17.22 4.06 44.98
N TYR A 1177 -16.26 4.98 44.89
CA TYR A 1177 -14.96 4.75 44.26
C TYR A 1177 -14.08 3.94 45.21
N VAL A 1178 -13.46 2.85 44.74
CA VAL A 1178 -12.67 1.92 45.56
C VAL A 1178 -11.30 1.70 44.93
N ALA A 1179 -10.27 2.41 45.42
CA ALA A 1179 -8.88 2.35 44.98
C ALA A 1179 -8.61 2.67 43.49
N THR A 1180 -9.18 1.90 42.55
CA THR A 1180 -9.09 2.03 41.09
C THR A 1180 -10.43 1.66 40.43
N ASN A 1181 -10.59 1.97 39.15
CA ASN A 1181 -11.76 1.55 38.37
C ASN A 1181 -11.42 1.29 36.88
N ARG A 1182 -12.28 0.56 36.18
CA ARG A 1182 -12.09 0.18 34.76
C ARG A 1182 -12.03 1.34 33.75
N PHE A 1183 -12.53 2.52 34.10
CA PHE A 1183 -12.44 3.72 33.26
C PHE A 1183 -11.06 4.37 33.33
N GLU A 1184 -10.24 3.95 34.28
CA GLU A 1184 -8.86 4.40 34.40
C GLU A 1184 -8.04 3.55 33.44
N GLN A 1185 -7.42 4.20 32.46
CA GLN A 1185 -6.51 3.55 31.52
C GLN A 1185 -5.35 2.92 32.30
N LEU A 1186 -4.69 1.92 31.71
CA LEU A 1186 -3.43 1.44 32.26
C LEU A 1186 -2.41 2.59 32.25
N ASN A 1187 -1.60 2.68 33.29
CA ASN A 1187 -0.54 3.68 33.31
C ASN A 1187 0.57 3.19 32.37
N ALA A 1188 0.91 3.99 31.37
CA ALA A 1188 1.88 3.62 30.33
C ALA A 1188 3.34 3.66 30.79
N PHE A 1189 3.64 4.35 31.90
CA PHE A 1189 5.02 4.63 32.35
C PHE A 1189 5.32 4.09 33.76
N SER A 1190 4.36 3.40 34.39
CA SER A 1190 4.54 2.83 35.73
C SER A 1190 3.50 1.76 36.03
N THR A 1191 3.74 0.96 37.08
CA THR A 1191 2.78 -0.08 37.48
C THR A 1191 1.45 0.51 37.98
N GLY A 1192 0.35 -0.04 37.48
CA GLY A 1192 -1.01 0.26 37.93
C GLY A 1192 -1.90 0.95 36.89
N ARG A 1193 -2.95 1.60 37.37
CA ARG A 1193 -3.89 2.37 36.53
C ARG A 1193 -3.45 3.84 36.54
N GLY A 1194 -3.70 4.54 35.43
CA GLY A 1194 -3.36 5.94 35.19
C GLY A 1194 -4.13 6.91 36.07
N GLU A 1195 -4.44 8.11 35.56
CA GLU A 1195 -5.12 9.13 36.35
C GLU A 1195 -6.46 8.64 36.92
N ARG A 1196 -6.59 8.76 38.24
CA ARG A 1196 -7.78 8.33 38.96
C ARG A 1196 -8.99 9.13 38.53
N ALA A 1197 -10.11 8.47 38.31
CA ALA A 1197 -11.28 9.14 37.78
C ALA A 1197 -12.60 8.66 38.36
N ILE A 1198 -13.50 9.63 38.59
CA ILE A 1198 -14.94 9.38 38.70
C ILE A 1198 -15.67 10.22 37.65
N GLN A 1199 -16.85 9.77 37.27
CA GLN A 1199 -17.69 10.44 36.28
C GLN A 1199 -19.03 10.84 36.88
N PHE A 1200 -19.52 12.01 36.50
CA PHE A 1200 -20.87 12.48 36.76
C PHE A 1200 -21.66 12.34 35.46
N ILE A 1201 -22.64 11.46 35.43
CA ILE A 1201 -23.37 11.07 34.21
C ILE A 1201 -24.81 11.58 34.23
N ASN A 1202 -25.46 11.62 33.06
CA ASN A 1202 -26.82 12.14 32.84
C ASN A 1202 -26.97 13.62 33.22
N LEU A 1203 -25.92 14.41 33.03
CA LEU A 1203 -25.92 15.83 33.34
C LEU A 1203 -26.77 16.62 32.32
N PRO A 1204 -27.31 17.77 32.72
CA PRO A 1204 -27.97 18.72 31.81
C PRO A 1204 -27.05 19.24 30.71
N PRO A 1205 -27.60 19.74 29.58
CA PRO A 1205 -26.81 20.16 28.42
C PRO A 1205 -25.76 21.23 28.74
N GLU A 1206 -26.08 22.15 29.64
CA GLU A 1206 -25.16 23.12 30.22
C GLU A 1206 -25.34 23.09 31.74
N CYS A 1207 -24.26 22.85 32.49
CA CYS A 1207 -24.31 22.92 33.95
C CYS A 1207 -22.97 23.23 34.60
N THR A 1208 -23.05 23.78 35.81
CA THR A 1208 -21.92 23.95 36.73
C THR A 1208 -21.99 22.89 37.82
N LEU A 1209 -20.96 22.06 37.89
CA LEU A 1209 -20.77 21.04 38.92
C LEU A 1209 -19.78 21.54 39.98
N ARG A 1210 -20.22 21.60 41.24
CA ARG A 1210 -19.40 22.00 42.39
C ARG A 1210 -19.25 20.85 43.35
N ILE A 1211 -18.02 20.55 43.75
CA ILE A 1211 -17.68 19.42 44.63
C ILE A 1211 -17.21 19.97 45.98
N PHE A 1212 -17.78 19.45 47.07
CA PHE A 1212 -17.50 19.87 48.44
C PHE A 1212 -17.11 18.69 49.32
N ASN A 1213 -16.29 18.93 50.33
CA ASN A 1213 -16.12 17.97 51.43
C ASN A 1213 -17.25 18.09 52.48
N VAL A 1214 -17.31 17.18 53.45
CA VAL A 1214 -18.33 17.20 54.53
C VAL A 1214 -18.31 18.43 55.43
N SER A 1215 -17.22 19.22 55.44
CA SER A 1215 -17.16 20.49 56.16
C SER A 1215 -17.72 21.67 55.36
N GLY A 1216 -18.19 21.44 54.13
CA GLY A 1216 -18.69 22.47 53.22
C GLY A 1216 -17.60 23.28 52.51
N ARG A 1217 -16.35 22.81 52.48
CA ARG A 1217 -15.27 23.46 51.72
C ARG A 1217 -15.37 23.04 50.25
N LEU A 1218 -15.37 24.02 49.35
CA LEU A 1218 -15.30 23.80 47.91
C LEU A 1218 -13.93 23.18 47.55
N ILE A 1219 -13.97 22.07 46.83
CA ILE A 1219 -12.80 21.31 46.39
C ILE A 1219 -12.49 21.61 44.93
N ARG A 1220 -13.51 21.56 44.07
CA ARG A 1220 -13.40 21.74 42.62
C ARG A 1220 -14.72 22.28 42.06
N THR A 1221 -14.62 23.10 41.00
CA THR A 1221 -15.75 23.48 40.15
C THR A 1221 -15.42 23.00 38.73
N LEU A 1222 -16.38 22.37 38.07
CA LEU A 1222 -16.29 21.82 36.72
C LEU A 1222 -17.51 22.31 35.93
N HIS A 1223 -17.36 22.49 34.62
CA HIS A 1223 -18.41 22.99 33.75
C HIS A 1223 -18.61 21.99 32.60
N LEU A 1224 -19.87 21.61 32.32
CA LEU A 1224 -20.20 20.80 31.15
C LEU A 1224 -20.58 21.72 30.00
N ASN A 1225 -19.99 21.46 28.82
CA ASN A 1225 -20.28 22.10 27.54
C ASN A 1225 -20.15 23.64 27.52
N GLU A 1226 -19.38 24.23 28.44
CA GLU A 1226 -19.11 25.67 28.41
C GLU A 1226 -18.19 26.01 27.22
N GLY A 1227 -18.69 26.81 26.27
CA GLY A 1227 -17.90 27.28 25.12
C GLY A 1227 -17.69 26.26 24.00
N VAL A 1228 -18.50 25.21 23.93
CA VAL A 1228 -18.39 24.17 22.88
C VAL A 1228 -18.86 24.69 21.52
N ASN A 1229 -18.07 24.43 20.48
CA ASN A 1229 -18.33 24.86 19.10
C ASN A 1229 -19.15 23.85 18.27
N ASP A 1230 -19.26 22.60 18.73
CA ASP A 1230 -20.12 21.57 18.14
C ASP A 1230 -21.30 21.23 19.07
N PRO A 1231 -22.48 21.84 18.84
CA PRO A 1231 -23.64 21.62 19.68
C PRO A 1231 -24.18 20.19 19.59
N ALA A 1232 -24.06 19.49 18.46
CA ALA A 1232 -24.64 18.14 18.33
C ALA A 1232 -23.86 17.13 19.19
N SER A 1233 -22.53 17.14 19.09
CA SER A 1233 -21.66 16.30 19.94
C SER A 1233 -21.82 16.63 21.42
N ALA A 1234 -22.00 17.90 21.77
CA ALA A 1234 -22.24 18.32 23.15
C ALA A 1234 -23.51 17.69 23.76
N LEU A 1235 -24.57 17.53 22.96
CA LEU A 1235 -25.81 16.91 23.40
C LEU A 1235 -25.68 15.38 23.59
N MET A 1236 -24.78 14.75 22.84
CA MET A 1236 -24.49 13.32 22.96
C MET A 1236 -23.58 13.00 24.16
N ASN A 1237 -22.98 14.02 24.80
CA ASN A 1237 -22.13 13.86 25.99
C ASN A 1237 -22.72 14.51 27.25
N GLY A 1238 -23.44 13.71 28.04
CA GLY A 1238 -23.98 14.08 29.34
C GLY A 1238 -23.05 13.81 30.53
N THR A 1239 -21.74 13.76 30.31
CA THR A 1239 -20.77 13.28 31.31
C THR A 1239 -19.64 14.27 31.59
N ILE A 1240 -19.38 14.55 32.88
CA ILE A 1240 -18.17 15.22 33.34
C ILE A 1240 -17.25 14.20 34.03
N ARG A 1241 -15.99 14.15 33.61
CA ARG A 1241 -14.91 13.41 34.30
C ARG A 1241 -14.25 14.29 35.37
N TRP A 1242 -13.96 13.74 36.54
CA TRP A 1242 -13.17 14.38 37.59
C TRP A 1242 -11.98 13.50 38.00
N ASP A 1243 -10.79 14.07 37.92
CA ASP A 1243 -9.45 13.51 38.21
C ASP A 1243 -9.15 13.26 39.71
N LEU A 1244 -10.14 13.44 40.59
CA LEU A 1244 -9.98 13.40 42.05
C LEU A 1244 -8.93 14.39 42.58
N GLN A 1245 -8.68 15.49 41.88
CA GLN A 1245 -7.82 16.59 42.34
C GLN A 1245 -8.64 17.82 42.75
N SER A 1246 -8.11 18.57 43.71
CA SER A 1246 -8.64 19.88 44.09
C SER A 1246 -8.30 20.96 43.06
N SER A 1247 -8.78 22.19 43.27
CA SER A 1247 -8.39 23.36 42.46
C SER A 1247 -6.88 23.64 42.47
N ASP A 1248 -6.17 23.17 43.51
CA ASP A 1248 -4.74 23.40 43.70
C ASP A 1248 -3.90 22.21 43.17
N ALA A 1249 -4.47 21.34 42.33
CA ALA A 1249 -3.86 20.12 41.79
C ALA A 1249 -3.38 19.09 42.84
N LEU A 1250 -4.00 19.11 44.03
CA LEU A 1250 -3.72 18.15 45.10
C LEU A 1250 -4.77 17.04 45.11
N THR A 1251 -4.31 15.78 45.19
CA THR A 1251 -5.19 14.60 45.35
C THR A 1251 -6.05 14.71 46.61
N VAL A 1252 -7.34 14.43 46.46
CA VAL A 1252 -8.29 14.52 47.57
C VAL A 1252 -8.19 13.34 48.54
N SER A 1253 -8.54 13.55 49.81
CA SER A 1253 -8.52 12.50 50.83
C SER A 1253 -9.67 11.50 50.67
N TYR A 1254 -9.48 10.25 51.11
CA TYR A 1254 -10.57 9.27 51.22
C TYR A 1254 -11.67 9.77 52.18
N GLY A 1255 -12.94 9.59 51.82
CA GLY A 1255 -14.06 10.11 52.59
C GLY A 1255 -15.33 10.31 51.78
N VAL A 1256 -16.34 10.91 52.41
CA VAL A 1256 -17.62 11.28 51.76
C VAL A 1256 -17.53 12.71 51.24
N TYR A 1257 -18.08 12.93 50.05
CA TYR A 1257 -18.15 14.22 49.38
C TYR A 1257 -19.60 14.55 49.00
N LEU A 1258 -19.88 15.83 48.86
CA LEU A 1258 -21.15 16.35 48.35
C LEU A 1258 -20.91 16.99 46.98
N TYR A 1259 -21.86 16.84 46.08
CA TYR A 1259 -21.87 17.59 44.83
C TYR A 1259 -23.13 18.44 44.72
N HIS A 1260 -23.01 19.55 44.03
CA HIS A 1260 -24.09 20.45 43.64
C HIS A 1260 -24.00 20.67 42.13
N VAL A 1261 -25.10 20.41 41.43
CA VAL A 1261 -25.24 20.68 40.00
C VAL A 1261 -26.24 21.83 39.84
N GLU A 1262 -25.82 22.88 39.16
CA GLU A 1262 -26.64 24.02 38.79
C GLU A 1262 -26.75 24.08 37.25
N ALA A 1263 -27.97 23.94 36.74
CA ALA A 1263 -28.26 24.02 35.32
C ALA A 1263 -29.17 25.23 35.04
N PRO A 1264 -28.79 26.15 34.12
CA PRO A 1264 -29.53 27.41 33.91
C PRO A 1264 -31.02 27.23 33.60
N THR A 1265 -31.40 26.15 32.91
CA THR A 1265 -32.76 25.92 32.41
C THR A 1265 -33.55 24.86 33.19
N LEU A 1266 -32.88 23.94 33.89
CA LEU A 1266 -33.52 22.81 34.60
C LEU A 1266 -33.54 22.99 36.13
N GLY A 1267 -32.76 23.91 36.70
CA GLY A 1267 -32.69 24.16 38.14
C GLY A 1267 -31.45 23.52 38.78
N GLU A 1268 -31.56 23.15 40.06
CA GLU A 1268 -30.42 22.68 40.86
C GLU A 1268 -30.69 21.32 41.52
N THR A 1269 -29.66 20.51 41.67
CA THR A 1269 -29.71 19.27 42.46
C THR A 1269 -28.44 19.06 43.27
N THR A 1270 -28.51 18.21 44.28
CA THR A 1270 -27.37 17.83 45.13
C THR A 1270 -27.36 16.34 45.39
N GLY A 1271 -26.17 15.78 45.60
CA GLY A 1271 -26.04 14.39 46.05
C GLY A 1271 -24.72 14.14 46.78
N THR A 1272 -24.48 12.87 47.09
CA THR A 1272 -23.30 12.44 47.86
C THR A 1272 -22.62 11.24 47.21
N PHE A 1273 -21.31 11.16 47.34
CA PHE A 1273 -20.51 10.01 46.92
C PHE A 1273 -19.35 9.75 47.89
N ALA A 1274 -18.76 8.57 47.82
CA ALA A 1274 -17.67 8.17 48.69
C ALA A 1274 -16.43 7.72 47.91
N ILE A 1275 -15.25 8.06 48.42
CA ILE A 1275 -13.94 7.63 47.94
C ILE A 1275 -13.30 6.77 49.03
N ILE A 1276 -12.95 5.53 48.69
CA ILE A 1276 -12.41 4.50 49.60
C ILE A 1276 -11.02 4.07 49.11
N LYS A 1277 -10.10 3.86 50.05
CA LYS A 1277 -8.77 3.26 49.77
C LYS A 1277 -8.80 1.77 50.01
#